data_AF-K9GMC1-F1
#
_entry.id   AF-K9GMC1-F1
#
_cell.length_a   1.000
_cell.length_b   1.000
_cell.length_c   1.000
_cell.angle_alpha   90.00
_cell.angle_beta   90.00
_cell.angle_gamma   90.00
#
_symmetry.space_group_name_H-M   'P 1'
#
loop_
_entity.id
_entity.type
_entity.pdbx_description
1 polymer ?
#
loop_
_entity_poly.entity_id
_entity_poly.type
_entity_poly.pdbx_seq_one_letter_code
_entity_poly.pdbx_strand_id
1 'polypeptide(L)'
;MGKLIRLELFNFKSYKGHHVLLFGDAYFTSIIGPNGSGKSNSMDAISFVLGIKSSHLRSTNLRDLVYRGRVLRTSKVDGETAVDEQDGEQEEEPETMDASQDAGGNDPKSAWVMAVYEDDAGEEQQWRRSITSQGVSEYRINNRIVSAHQYNEALEEENILIKARNFLVFQGDVEAIASQSPKDLTRLIEQISGSLEHKADYEKFKAEAEEAAEQQTVQLNRRRGINSEVKQYQEQKREAENYAKKAEERDQAIITHILWKLFHFQRLIDDSSADIQKYQDELKEYRRGVERYEKNVEDAKKDHARVGRDVGKAEKNITKKEREIEELNNSLVPVDEKIDITQKKVDRFSSKIAEIEKERASQSSNGKQLEKDLRLVEKAQAQWEVEWQKTMSKKGGQLSEADQQEYHKLREEVNRRSSADSLNLDNLRRQRKTEAEAVNSLKGKFENTEWQLKSVESDVQNMNERKLSLNDVVKSTSNEIDRKKKELNALTSERLKVSQMRTELEEKLQVVLRKLLEADDGKKQTERELRAKELISALKRIFPGVKGRVSDLCRPKQKKYSDAVSTVLGRHFDAIVVDNEKTAKECIQHLRDQRAGQATFIPLETIQVKAFNSNLKGMHRGMRPAIETVDYDDSVARAISYACGNSIVCDDLTTAKYLCYERNVDAKAVTLDGTVIHKGGLMTGGRGPQQNSKRWEDSEVENLYKLKEKLMSDLTNLPKSHRRGSEEETLQGELVGLEQRLTYSRDELKALERNLGSKRSELDFVKRQMEELRPKYTERKENLDELDETIEISQASVSTVEDDIYRKFCKRLGYDDIREYEAQQGSMQEEAAQRKLEFTTQKSRIENQLSFEKQRIQATEDRINGLKAQYERDQSLIEELQSQQEEIRNQLDEFEAELELLREALEKQKEIYGQSAENLAEQRRELQRRSKHVEAALKNVNALESEIQRNSSSRYALLRRCKLEDIDIPLAESSNSLDKLPIDDLVQAADPDAMEVDDGDGLDEAPPVHDYGIEIDFDSLGETLKEEADDKLEDELLEKVRVLNSDLDKMAPNARAMERLESVENKLRSTEKDFEDARKSARKAKEEFESVMKTRSDLFNKAFTHISEQIGPIYRELTRSANYPLGGQAYLDIEDSDEPYLDGIKYHAMPPLKRFRDMEHLSGGEKTMAALALLFAIHSYQPSPFFVLDEVDAALDNTNVARIANYIHDHAAPGMQFIVISLKTGLFQNSEALVGIYRDQVENSSKSLTLDLRKYT
;
A
#
# COMPACT_ATOMS: atom_id res chain seq x y z
N MET A 1 -20.05 -18.42 -37.19
CA MET A 1 -19.49 -17.08 -37.00
C MET A 1 -19.42 -16.42 -38.35
N GLY A 2 -20.00 -15.22 -38.44
CA GLY A 2 -20.15 -14.47 -39.67
C GLY A 2 -18.86 -13.94 -40.28
N LYS A 3 -18.96 -13.27 -41.43
CA LYS A 3 -17.82 -12.72 -42.20
C LYS A 3 -18.21 -11.42 -42.92
N LEU A 4 -17.21 -10.60 -43.24
CA LEU A 4 -17.38 -9.38 -44.03
C LEU A 4 -17.30 -9.73 -45.54
N ILE A 5 -18.42 -9.63 -46.26
CA ILE A 5 -18.47 -9.92 -47.71
C ILE A 5 -17.86 -8.78 -48.53
N ARG A 6 -18.34 -7.55 -48.28
CA ARG A 6 -18.00 -6.36 -49.08
C ARG A 6 -18.11 -5.07 -48.27
N LEU A 7 -17.31 -4.08 -48.67
CA LEU A 7 -17.34 -2.71 -48.16
C LEU A 7 -17.64 -1.76 -49.32
N GLU A 8 -18.70 -0.97 -49.19
CA GLU A 8 -19.08 0.05 -50.16
C GLU A 8 -18.75 1.44 -49.63
N LEU A 9 -18.08 2.24 -50.46
CA LEU A 9 -17.58 3.57 -50.14
C LEU A 9 -18.25 4.58 -51.07
N PHE A 10 -18.69 5.72 -50.54
CA PHE A 10 -19.16 6.84 -51.35
C PHE A 10 -18.53 8.16 -50.91
N ASN A 11 -17.74 8.78 -51.79
CA ASN A 11 -17.05 10.05 -51.56
C ASN A 11 -16.20 10.08 -50.26
N PHE A 12 -15.59 8.96 -49.88
CA PHE A 12 -14.84 8.82 -48.63
C PHE A 12 -13.33 9.00 -48.85
N LYS A 13 -12.72 10.00 -48.19
CA LYS A 13 -11.28 10.36 -48.24
C LYS A 13 -10.71 10.51 -49.64
N SER A 14 -10.10 9.45 -50.20
CA SER A 14 -9.50 9.44 -51.54
C SER A 14 -10.37 8.72 -52.58
N TYR A 15 -11.49 8.12 -52.18
CA TYR A 15 -12.45 7.46 -53.04
C TYR A 15 -13.52 8.48 -53.48
N LYS A 16 -13.65 8.70 -54.79
CA LYS A 16 -14.60 9.66 -55.39
C LYS A 16 -15.68 8.91 -56.17
N GLY A 17 -16.95 9.19 -55.88
CA GLY A 17 -18.06 8.37 -56.37
C GLY A 17 -18.25 7.10 -55.52
N HIS A 18 -19.00 6.13 -56.06
CA HIS A 18 -19.24 4.82 -55.43
C HIS A 18 -18.12 3.84 -55.80
N HIS A 19 -17.54 3.19 -54.79
CA HIS A 19 -16.51 2.16 -54.93
C HIS A 19 -16.89 0.96 -54.07
N VAL A 20 -16.59 -0.24 -54.56
CA VAL A 20 -16.82 -1.50 -53.84
C VAL A 20 -15.48 -2.21 -53.65
N LEU A 21 -15.17 -2.59 -52.41
CA LEU A 21 -14.15 -3.57 -52.09
C LEU A 21 -14.87 -4.89 -51.81
N LEU A 22 -14.59 -5.91 -52.62
CA LEU A 22 -15.07 -7.27 -52.38
C LEU A 22 -13.98 -8.06 -51.65
N PHE A 23 -14.36 -8.65 -50.52
CA PHE A 23 -13.55 -9.65 -49.81
C PHE A 23 -14.03 -11.06 -50.19
N GLY A 24 -15.34 -11.23 -50.43
CA GLY A 24 -15.94 -12.46 -50.95
C GLY A 24 -15.85 -13.62 -49.94
N ASP A 25 -15.77 -14.85 -50.47
CA ASP A 25 -15.68 -16.07 -49.65
C ASP A 25 -14.25 -16.39 -49.17
N ALA A 26 -13.37 -15.39 -49.06
CA ALA A 26 -12.00 -15.60 -48.60
C ALA A 26 -11.88 -15.32 -47.09
N TYR A 27 -11.38 -16.31 -46.35
CA TYR A 27 -11.04 -16.21 -44.93
C TYR A 27 -9.69 -15.53 -44.72
N PHE A 28 -8.79 -15.55 -45.70
CA PHE A 28 -7.57 -14.73 -45.66
C PHE A 28 -7.44 -13.85 -46.90
N THR A 29 -7.76 -12.57 -46.73
CA THR A 29 -7.67 -11.54 -47.78
C THR A 29 -6.52 -10.58 -47.49
N SER A 30 -5.69 -10.29 -48.49
CA SER A 30 -4.60 -9.32 -48.40
C SER A 30 -4.82 -8.08 -49.28
N ILE A 31 -4.78 -6.89 -48.68
CA ILE A 31 -4.91 -5.60 -49.35
C ILE A 31 -3.50 -5.09 -49.70
N ILE A 32 -3.23 -4.94 -51.00
CA ILE A 32 -1.90 -4.58 -51.53
C ILE A 32 -1.95 -3.32 -52.41
N GLY A 33 -0.80 -2.70 -52.65
CA GLY A 33 -0.69 -1.53 -53.52
C GLY A 33 0.48 -0.60 -53.17
N PRO A 34 0.87 0.32 -54.07
CA PRO A 34 2.00 1.21 -53.84
C PRO A 34 1.76 2.20 -52.68
N ASN A 35 2.84 2.79 -52.17
CA ASN A 35 2.74 3.76 -51.08
C ASN A 35 1.99 5.02 -51.52
N GLY A 36 1.09 5.52 -50.68
CA GLY A 36 0.22 6.66 -51.00
C GLY A 36 -0.93 6.36 -51.98
N SER A 37 -1.21 5.09 -52.32
CA SER A 37 -2.34 4.72 -53.20
C SER A 37 -3.72 4.82 -52.55
N GLY A 38 -3.78 4.85 -51.21
CA GLY A 38 -5.03 4.88 -50.44
C GLY A 38 -5.33 3.61 -49.63
N LYS A 39 -4.45 2.60 -49.60
CA LYS A 39 -4.63 1.35 -48.83
C LYS A 39 -5.24 1.57 -47.44
N SER A 40 -4.55 2.39 -46.65
CA SER A 40 -4.88 2.81 -45.29
C SER A 40 -6.27 3.45 -45.13
N ASN A 41 -6.80 4.11 -46.18
CA ASN A 41 -8.15 4.69 -46.13
C ASN A 41 -9.24 3.61 -46.12
N SER A 42 -8.94 2.38 -46.56
CA SER A 42 -9.84 1.22 -46.45
C SER A 42 -9.99 0.77 -44.99
N MET A 43 -8.90 0.75 -44.23
CA MET A 43 -8.92 0.47 -42.79
C MET A 43 -9.70 1.56 -42.05
N ASP A 44 -9.44 2.83 -42.37
CA ASP A 44 -10.14 3.97 -41.79
C ASP A 44 -11.66 3.93 -42.10
N ALA A 45 -12.06 3.34 -43.24
CA ALA A 45 -13.45 3.18 -43.62
C ALA A 45 -14.15 2.03 -42.88
N ILE A 46 -13.49 0.87 -42.71
CA ILE A 46 -13.97 -0.22 -41.85
C ILE A 46 -14.17 0.30 -40.42
N SER A 47 -13.14 0.97 -39.89
CA SER A 47 -13.17 1.62 -38.57
C SER A 47 -14.31 2.64 -38.45
N PHE A 48 -14.59 3.40 -39.51
CA PHE A 48 -15.67 4.38 -39.52
C PHE A 48 -17.06 3.72 -39.46
N VAL A 49 -17.32 2.65 -40.22
CA VAL A 49 -18.62 1.94 -40.17
C VAL A 49 -18.87 1.34 -38.79
N LEU A 50 -17.85 0.73 -38.18
CA LEU A 50 -17.92 0.05 -36.90
C LEU A 50 -17.97 1.01 -35.69
N GLY A 51 -18.50 2.22 -35.86
CA GLY A 51 -18.84 3.14 -34.76
C GLY A 51 -17.67 3.86 -34.08
N ILE A 52 -16.43 3.68 -34.52
CA ILE A 52 -15.26 4.22 -33.82
C ILE A 52 -15.26 5.77 -33.83
N LYS A 53 -14.76 6.35 -32.74
CA LYS A 53 -14.60 7.80 -32.54
C LYS A 53 -13.60 8.38 -33.54
N SER A 54 -13.90 9.57 -34.09
CA SER A 54 -13.03 10.26 -35.05
C SER A 54 -11.63 10.60 -34.52
N SER A 55 -11.46 10.71 -33.20
CA SER A 55 -10.16 10.88 -32.53
C SER A 55 -9.16 9.74 -32.77
N HIS A 56 -9.63 8.55 -33.14
CA HIS A 56 -8.79 7.39 -33.47
C HIS A 56 -8.61 7.19 -34.97
N LEU A 57 -9.34 7.94 -35.80
CA LEU A 57 -9.06 8.01 -37.23
C LEU A 57 -7.93 9.02 -37.46
N ARG A 58 -7.19 8.87 -38.57
CA ARG A 58 -6.09 9.78 -38.99
C ARG A 58 -6.53 11.25 -39.28
N SER A 59 -7.77 11.62 -38.96
CA SER A 59 -8.41 12.89 -39.27
C SER A 59 -9.36 13.26 -38.12
N THR A 60 -9.05 14.36 -37.43
CA THR A 60 -9.75 14.79 -36.21
C THR A 60 -11.23 15.15 -36.44
N ASN A 61 -11.53 15.79 -37.57
CA ASN A 61 -12.89 16.24 -37.90
C ASN A 61 -13.59 15.29 -38.88
N LEU A 62 -14.87 14.99 -38.62
CA LEU A 62 -15.73 14.20 -39.51
C LEU A 62 -15.85 14.81 -40.92
N ARG A 63 -15.82 16.14 -41.05
CA ARG A 63 -15.86 16.84 -42.35
C ARG A 63 -14.65 16.55 -43.23
N ASP A 64 -13.52 16.12 -42.66
CA ASP A 64 -12.28 15.80 -43.40
C ASP A 64 -12.24 14.32 -43.86
N LEU A 65 -13.26 13.52 -43.51
CA LEU A 65 -13.51 12.19 -44.07
C LEU A 65 -14.20 12.25 -45.44
N VAL A 66 -14.79 13.39 -45.81
CA VAL A 66 -15.41 13.61 -47.11
C VAL A 66 -14.34 13.95 -48.14
N TYR A 67 -14.43 13.36 -49.34
CA TYR A 67 -13.50 13.60 -50.44
C TYR A 67 -13.41 15.09 -50.77
N ARG A 68 -12.19 15.64 -50.83
CA ARG A 68 -11.91 16.99 -51.32
C ARG A 68 -10.83 16.94 -52.39
N GLY A 69 -11.12 17.45 -53.58
CA GLY A 69 -10.09 17.62 -54.61
C GLY A 69 -9.13 18.73 -54.18
N ARG A 70 -7.87 18.40 -53.83
CA ARG A 70 -6.87 19.43 -53.49
C ARG A 70 -6.60 20.35 -54.69
N VAL A 71 -7.24 21.52 -54.70
CA VAL A 71 -6.65 22.72 -55.30
C VAL A 71 -5.49 23.14 -54.39
N LEU A 72 -4.26 23.10 -54.92
CA LEU A 72 -3.11 23.71 -54.23
C LEU A 72 -3.33 25.23 -54.20
N ARG A 73 -3.89 25.75 -53.10
CA ARG A 73 -3.70 27.17 -52.76
C ARG A 73 -2.27 27.33 -52.27
N THR A 74 -1.43 27.91 -53.11
CA THR A 74 -0.09 28.39 -52.74
C THR A 74 -0.22 29.37 -51.57
N SER A 75 0.43 29.07 -50.45
CA SER A 75 0.44 29.92 -49.28
C SER A 75 1.07 31.28 -49.62
N LYS A 76 0.25 32.33 -49.65
CA LYS A 76 0.73 33.68 -49.37
C LYS A 76 0.60 33.95 -47.88
N VAL A 77 1.58 34.68 -47.37
CA VAL A 77 1.66 35.21 -46.00
C VAL A 77 0.69 36.41 -45.89
N ASP A 78 0.55 36.94 -44.68
CA ASP A 78 -0.36 38.01 -44.25
C ASP A 78 -1.80 37.50 -44.00
N GLY A 79 -2.53 37.92 -42.96
CA GLY A 79 -2.22 38.89 -41.90
C GLY A 79 -3.54 39.40 -41.29
N GLU A 80 -3.50 39.73 -39.99
CA GLU A 80 -4.53 40.47 -39.24
C GLU A 80 -5.87 39.79 -38.86
N THR A 81 -6.21 40.12 -37.62
CA THR A 81 -7.41 39.93 -36.80
C THR A 81 -8.74 40.36 -37.41
N ALA A 82 -9.84 39.66 -37.05
CA ALA A 82 -11.02 40.30 -36.45
C ALA A 82 -11.92 39.26 -35.74
N VAL A 83 -12.61 39.72 -34.70
CA VAL A 83 -13.69 39.02 -33.97
C VAL A 83 -15.02 39.50 -34.56
N ASP A 84 -16.07 38.66 -34.57
CA ASP A 84 -17.41 39.07 -34.11
C ASP A 84 -18.39 37.89 -34.03
N GLU A 85 -19.28 37.98 -33.03
CA GLU A 85 -20.35 37.05 -32.70
C GLU A 85 -21.69 37.48 -33.33
N GLN A 86 -22.65 36.54 -33.46
CA GLN A 86 -24.08 36.64 -33.08
C GLN A 86 -25.07 35.90 -34.02
N ASP A 87 -25.71 34.89 -33.43
CA ASP A 87 -27.17 34.66 -33.27
C ASP A 87 -28.17 34.60 -34.45
N GLY A 88 -29.20 33.74 -34.25
CA GLY A 88 -30.54 33.82 -34.86
C GLY A 88 -30.82 32.79 -35.97
N GLU A 89 -31.29 31.58 -35.65
CA GLU A 89 -32.71 31.13 -35.70
C GLU A 89 -33.19 30.71 -37.12
N GLN A 90 -33.49 29.42 -37.35
CA GLN A 90 -34.84 28.80 -37.52
C GLN A 90 -35.66 29.35 -38.72
N GLU A 91 -36.41 28.63 -39.56
CA GLU A 91 -36.69 27.20 -39.87
C GLU A 91 -37.33 27.19 -41.31
N GLU A 92 -37.72 26.12 -42.03
CA GLU A 92 -37.98 24.70 -41.77
C GLU A 92 -37.61 23.86 -43.05
N GLU A 93 -38.22 22.68 -43.28
CA GLU A 93 -38.23 21.90 -44.55
C GLU A 93 -39.68 21.90 -45.16
N PRO A 94 -40.11 21.06 -46.14
CA PRO A 94 -39.43 20.07 -47.01
C PRO A 94 -39.90 20.05 -48.51
N GLU A 95 -39.57 18.94 -49.19
CA GLU A 95 -40.15 18.37 -50.44
C GLU A 95 -39.45 18.59 -51.81
N THR A 96 -38.52 17.66 -52.09
CA THR A 96 -38.43 16.82 -53.32
C THR A 96 -38.93 17.36 -54.68
N MET A 97 -38.02 17.44 -55.67
CA MET A 97 -37.95 16.43 -56.75
C MET A 97 -36.76 16.60 -57.71
N ASP A 98 -36.08 15.47 -57.93
CA ASP A 98 -35.43 14.96 -59.15
C ASP A 98 -34.35 15.75 -59.95
N ALA A 99 -33.63 14.99 -60.77
CA ALA A 99 -32.32 15.31 -61.32
C ALA A 99 -32.33 16.18 -62.60
N SER A 100 -31.31 17.01 -62.79
CA SER A 100 -30.16 16.65 -63.65
C SER A 100 -29.14 17.78 -63.83
N GLN A 101 -27.87 17.37 -63.98
CA GLN A 101 -26.74 18.05 -64.61
C GLN A 101 -26.57 19.57 -64.40
N ASP A 102 -25.49 19.94 -63.70
CA ASP A 102 -24.58 20.92 -64.30
C ASP A 102 -23.11 20.72 -63.87
N ALA A 103 -22.17 21.09 -64.75
CA ALA A 103 -20.75 20.83 -64.60
C ALA A 103 -20.00 22.09 -64.09
N GLY A 104 -19.82 22.20 -62.77
CA GLY A 104 -19.01 23.27 -62.17
C GLY A 104 -18.70 23.06 -60.69
N GLY A 105 -17.44 22.74 -60.38
CA GLY A 105 -16.85 22.96 -59.05
C GLY A 105 -17.54 22.31 -57.83
N ASN A 106 -18.19 21.15 -58.00
CA ASN A 106 -18.92 20.51 -56.90
C ASN A 106 -18.03 19.48 -56.17
N ASP A 107 -17.25 19.93 -55.18
CA ASP A 107 -16.69 19.02 -54.16
C ASP A 107 -17.87 18.37 -53.41
N PRO A 108 -17.86 17.04 -53.21
CA PRO A 108 -18.98 16.35 -52.58
C PRO A 108 -19.17 16.82 -51.13
N LYS A 109 -20.42 17.11 -50.74
CA LYS A 109 -20.76 17.62 -49.39
C LYS A 109 -21.13 16.52 -48.39
N SER A 110 -21.37 15.31 -48.86
CA SER A 110 -21.69 14.14 -48.04
C SER A 110 -20.90 12.91 -48.47
N ALA A 111 -20.61 12.05 -47.50
CA ALA A 111 -19.94 10.77 -47.69
C ALA A 111 -20.67 9.70 -46.89
N TRP A 112 -20.59 8.45 -47.32
CA TRP A 112 -21.09 7.32 -46.53
C TRP A 112 -20.25 6.08 -46.79
N VAL A 113 -20.26 5.18 -45.82
CA VAL A 113 -19.64 3.85 -45.94
C VAL A 113 -20.66 2.81 -45.47
N MET A 114 -20.72 1.68 -46.16
CA MET A 114 -21.56 0.53 -45.81
C MET A 114 -20.69 -0.72 -45.74
N ALA A 115 -20.75 -1.45 -44.64
CA ALA A 115 -20.30 -2.83 -44.54
C ALA A 115 -21.48 -3.77 -44.83
N VAL A 116 -21.22 -4.84 -45.56
CA VAL A 116 -22.15 -5.97 -45.69
C VAL A 116 -21.53 -7.17 -45.00
N TYR A 117 -22.18 -7.60 -43.93
CA TYR A 117 -21.80 -8.71 -43.06
C TYR A 117 -22.78 -9.86 -43.29
N GLU A 118 -22.28 -11.08 -43.37
CA GLU A 118 -23.07 -12.31 -43.42
C GLU A 118 -23.01 -12.97 -42.05
N ASP A 119 -24.16 -13.27 -41.45
CA ASP A 119 -24.24 -13.90 -40.13
C ASP A 119 -24.09 -15.44 -40.16
N ASP A 120 -24.27 -16.09 -39.01
CA ASP A 120 -24.22 -17.56 -38.85
C ASP A 120 -25.36 -18.31 -39.57
N ALA A 121 -26.45 -17.61 -39.90
CA ALA A 121 -27.61 -18.17 -40.60
C ALA A 121 -27.54 -17.93 -42.13
N GLY A 122 -26.60 -17.11 -42.61
CA GLY A 122 -26.47 -16.70 -44.00
C GLY A 122 -27.33 -15.48 -44.38
N GLU A 123 -27.80 -14.69 -43.40
CA GLU A 123 -28.50 -13.43 -43.67
C GLU A 123 -27.49 -12.27 -43.85
N GLU A 124 -27.64 -11.50 -44.94
CA GLU A 124 -26.84 -10.29 -45.18
C GLU A 124 -27.36 -9.11 -44.33
N GLN A 125 -26.59 -8.70 -43.32
CA GLN A 125 -26.80 -7.43 -42.61
C GLN A 125 -26.05 -6.28 -43.29
N GLN A 126 -26.75 -5.17 -43.55
CA GLN A 126 -26.21 -3.96 -44.16
C GLN A 126 -26.03 -2.86 -43.12
N TRP A 127 -24.80 -2.63 -42.71
CA TRP A 127 -24.42 -1.66 -41.68
C TRP A 127 -23.84 -0.41 -42.33
N ARG A 128 -24.52 0.74 -42.24
CA ARG A 128 -24.16 1.96 -42.96
C ARG A 128 -24.03 3.15 -42.02
N ARG A 129 -22.94 3.90 -42.17
CA ARG A 129 -22.73 5.20 -41.49
C ARG A 129 -22.58 6.30 -42.53
N SER A 130 -23.36 7.37 -42.40
CA SER A 130 -23.36 8.52 -43.32
C SER A 130 -22.98 9.81 -42.60
N ILE A 131 -22.25 10.69 -43.31
CA ILE A 131 -21.85 12.02 -42.85
C ILE A 131 -22.71 13.04 -43.60
N THR A 132 -23.51 13.80 -42.85
CA THR A 132 -24.35 14.86 -43.42
C THR A 132 -23.54 16.12 -43.70
N SER A 133 -24.08 17.02 -44.54
CA SER A 133 -23.43 18.30 -44.89
C SER A 133 -23.09 19.19 -43.68
N GLN A 134 -23.78 19.01 -42.56
CA GLN A 134 -23.52 19.72 -41.31
C GLN A 134 -22.33 19.12 -40.52
N GLY A 135 -21.91 17.88 -40.83
CA GLY A 135 -20.84 17.15 -40.13
C GLY A 135 -21.33 16.19 -39.05
N VAL A 136 -22.63 15.93 -38.98
CA VAL A 136 -23.24 14.94 -38.07
C VAL A 136 -23.18 13.55 -38.70
N SER A 137 -22.97 12.50 -37.88
CA SER A 137 -22.99 11.11 -38.36
C SER A 137 -24.34 10.45 -38.09
N GLU A 138 -25.01 9.97 -39.13
CA GLU A 138 -26.19 9.10 -39.05
C GLU A 138 -25.76 7.62 -39.11
N TYR A 139 -26.46 6.77 -38.37
CA TYR A 139 -26.28 5.31 -38.37
C TYR A 139 -27.52 4.64 -38.97
N ARG A 140 -27.32 3.60 -39.78
CA ARG A 140 -28.39 2.84 -40.40
C ARG A 140 -28.07 1.33 -40.41
N ILE A 141 -29.07 0.51 -40.04
CA ILE A 141 -29.04 -0.95 -40.16
C ILE A 141 -30.13 -1.35 -41.15
N ASN A 142 -29.79 -2.15 -42.17
CA ASN A 142 -30.73 -2.61 -43.20
C ASN A 142 -31.56 -1.43 -43.79
N ASN A 143 -30.85 -0.32 -44.04
CA ASN A 143 -31.37 0.99 -44.49
C ASN A 143 -32.35 1.72 -43.55
N ARG A 144 -32.65 1.20 -42.36
CA ARG A 144 -33.41 1.91 -41.30
C ARG A 144 -32.47 2.78 -40.47
N ILE A 145 -32.87 4.02 -40.17
CA ILE A 145 -32.11 4.91 -39.28
C ILE A 145 -32.26 4.43 -37.84
N VAL A 146 -31.13 4.33 -37.12
CA VAL A 146 -31.09 3.87 -35.71
C VAL A 146 -30.24 4.81 -34.86
N SER A 147 -30.44 4.78 -33.54
CA SER A 147 -29.56 5.48 -32.62
C SER A 147 -28.17 4.83 -32.55
N ALA A 148 -27.15 5.60 -32.17
CA ALA A 148 -25.80 5.06 -31.96
C ALA A 148 -25.75 3.97 -30.87
N HIS A 149 -26.66 4.01 -29.90
CA HIS A 149 -26.73 2.99 -28.84
C HIS A 149 -27.22 1.65 -29.39
N GLN A 150 -28.36 1.64 -30.10
CA GLN A 150 -28.90 0.45 -30.76
C GLN A 150 -27.96 -0.11 -31.84
N TYR A 151 -27.22 0.78 -32.52
CA TYR A 151 -26.20 0.39 -33.49
C TYR A 151 -25.03 -0.35 -32.82
N ASN A 152 -24.59 0.11 -31.65
CA ASN A 152 -23.55 -0.55 -30.87
C ASN A 152 -24.06 -1.85 -30.22
N GLU A 153 -25.33 -1.90 -29.80
CA GLU A 153 -25.96 -3.09 -29.20
C GLU A 153 -26.00 -4.25 -30.22
N ALA A 154 -26.45 -4.00 -31.45
CA ALA A 154 -26.42 -4.98 -32.55
C ALA A 154 -24.98 -5.40 -32.95
N LEU A 155 -23.99 -4.52 -32.75
CA LEU A 155 -22.57 -4.84 -32.92
C LEU A 155 -22.04 -5.72 -31.78
N GLU A 156 -22.49 -5.49 -30.54
CA GLU A 156 -22.13 -6.26 -29.36
C GLU A 156 -22.78 -7.67 -29.38
N GLU A 157 -23.99 -7.83 -29.94
CA GLU A 157 -24.62 -9.16 -30.21
C GLU A 157 -23.76 -10.04 -31.13
N GLU A 158 -23.14 -9.47 -32.16
CA GLU A 158 -22.20 -10.14 -33.07
C GLU A 158 -20.77 -10.28 -32.50
N ASN A 159 -20.58 -10.06 -31.19
CA ASN A 159 -19.29 -10.06 -30.47
C ASN A 159 -18.27 -9.01 -30.95
N ILE A 160 -18.70 -7.93 -31.61
CA ILE A 160 -17.83 -6.87 -32.11
C ILE A 160 -17.75 -5.72 -31.08
N LEU A 161 -16.92 -5.93 -30.05
CA LEU A 161 -16.68 -4.97 -28.97
C LEU A 161 -15.90 -3.73 -29.42
N ILE A 162 -16.62 -2.73 -29.95
CA ILE A 162 -16.09 -1.43 -30.40
C ILE A 162 -15.28 -0.74 -29.30
N LYS A 163 -15.73 -0.84 -28.04
CA LYS A 163 -15.10 -0.22 -26.85
C LYS A 163 -13.67 -0.74 -26.63
N ALA A 164 -13.44 -2.05 -26.83
CA ALA A 164 -12.16 -2.72 -26.53
C ALA A 164 -11.16 -2.70 -27.70
N ARG A 165 -11.62 -2.47 -28.94
CA ARG A 165 -10.79 -2.33 -30.17
C ARG A 165 -9.93 -3.56 -30.56
N ASN A 166 -10.08 -4.71 -29.92
CA ASN A 166 -9.18 -5.87 -30.06
C ASN A 166 -9.01 -6.40 -31.50
N PHE A 167 -9.98 -6.20 -32.38
CA PHE A 167 -10.00 -6.71 -33.75
C PHE A 167 -9.40 -5.76 -34.80
N LEU A 168 -8.96 -4.55 -34.42
CA LEU A 168 -8.32 -3.58 -35.31
C LEU A 168 -6.93 -3.19 -34.82
N VAL A 169 -5.94 -3.48 -35.65
CA VAL A 169 -4.54 -3.14 -35.38
C VAL A 169 -4.08 -2.07 -36.35
N PHE A 170 -3.94 -0.83 -35.86
CA PHE A 170 -3.42 0.28 -36.64
C PHE A 170 -1.89 0.22 -36.74
N GLN A 171 -1.36 0.87 -37.78
CA GLN A 171 0.08 1.09 -37.93
C GLN A 171 0.67 1.78 -36.69
N GLY A 172 1.55 1.08 -35.98
CA GLY A 172 2.21 1.55 -34.75
C GLY A 172 1.53 1.13 -33.43
N ASP A 173 0.24 0.78 -33.44
CA ASP A 173 -0.48 0.36 -32.21
C ASP A 173 0.09 -0.96 -31.64
N VAL A 174 0.71 -1.81 -32.48
CA VAL A 174 1.28 -3.10 -32.03
C VAL A 174 2.40 -2.92 -31.00
N GLU A 175 3.31 -1.97 -31.22
CA GLU A 175 4.38 -1.71 -30.25
C GLU A 175 3.81 -1.08 -28.97
N ALA A 176 2.78 -0.22 -29.12
CA ALA A 176 2.11 0.44 -28.00
C ALA A 176 1.39 -0.55 -27.07
N ILE A 177 0.72 -1.59 -27.62
CA ILE A 177 0.04 -2.64 -26.83
C ILE A 177 1.02 -3.39 -25.93
N ALA A 178 2.21 -3.74 -26.43
CA ALA A 178 3.24 -4.37 -25.62
C ALA A 178 3.83 -3.43 -24.54
N SER A 179 3.84 -2.12 -24.77
CA SER A 179 4.38 -1.12 -23.84
C SER A 179 3.33 -0.42 -22.97
N GLN A 180 2.10 -0.93 -22.88
CA GLN A 180 1.08 -0.35 -21.99
C GLN A 180 1.47 -0.49 -20.52
N SER A 181 0.95 0.41 -19.68
CA SER A 181 1.13 0.26 -18.24
C SER A 181 0.39 -0.99 -17.74
N PRO A 182 0.86 -1.65 -16.66
CA PRO A 182 0.15 -2.78 -16.07
C PRO A 182 -1.32 -2.52 -15.72
N LYS A 183 -1.68 -1.25 -15.43
CA LYS A 183 -3.06 -0.81 -15.14
C LYS A 183 -3.91 -0.57 -16.38
N ASP A 184 -3.29 -0.22 -17.50
CA ASP A 184 -3.99 -0.16 -18.79
C ASP A 184 -4.24 -1.57 -19.33
N LEU A 185 -3.31 -2.51 -19.10
CA LEU A 185 -3.49 -3.91 -19.43
C LEU A 185 -4.59 -4.58 -18.58
N THR A 186 -4.67 -4.30 -17.27
CA THR A 186 -5.81 -4.78 -16.46
C THR A 186 -7.12 -4.18 -16.94
N ARG A 187 -7.16 -2.87 -17.24
CA ARG A 187 -8.33 -2.21 -17.82
C ARG A 187 -8.75 -2.81 -19.16
N LEU A 188 -7.81 -3.21 -20.01
CA LEU A 188 -8.10 -3.86 -21.29
C LEU A 188 -8.75 -5.24 -21.07
N ILE A 189 -8.24 -6.04 -20.12
CA ILE A 189 -8.86 -7.32 -19.70
C ILE A 189 -10.21 -7.08 -18.99
N GLU A 190 -10.37 -5.99 -18.25
CA GLU A 190 -11.62 -5.54 -17.63
C GLU A 190 -12.69 -5.18 -18.68
N GLN A 191 -12.27 -4.59 -19.82
CA GLN A 191 -13.14 -4.31 -20.97
C GLN A 191 -13.52 -5.58 -21.74
N ILE A 192 -12.60 -6.53 -21.91
CA ILE A 192 -12.86 -7.83 -22.57
C ILE A 192 -13.81 -8.70 -21.75
N SER A 193 -13.62 -8.75 -20.43
CA SER A 193 -14.46 -9.52 -19.52
C SER A 193 -15.85 -8.91 -19.28
N GLY A 194 -16.12 -7.69 -19.80
CA GLY A 194 -17.34 -6.92 -19.50
C GLY A 194 -17.41 -6.39 -18.06
N SER A 195 -16.43 -6.69 -17.21
CA SER A 195 -16.43 -6.35 -15.78
C SER A 195 -16.30 -4.85 -15.50
N LEU A 196 -15.92 -4.05 -16.52
CA LEU A 196 -15.84 -2.59 -16.45
C LEU A 196 -17.21 -1.91 -16.23
N GLU A 197 -18.32 -2.53 -16.65
CA GLU A 197 -19.66 -1.95 -16.43
C GLU A 197 -20.04 -2.04 -14.93
N HIS A 198 -19.72 -3.16 -14.28
CA HIS A 198 -19.87 -3.36 -12.84
C HIS A 198 -18.93 -2.51 -11.97
N LYS A 199 -17.96 -1.81 -12.55
CA LYS A 199 -17.07 -0.91 -11.79
C LYS A 199 -17.82 0.31 -11.23
N ALA A 200 -18.72 0.90 -12.02
CA ALA A 200 -19.52 2.04 -11.59
C ALA A 200 -20.46 1.65 -10.44
N ASP A 201 -21.09 0.47 -10.55
CA ASP A 201 -21.92 -0.12 -9.50
C ASP A 201 -21.09 -0.44 -8.25
N TYR A 202 -19.90 -1.04 -8.39
CA TYR A 202 -19.00 -1.34 -7.28
C TYR A 202 -18.61 -0.07 -6.50
N GLU A 203 -18.19 1.00 -7.18
CA GLU A 203 -17.83 2.27 -6.52
C GLU A 203 -19.03 2.90 -5.80
N LYS A 204 -20.23 2.83 -6.40
CA LYS A 204 -21.46 3.32 -5.80
C LYS A 204 -21.88 2.50 -4.56
N PHE A 205 -21.96 1.17 -4.68
CA PHE A 205 -22.36 0.30 -3.57
C PHE A 205 -21.32 0.28 -2.44
N LYS A 206 -20.03 0.52 -2.74
CA LYS A 206 -19.01 0.72 -1.71
C LYS A 206 -19.30 1.96 -0.86
N ALA A 207 -19.59 3.09 -1.50
CA ALA A 207 -19.95 4.33 -0.80
C ALA A 207 -21.24 4.15 0.03
N GLU A 208 -22.29 3.55 -0.54
CA GLU A 208 -23.55 3.25 0.17
C GLU A 208 -23.33 2.31 1.38
N ALA A 209 -22.42 1.33 1.27
CA ALA A 209 -22.08 0.42 2.37
C ALA A 209 -21.26 1.11 3.48
N GLU A 210 -20.33 2.00 3.13
CA GLU A 210 -19.55 2.81 4.08
C GLU A 210 -20.46 3.79 4.85
N GLU A 211 -21.31 4.56 4.15
CA GLU A 211 -22.29 5.46 4.78
C GLU A 211 -23.25 4.71 5.72
N ALA A 212 -23.79 3.57 5.29
CA ALA A 212 -24.70 2.77 6.12
C ALA A 212 -24.00 2.17 7.35
N ALA A 213 -22.71 1.80 7.24
CA ALA A 213 -21.92 1.34 8.38
C ALA A 213 -21.68 2.47 9.39
N GLU A 214 -21.33 3.67 8.94
CA GLU A 214 -21.20 4.84 9.81
C GLU A 214 -22.50 5.13 10.56
N GLN A 215 -23.64 5.20 9.84
CA GLN A 215 -24.96 5.39 10.45
C GLN A 215 -25.28 4.32 11.50
N GLN A 216 -24.95 3.04 11.24
CA GLN A 216 -25.12 1.96 12.21
C GLN A 216 -24.31 2.21 13.49
N THR A 217 -23.06 2.71 13.39
CA THR A 217 -22.24 3.02 14.59
C THR A 217 -22.80 4.19 15.39
N VAL A 218 -23.29 5.25 14.72
CA VAL A 218 -23.91 6.40 15.38
C VAL A 218 -25.16 5.99 16.18
N GLN A 219 -26.05 5.19 15.58
CA GLN A 219 -27.24 4.71 16.27
C GLN A 219 -26.91 3.73 17.41
N LEU A 220 -25.88 2.89 17.27
CA LEU A 220 -25.39 2.01 18.34
C LEU A 220 -24.90 2.79 19.56
N ASN A 221 -24.19 3.91 19.34
CA ASN A 221 -23.71 4.78 20.42
C ASN A 221 -24.87 5.52 21.11
N ARG A 222 -25.85 6.03 20.35
CA ARG A 222 -27.08 6.63 20.91
C ARG A 222 -27.86 5.64 21.78
N ARG A 223 -28.08 4.41 21.30
CA ARG A 223 -28.75 3.34 22.06
C ARG A 223 -28.01 2.99 23.36
N ARG A 224 -26.67 2.99 23.36
CA ARG A 224 -25.86 2.77 24.57
C ARG A 224 -26.04 3.89 25.61
N GLY A 225 -26.13 5.15 25.17
CA GLY A 225 -26.44 6.28 26.04
C GLY A 225 -27.77 6.08 26.75
N ILE A 226 -28.85 5.97 25.98
CA ILE A 226 -30.24 5.88 26.48
C ILE A 226 -30.44 4.65 27.40
N ASN A 227 -29.86 3.49 27.08
CA ASN A 227 -29.95 2.30 27.93
C ASN A 227 -29.23 2.49 29.29
N SER A 228 -28.17 3.31 29.35
CA SER A 228 -27.53 3.64 30.63
C SER A 228 -28.40 4.57 31.49
N GLU A 229 -29.14 5.49 30.87
CA GLU A 229 -30.13 6.34 31.53
C GLU A 229 -31.33 5.56 32.08
N VAL A 230 -31.94 4.64 31.30
CA VAL A 230 -33.10 3.84 31.75
C VAL A 230 -32.81 3.08 33.05
N LYS A 231 -31.61 2.48 33.18
CA LYS A 231 -31.22 1.73 34.39
C LYS A 231 -31.16 2.61 35.63
N GLN A 232 -30.65 3.85 35.50
CA GLN A 232 -30.60 4.80 36.60
C GLN A 232 -32.00 5.22 37.06
N TYR A 233 -32.94 5.42 36.14
CA TYR A 233 -34.32 5.78 36.49
C TYR A 233 -35.13 4.62 37.10
N GLN A 234 -34.86 3.36 36.70
CA GLN A 234 -35.51 2.19 37.30
C GLN A 234 -35.13 2.00 38.78
N GLU A 235 -33.88 2.26 39.14
CA GLU A 235 -33.41 2.22 40.54
C GLU A 235 -34.09 3.31 41.39
N GLN A 236 -34.15 4.54 40.88
CA GLN A 236 -34.84 5.68 41.52
C GLN A 236 -36.34 5.42 41.79
N LYS A 237 -37.04 4.68 40.90
CA LYS A 237 -38.46 4.34 41.12
C LYS A 237 -38.66 3.46 42.36
N ARG A 238 -37.81 2.46 42.56
CA ARG A 238 -37.93 1.53 43.69
C ARG A 238 -37.66 2.21 45.04
N GLU A 239 -36.87 3.27 45.06
CA GLU A 239 -36.64 4.09 46.25
C GLU A 239 -37.89 4.94 46.58
N ALA A 240 -38.64 5.40 45.56
CA ALA A 240 -39.87 6.19 45.73
C ALA A 240 -41.00 5.43 46.44
N GLU A 241 -41.19 4.16 46.10
CA GLU A 241 -42.26 3.33 46.69
C GLU A 241 -42.01 3.01 48.18
N ASN A 242 -40.75 3.01 48.63
CA ASN A 242 -40.40 2.78 50.04
C ASN A 242 -40.47 4.07 50.87
N TYR A 243 -40.19 5.23 50.25
CA TYR A 243 -40.35 6.55 50.86
C TYR A 243 -41.81 6.80 51.29
N ALA A 244 -42.78 6.50 50.40
CA ALA A 244 -44.20 6.75 50.66
C ALA A 244 -44.72 6.12 51.97
N LYS A 245 -44.35 4.88 52.27
CA LYS A 245 -44.85 4.17 53.48
C LYS A 245 -44.31 4.75 54.80
N LYS A 246 -43.08 5.28 54.79
CA LYS A 246 -42.50 5.90 55.99
C LYS A 246 -43.02 7.32 56.23
N ALA A 247 -43.65 7.95 55.22
CA ALA A 247 -44.23 9.28 55.36
C ALA A 247 -45.44 9.28 56.30
N GLU A 248 -46.28 8.23 56.27
CA GLU A 248 -47.50 8.10 57.08
C GLU A 248 -47.19 7.98 58.59
N GLU A 249 -46.22 7.14 58.98
CA GLU A 249 -45.78 6.99 60.38
C GLU A 249 -45.18 8.29 60.95
N ARG A 250 -44.60 9.11 60.07
CA ARG A 250 -43.97 10.40 60.38
C ARG A 250 -44.99 11.49 60.67
N ASP A 251 -46.16 11.47 60.04
CA ASP A 251 -47.20 12.50 60.23
C ASP A 251 -47.81 12.49 61.64
N GLN A 252 -48.08 11.31 62.23
CA GLN A 252 -48.61 11.23 63.60
C GLN A 252 -47.67 11.79 64.66
N ALA A 253 -46.36 11.59 64.50
CA ALA A 253 -45.34 12.12 65.40
C ALA A 253 -45.13 13.64 65.24
N ILE A 254 -45.55 14.23 64.10
CA ILE A 254 -45.51 15.67 63.88
C ILE A 254 -46.62 16.38 64.67
N ILE A 255 -47.83 15.82 64.78
CA ILE A 255 -48.97 16.45 65.48
C ILE A 255 -48.61 16.85 66.92
N THR A 256 -48.02 15.92 67.67
CA THR A 256 -47.64 16.13 69.08
C THR A 256 -46.50 17.14 69.25
N HIS A 257 -45.59 17.21 68.27
CA HIS A 257 -44.49 18.17 68.24
C HIS A 257 -44.95 19.60 67.87
N ILE A 258 -45.95 19.70 66.99
CA ILE A 258 -46.53 20.96 66.52
C ILE A 258 -47.11 21.78 67.68
N LEU A 259 -47.93 21.15 68.53
CA LEU A 259 -48.59 21.82 69.66
C LEU A 259 -47.60 22.49 70.63
N TRP A 260 -46.48 21.83 70.91
CA TRP A 260 -45.42 22.36 71.77
C TRP A 260 -44.70 23.57 71.13
N LYS A 261 -44.47 23.56 69.81
CA LYS A 261 -43.77 24.65 69.10
C LYS A 261 -44.51 25.97 69.05
N LEU A 262 -45.85 25.95 68.90
CA LEU A 262 -46.64 27.16 68.77
C LEU A 262 -46.52 28.09 69.99
N PHE A 263 -46.38 27.49 71.17
CA PHE A 263 -46.20 28.20 72.43
C PHE A 263 -44.87 28.98 72.49
N HIS A 264 -43.76 28.39 72.02
CA HIS A 264 -42.44 29.03 72.08
C HIS A 264 -42.18 30.03 70.95
N PHE A 265 -42.73 29.81 69.75
CA PHE A 265 -42.57 30.78 68.65
C PHE A 265 -43.13 32.16 68.99
N GLN A 266 -44.23 32.22 69.76
CA GLN A 266 -44.83 33.50 70.14
C GLN A 266 -43.87 34.41 70.92
N ARG A 267 -43.00 33.84 71.76
CA ARG A 267 -42.08 34.62 72.61
C ARG A 267 -40.87 35.17 71.86
N LEU A 268 -40.47 34.53 70.75
CA LEU A 268 -39.26 34.90 69.99
C LEU A 268 -39.50 35.97 68.92
N ILE A 269 -40.75 36.15 68.46
CA ILE A 269 -41.11 37.15 67.44
C ILE A 269 -40.84 38.57 67.96
N ASP A 270 -41.18 38.82 69.22
CA ASP A 270 -41.12 40.15 69.84
C ASP A 270 -39.66 40.64 69.97
N ASP A 271 -38.74 39.78 70.42
CA ASP A 271 -37.33 40.13 70.66
C ASP A 271 -36.57 40.47 69.35
N SER A 272 -36.68 39.63 68.31
CA SER A 272 -35.94 39.82 67.05
C SER A 272 -36.32 41.12 66.31
N SER A 273 -37.50 41.69 66.60
CA SER A 273 -38.00 42.92 65.97
C SER A 273 -37.16 44.16 66.26
N ALA A 274 -36.51 44.19 67.43
CA ALA A 274 -35.73 45.33 67.89
C ALA A 274 -34.32 45.42 67.30
N ASP A 275 -33.79 44.33 66.74
CA ASP A 275 -32.40 44.27 66.23
C ASP A 275 -32.28 44.53 64.72
N ILE A 276 -33.32 44.23 63.94
CA ILE A 276 -33.36 44.50 62.48
C ILE A 276 -33.08 45.97 62.15
N GLN A 277 -33.72 46.87 62.90
CA GLN A 277 -33.65 48.32 62.66
C GLN A 277 -32.21 48.86 62.73
N LYS A 278 -31.33 48.23 63.51
CA LYS A 278 -29.93 48.67 63.67
C LYS A 278 -29.08 48.31 62.44
N TYR A 279 -29.26 47.11 61.89
CA TYR A 279 -28.43 46.61 60.79
C TYR A 279 -28.80 47.18 59.41
N GLN A 280 -30.03 47.69 59.24
CA GLN A 280 -30.45 48.30 57.97
C GLN A 280 -29.71 49.60 57.63
N ASP A 281 -29.24 50.37 58.62
CA ASP A 281 -28.49 51.61 58.37
C ASP A 281 -27.02 51.37 57.99
N GLU A 282 -26.35 50.37 58.58
CA GLU A 282 -24.97 49.99 58.22
C GLU A 282 -24.85 49.57 56.74
N LEU A 283 -25.91 48.99 56.17
CA LEU A 283 -25.94 48.52 54.79
C LEU A 283 -25.84 49.63 53.73
N LYS A 284 -26.36 50.82 54.03
CA LYS A 284 -26.38 51.94 53.06
C LYS A 284 -24.97 52.46 52.78
N GLU A 285 -24.09 52.44 53.78
CA GLU A 285 -22.69 52.85 53.60
C GLU A 285 -21.88 51.82 52.80
N TYR A 286 -22.03 50.53 53.11
CA TYR A 286 -21.26 49.49 52.43
C TYR A 286 -21.62 49.34 50.94
N ARG A 287 -22.88 49.54 50.53
CA ARG A 287 -23.30 49.49 49.12
C ARG A 287 -22.57 50.54 48.26
N ARG A 288 -22.44 51.79 48.74
CA ARG A 288 -21.68 52.86 48.06
C ARG A 288 -20.19 52.56 47.90
N GLY A 289 -19.65 51.67 48.74
CA GLY A 289 -18.28 51.18 48.62
C GLY A 289 -18.10 50.22 47.44
N VAL A 290 -19.04 49.29 47.22
CA VAL A 290 -18.93 48.22 46.21
C VAL A 290 -18.89 48.77 44.78
N GLU A 291 -19.82 49.66 44.43
CA GLU A 291 -20.00 50.21 43.06
C GLU A 291 -18.72 50.87 42.50
N ARG A 292 -17.89 51.46 43.35
CA ARG A 292 -16.62 52.09 42.95
C ARG A 292 -15.56 51.06 42.53
N TYR A 293 -15.52 49.90 43.18
CA TYR A 293 -14.53 48.86 42.87
C TYR A 293 -14.99 47.94 41.72
N GLU A 294 -16.29 47.84 41.45
CA GLU A 294 -16.80 47.14 40.27
C GLU A 294 -16.29 47.78 38.97
N LYS A 295 -16.34 49.11 38.87
CA LYS A 295 -15.80 49.88 37.73
C LYS A 295 -14.30 49.63 37.52
N ASN A 296 -13.51 49.58 38.59
CA ASN A 296 -12.08 49.24 38.52
C ASN A 296 -11.82 47.80 38.02
N VAL A 297 -12.66 46.84 38.41
CA VAL A 297 -12.55 45.43 37.96
C VAL A 297 -12.93 45.30 36.48
N GLU A 298 -13.86 46.10 35.97
CA GLU A 298 -14.19 46.11 34.54
C GLU A 298 -13.05 46.61 33.66
N ASP A 299 -12.39 47.70 34.06
CA ASP A 299 -11.28 48.25 33.27
C ASP A 299 -10.05 47.33 33.28
N ALA A 300 -9.70 46.76 34.43
CA ALA A 300 -8.68 45.70 34.51
C ALA A 300 -9.02 44.46 33.64
N LYS A 301 -10.30 44.11 33.53
CA LYS A 301 -10.79 43.01 32.66
C LYS A 301 -10.65 43.35 31.17
N LYS A 302 -10.87 44.62 30.78
CA LYS A 302 -10.68 45.08 29.38
C LYS A 302 -9.20 45.04 28.98
N ASP A 303 -8.30 45.50 29.85
CA ASP A 303 -6.85 45.46 29.60
C ASP A 303 -6.32 44.02 29.50
N HIS A 304 -6.75 43.14 30.40
CA HIS A 304 -6.38 41.72 30.36
C HIS A 304 -6.85 41.03 29.05
N ALA A 305 -8.07 41.34 28.61
CA ALA A 305 -8.61 40.85 27.35
C ALA A 305 -7.88 41.43 26.10
N ARG A 306 -7.30 42.63 26.18
CA ARG A 306 -6.45 43.18 25.11
C ARG A 306 -5.16 42.37 24.99
N VAL A 307 -4.41 42.22 26.09
CA VAL A 307 -3.12 41.50 26.11
C VAL A 307 -3.31 40.04 25.68
N GLY A 308 -4.37 39.36 26.13
CA GLY A 308 -4.67 37.98 25.70
C GLY A 308 -4.92 37.83 24.19
N ARG A 309 -5.49 38.84 23.52
CA ARG A 309 -5.62 38.82 22.04
C ARG A 309 -4.29 38.97 21.33
N ASP A 310 -3.34 39.72 21.91
CA ASP A 310 -2.04 39.95 21.29
C ASP A 310 -1.13 38.72 21.44
N VAL A 311 -1.14 38.05 22.61
CA VAL A 311 -0.54 36.71 22.77
C VAL A 311 -1.09 35.73 21.74
N GLY A 312 -2.42 35.69 21.56
CA GLY A 312 -3.06 34.84 20.56
C GLY A 312 -2.79 35.19 19.09
N LYS A 313 -2.25 36.39 18.79
CA LYS A 313 -1.72 36.74 17.47
C LYS A 313 -0.27 36.27 17.32
N ALA A 314 0.56 36.45 18.36
CA ALA A 314 1.94 35.99 18.37
C ALA A 314 2.02 34.46 18.20
N GLU A 315 1.21 33.70 18.95
CA GLU A 315 1.10 32.24 18.81
C GLU A 315 0.70 31.82 17.39
N LYS A 316 -0.28 32.51 16.77
CA LYS A 316 -0.67 32.23 15.38
C LYS A 316 0.44 32.52 14.38
N ASN A 317 1.23 33.57 14.58
CA ASN A 317 2.35 33.89 13.69
C ASN A 317 3.48 32.85 13.80
N ILE A 318 3.77 32.37 15.01
CA ILE A 318 4.72 31.26 15.24
C ILE A 318 4.22 30.01 14.50
N THR A 319 2.96 29.60 14.66
CA THR A 319 2.44 28.40 13.95
C THR A 319 2.39 28.53 12.42
N LYS A 320 2.48 29.74 11.86
CA LYS A 320 2.63 29.95 10.42
C LYS A 320 4.09 29.76 10.00
N LYS A 321 5.03 30.39 10.71
CA LYS A 321 6.47 30.25 10.47
C LYS A 321 6.97 28.82 10.67
N GLU A 322 6.44 28.11 11.68
CA GLU A 322 6.70 26.68 11.87
C GLU A 322 6.26 25.83 10.67
N ARG A 323 5.11 26.15 10.04
CA ARG A 323 4.66 25.48 8.80
C ARG A 323 5.50 25.85 7.58
N GLU A 324 5.88 27.12 7.43
CA GLU A 324 6.78 27.57 6.35
C GLU A 324 8.14 26.82 6.42
N ILE A 325 8.65 26.57 7.64
CA ILE A 325 9.86 25.76 7.88
C ILE A 325 9.62 24.27 7.61
N GLU A 326 8.47 23.70 7.99
CA GLU A 326 8.12 22.31 7.63
C GLU A 326 7.98 22.12 6.10
N GLU A 327 7.39 23.07 5.38
CA GLU A 327 7.25 23.05 3.93
C GLU A 327 8.63 23.13 3.23
N LEU A 328 9.52 24.03 3.68
CA LEU A 328 10.89 24.10 3.16
C LEU A 328 11.72 22.85 3.48
N ASN A 329 11.63 22.30 4.70
CA ASN A 329 12.31 21.04 5.06
C ASN A 329 11.82 19.85 4.19
N ASN A 330 10.51 19.77 3.93
CA ASN A 330 9.95 18.77 3.02
C ASN A 330 10.42 18.97 1.56
N SER A 331 10.75 20.20 1.15
CA SER A 331 11.33 20.47 -0.18
C SER A 331 12.81 20.06 -0.31
N LEU A 332 13.55 19.99 0.81
CA LEU A 332 14.97 19.60 0.85
C LEU A 332 15.16 18.09 0.61
N VAL A 333 14.30 17.24 1.19
CA VAL A 333 14.35 15.77 1.08
C VAL A 333 14.45 15.27 -0.38
N PRO A 334 13.58 15.67 -1.33
CA PRO A 334 13.69 15.22 -2.73
C PRO A 334 14.87 15.83 -3.50
N VAL A 335 15.52 16.89 -2.99
CA VAL A 335 16.78 17.41 -3.56
C VAL A 335 17.95 16.55 -3.10
N ASP A 336 18.01 16.21 -1.82
CA ASP A 336 19.02 15.32 -1.23
C ASP A 336 18.98 13.92 -1.86
N GLU A 337 17.78 13.34 -2.05
CA GLU A 337 17.61 12.07 -2.76
C GLU A 337 18.07 12.15 -4.22
N LYS A 338 17.80 13.25 -4.92
CA LYS A 338 18.28 13.45 -6.30
C LYS A 338 19.81 13.52 -6.35
N ILE A 339 20.45 14.22 -5.42
CA ILE A 339 21.90 14.34 -5.32
C ILE A 339 22.53 12.95 -5.07
N ASP A 340 22.02 12.17 -4.11
CA ASP A 340 22.54 10.82 -3.83
C ASP A 340 22.32 9.88 -5.03
N ILE A 341 21.19 9.97 -5.73
CA ILE A 341 20.93 9.20 -6.95
C ILE A 341 21.87 9.59 -8.11
N THR A 342 22.12 10.88 -8.34
CA THR A 342 23.05 11.34 -9.40
C THR A 342 24.50 11.04 -9.04
N GLN A 343 24.91 11.22 -7.78
CA GLN A 343 26.24 10.87 -7.30
C GLN A 343 26.51 9.37 -7.44
N LYS A 344 25.55 8.50 -7.10
CA LYS A 344 25.61 7.05 -7.38
C LYS A 344 25.63 6.69 -8.88
N LYS A 345 25.17 7.57 -9.79
CA LYS A 345 25.35 7.39 -11.25
C LYS A 345 26.76 7.81 -11.68
N VAL A 346 27.24 8.95 -11.20
CA VAL A 346 28.60 9.48 -11.43
C VAL A 346 29.66 8.45 -11.01
N ASP A 347 29.52 7.79 -9.85
CA ASP A 347 30.41 6.70 -9.39
C ASP A 347 30.34 5.43 -10.25
N ARG A 348 29.16 5.09 -10.79
CA ARG A 348 29.00 4.00 -11.77
C ARG A 348 29.58 4.34 -13.14
N PHE A 349 29.60 5.61 -13.52
CA PHE A 349 30.24 6.05 -14.75
C PHE A 349 31.76 6.15 -14.61
N SER A 350 32.29 6.67 -13.50
CA SER A 350 33.75 6.74 -13.26
C SER A 350 34.39 5.34 -13.22
N SER A 351 33.77 4.39 -12.52
CA SER A 351 34.22 2.99 -12.49
C SER A 351 34.19 2.33 -13.88
N LYS A 352 33.12 2.50 -14.66
CA LYS A 352 33.04 2.00 -16.04
C LYS A 352 34.05 2.66 -16.99
N ILE A 353 34.30 3.96 -16.84
CA ILE A 353 35.33 4.68 -17.59
C ILE A 353 36.71 4.07 -17.27
N ALA A 354 37.02 3.82 -15.99
CA ALA A 354 38.28 3.20 -15.58
C ALA A 354 38.47 1.77 -16.11
N GLU A 355 37.41 0.94 -16.14
CA GLU A 355 37.45 -0.39 -16.75
C GLU A 355 37.72 -0.33 -18.26
N ILE A 356 37.02 0.55 -18.99
CA ILE A 356 37.14 0.68 -20.45
C ILE A 356 38.48 1.35 -20.83
N GLU A 357 39.01 2.27 -20.02
CA GLU A 357 40.36 2.81 -20.20
C GLU A 357 41.45 1.73 -20.00
N LYS A 358 41.26 0.81 -19.04
CA LYS A 358 42.13 -0.37 -18.87
C LYS A 358 42.03 -1.33 -20.06
N GLU A 359 40.84 -1.51 -20.64
CA GLU A 359 40.68 -2.28 -21.88
C GLU A 359 41.42 -1.60 -23.05
N ARG A 360 41.21 -0.29 -23.27
CA ARG A 360 41.92 0.52 -24.28
C ARG A 360 43.43 0.44 -24.13
N ALA A 361 43.95 0.45 -22.90
CA ALA A 361 45.38 0.28 -22.63
C ALA A 361 45.91 -1.10 -23.08
N SER A 362 45.14 -2.17 -22.88
CA SER A 362 45.52 -3.51 -23.34
C SER A 362 45.47 -3.64 -24.88
N GLN A 363 44.42 -3.12 -25.53
CA GLN A 363 44.32 -3.05 -26.99
C GLN A 363 45.47 -2.21 -27.60
N SER A 364 45.80 -1.06 -27.00
CA SER A 364 46.95 -0.22 -27.42
C SER A 364 48.30 -0.95 -27.30
N SER A 365 48.47 -1.79 -26.27
CA SER A 365 49.67 -2.64 -26.12
C SER A 365 49.78 -3.66 -27.26
N ASN A 366 48.68 -4.34 -27.60
CA ASN A 366 48.64 -5.33 -28.67
C ASN A 366 48.90 -4.69 -30.05
N GLY A 367 48.28 -3.54 -30.33
CA GLY A 367 48.56 -2.76 -31.55
C GLY A 367 50.04 -2.37 -31.69
N LYS A 368 50.71 -2.01 -30.59
CA LYS A 368 52.15 -1.70 -30.55
C LYS A 368 53.05 -2.93 -30.69
N GLN A 369 52.56 -4.14 -30.41
CA GLN A 369 53.28 -5.38 -30.69
C GLN A 369 53.22 -5.71 -32.19
N LEU A 370 52.01 -5.71 -32.77
CA LEU A 370 51.80 -5.92 -34.21
C LEU A 370 52.58 -4.92 -35.08
N GLU A 371 52.72 -3.66 -34.64
CA GLU A 371 53.53 -2.67 -35.36
C GLU A 371 55.04 -2.96 -35.31
N LYS A 372 55.54 -3.63 -34.26
CA LYS A 372 56.93 -4.09 -34.19
C LYS A 372 57.15 -5.30 -35.09
N ASP A 373 56.20 -6.23 -35.11
CA ASP A 373 56.27 -7.45 -35.91
C ASP A 373 56.27 -7.11 -37.41
N LEU A 374 55.43 -6.16 -37.84
CA LEU A 374 55.44 -5.61 -39.21
C LEU A 374 56.85 -5.12 -39.61
N ARG A 375 57.48 -4.29 -38.76
CA ARG A 375 58.83 -3.75 -39.00
C ARG A 375 59.93 -4.82 -38.97
N LEU A 376 59.68 -5.99 -38.37
CA LEU A 376 60.60 -7.12 -38.34
C LEU A 376 60.52 -7.92 -39.65
N VAL A 377 59.30 -8.18 -40.13
CA VAL A 377 59.06 -8.83 -41.44
C VAL A 377 59.62 -8.00 -42.60
N GLU A 378 59.43 -6.67 -42.59
CA GLU A 378 60.00 -5.78 -43.62
C GLU A 378 61.53 -5.84 -43.68
N LYS A 379 62.21 -5.94 -42.53
CA LYS A 379 63.67 -6.09 -42.47
C LYS A 379 64.13 -7.45 -42.99
N ALA A 380 63.39 -8.52 -42.71
CA ALA A 380 63.69 -9.85 -43.20
C ALA A 380 63.57 -9.94 -44.74
N GLN A 381 62.51 -9.34 -45.30
CA GLN A 381 62.32 -9.26 -46.75
C GLN A 381 63.48 -8.52 -47.44
N ALA A 382 63.90 -7.37 -46.91
CA ALA A 382 64.99 -6.57 -47.47
C ALA A 382 66.35 -7.29 -47.42
N GLN A 383 66.62 -8.08 -46.37
CA GLN A 383 67.86 -8.87 -46.27
C GLN A 383 67.90 -9.98 -47.33
N TRP A 384 66.79 -10.70 -47.51
CA TRP A 384 66.69 -11.79 -48.47
C TRP A 384 66.86 -11.34 -49.94
N GLU A 385 66.27 -10.20 -50.34
CA GLU A 385 66.43 -9.69 -51.72
C GLU A 385 67.89 -9.33 -52.06
N VAL A 386 68.67 -8.87 -51.08
CA VAL A 386 70.10 -8.55 -51.22
C VAL A 386 70.95 -9.82 -51.36
N GLU A 387 70.55 -10.95 -50.76
CA GLU A 387 71.23 -12.24 -50.95
C GLU A 387 70.93 -12.86 -52.32
N TRP A 388 69.69 -12.72 -52.80
CA TRP A 388 69.26 -13.18 -54.13
C TRP A 388 70.02 -12.49 -55.29
N GLN A 389 70.20 -11.17 -55.23
CA GLN A 389 70.99 -10.46 -56.26
C GLN A 389 72.46 -10.93 -56.31
N LYS A 390 73.05 -11.31 -55.17
CA LYS A 390 74.43 -11.81 -55.11
C LYS A 390 74.60 -13.23 -55.66
N THR A 391 73.53 -14.03 -55.70
CA THR A 391 73.57 -15.39 -56.24
C THR A 391 73.49 -15.40 -57.77
N MET A 392 72.61 -14.58 -58.36
CA MET A 392 72.47 -14.45 -59.83
C MET A 392 73.78 -14.07 -60.54
N SER A 393 74.59 -13.19 -59.94
CA SER A 393 75.84 -12.70 -60.54
C SER A 393 76.98 -13.75 -60.58
N LYS A 394 76.84 -14.90 -59.90
CA LYS A 394 77.93 -15.88 -59.74
C LYS A 394 77.90 -17.10 -60.67
N LYS A 395 76.84 -17.32 -61.45
CA LYS A 395 76.65 -18.58 -62.22
C LYS A 395 76.20 -18.43 -63.69
N GLY A 396 76.22 -17.23 -64.26
CA GLY A 396 75.82 -17.01 -65.66
C GLY A 396 76.96 -17.15 -66.67
N GLY A 397 77.04 -18.28 -67.38
CA GLY A 397 77.83 -18.44 -68.60
C GLY A 397 76.95 -19.00 -69.73
N GLN A 398 76.87 -18.33 -70.87
CA GLN A 398 76.01 -18.72 -72.00
C GLN A 398 76.77 -19.59 -73.02
N LEU A 399 76.10 -20.63 -73.53
CA LEU A 399 76.57 -21.53 -74.59
C LEU A 399 75.91 -21.19 -75.95
N SER A 400 76.50 -21.66 -77.05
CA SER A 400 76.24 -21.16 -78.41
C SER A 400 75.04 -21.79 -79.12
N GLU A 401 74.39 -20.99 -79.98
CA GLU A 401 73.24 -21.35 -80.83
C GLU A 401 73.53 -22.52 -81.81
N ALA A 402 74.81 -22.77 -82.11
CA ALA A 402 75.23 -23.89 -82.98
C ALA A 402 75.06 -25.27 -82.32
N ASP A 403 75.30 -25.40 -81.01
CA ASP A 403 75.14 -26.67 -80.29
C ASP A 403 73.66 -27.07 -80.17
N GLN A 404 72.75 -26.09 -80.14
CA GLN A 404 71.31 -26.32 -80.15
C GLN A 404 70.85 -26.97 -81.47
N GLN A 405 71.39 -26.55 -82.62
CA GLN A 405 71.00 -27.12 -83.91
C GLN A 405 71.50 -28.57 -84.12
N GLU A 406 72.67 -28.93 -83.58
CA GLU A 406 73.10 -30.34 -83.58
C GLU A 406 72.30 -31.19 -82.60
N TYR A 407 71.94 -30.65 -81.43
CA TYR A 407 71.03 -31.31 -80.49
C TYR A 407 69.68 -31.64 -81.15
N HIS A 408 69.11 -30.72 -81.93
CA HIS A 408 67.87 -30.95 -82.69
C HIS A 408 68.01 -32.06 -83.75
N LYS A 409 69.12 -32.12 -84.51
CA LYS A 409 69.35 -33.18 -85.51
C LYS A 409 69.53 -34.57 -84.88
N LEU A 410 70.28 -34.66 -83.79
CA LEU A 410 70.44 -35.92 -83.05
C LEU A 410 69.09 -36.39 -82.47
N ARG A 411 68.23 -35.45 -82.03
CA ARG A 411 66.89 -35.73 -81.53
C ARG A 411 65.95 -36.28 -82.61
N GLU A 412 66.06 -35.83 -83.86
CA GLU A 412 65.33 -36.41 -85.00
C GLU A 412 65.79 -37.85 -85.31
N GLU A 413 67.08 -38.13 -85.19
CA GLU A 413 67.63 -39.46 -85.46
C GLU A 413 67.28 -40.50 -84.37
N VAL A 414 67.25 -40.06 -83.09
CA VAL A 414 66.69 -40.81 -81.95
C VAL A 414 65.22 -41.11 -82.19
N ASN A 415 64.38 -40.09 -82.46
CA ASN A 415 62.95 -40.26 -82.71
C ASN A 415 62.64 -41.27 -83.82
N ARG A 416 63.50 -41.37 -84.85
CA ARG A 416 63.31 -42.31 -85.95
C ARG A 416 63.55 -43.76 -85.53
N ARG A 417 64.58 -44.05 -84.73
CA ARG A 417 64.89 -45.42 -84.27
C ARG A 417 64.01 -45.85 -83.11
N SER A 418 63.83 -44.98 -82.13
CA SER A 418 62.99 -45.27 -80.96
C SER A 418 61.50 -45.23 -81.29
N SER A 419 61.06 -44.85 -82.49
CA SER A 419 59.63 -44.65 -82.84
C SER A 419 58.66 -45.76 -82.38
N ALA A 420 59.03 -47.04 -82.45
CA ALA A 420 58.20 -48.15 -81.98
C ALA A 420 58.18 -48.27 -80.44
N ASP A 421 59.35 -48.22 -79.80
CA ASP A 421 59.47 -48.33 -78.35
C ASP A 421 58.96 -47.07 -77.66
N SER A 422 59.20 -45.88 -78.21
CA SER A 422 58.59 -44.60 -77.82
C SER A 422 57.07 -44.60 -77.99
N LEU A 423 56.49 -45.31 -78.97
CA LEU A 423 55.03 -45.48 -79.08
C LEU A 423 54.48 -46.38 -77.98
N ASN A 424 55.17 -47.47 -77.67
CA ASN A 424 54.80 -48.35 -76.55
C ASN A 424 54.98 -47.64 -75.20
N LEU A 425 56.07 -46.90 -75.05
CA LEU A 425 56.42 -46.11 -73.86
C LEU A 425 55.47 -44.90 -73.71
N ASP A 426 55.01 -44.27 -74.80
CA ASP A 426 53.93 -43.27 -74.74
C ASP A 426 52.57 -43.89 -74.39
N ASN A 427 52.26 -45.10 -74.88
CA ASN A 427 51.04 -45.81 -74.48
C ASN A 427 51.08 -46.22 -73.01
N LEU A 428 52.21 -46.76 -72.53
CA LEU A 428 52.45 -47.06 -71.12
C LEU A 428 52.46 -45.78 -70.28
N ARG A 429 53.09 -44.69 -70.73
CA ARG A 429 53.02 -43.38 -70.05
C ARG A 429 51.61 -42.81 -70.01
N ARG A 430 50.77 -43.03 -71.02
CA ARG A 430 49.34 -42.66 -71.01
C ARG A 430 48.54 -43.53 -70.02
N GLN A 431 48.81 -44.83 -69.97
CA GLN A 431 48.20 -45.76 -69.01
C GLN A 431 48.63 -45.43 -67.58
N ARG A 432 49.93 -45.31 -67.32
CA ARG A 432 50.48 -44.76 -66.07
C ARG A 432 49.93 -43.38 -65.76
N LYS A 433 49.74 -42.48 -66.73
CA LYS A 433 49.14 -41.15 -66.44
C LYS A 433 47.69 -41.28 -66.00
N THR A 434 46.89 -42.13 -66.64
CA THR A 434 45.49 -42.37 -66.23
C THR A 434 45.39 -43.11 -64.89
N GLU A 435 46.26 -44.09 -64.63
CA GLU A 435 46.34 -44.76 -63.33
C GLU A 435 46.95 -43.85 -62.25
N ALA A 436 47.90 -42.97 -62.57
CA ALA A 436 48.43 -41.96 -61.65
C ALA A 436 47.41 -40.85 -61.37
N GLU A 437 46.55 -40.48 -62.33
CA GLU A 437 45.41 -39.59 -62.10
C GLU A 437 44.35 -40.29 -61.24
N ALA A 438 44.10 -41.58 -61.44
CA ALA A 438 43.22 -42.38 -60.57
C ALA A 438 43.78 -42.55 -59.16
N VAL A 439 45.07 -42.89 -59.02
CA VAL A 439 45.79 -43.00 -57.75
C VAL A 439 45.90 -41.64 -57.08
N ASN A 440 46.15 -40.53 -57.77
CA ASN A 440 46.12 -39.19 -57.18
C ASN A 440 44.70 -38.76 -56.80
N SER A 441 43.66 -39.17 -57.53
CA SER A 441 42.26 -38.95 -57.12
C SER A 441 41.90 -39.75 -55.87
N LEU A 442 42.32 -41.02 -55.79
CA LEU A 442 42.12 -41.87 -54.62
C LEU A 442 42.98 -41.45 -53.43
N LYS A 443 44.22 -41.02 -53.67
CA LYS A 443 45.14 -40.44 -52.68
C LYS A 443 44.57 -39.13 -52.14
N GLY A 444 44.11 -38.22 -53.00
CA GLY A 444 43.45 -36.99 -52.57
C GLY A 444 42.18 -37.29 -51.77
N LYS A 445 41.38 -38.31 -52.13
CA LYS A 445 40.25 -38.77 -51.31
C LYS A 445 40.70 -39.39 -49.99
N PHE A 446 41.79 -40.15 -49.96
CA PHE A 446 42.36 -40.77 -48.77
C PHE A 446 42.93 -39.70 -47.83
N GLU A 447 43.79 -38.81 -48.31
CA GLU A 447 44.37 -37.69 -47.54
C GLU A 447 43.28 -36.74 -47.05
N ASN A 448 42.23 -36.46 -47.84
CA ASN A 448 41.08 -35.67 -47.38
C ASN A 448 40.28 -36.41 -46.28
N THR A 449 40.03 -37.71 -46.41
CA THR A 449 39.32 -38.48 -45.37
C THR A 449 40.19 -38.75 -44.13
N GLU A 450 41.52 -38.79 -44.27
CA GLU A 450 42.48 -38.88 -43.17
C GLU A 450 42.58 -37.54 -42.43
N TRP A 451 42.57 -36.42 -43.16
CA TRP A 451 42.51 -35.08 -42.59
C TRP A 451 41.18 -34.83 -41.88
N GLN A 452 40.05 -35.25 -42.48
CA GLN A 452 38.74 -35.24 -41.83
C GLN A 452 38.74 -36.12 -40.57
N LEU A 453 39.34 -37.31 -40.62
CA LEU A 453 39.46 -38.19 -39.46
C LEU A 453 40.25 -37.52 -38.34
N LYS A 454 41.43 -36.95 -38.64
CA LYS A 454 42.27 -36.22 -37.67
C LYS A 454 41.57 -34.99 -37.11
N SER A 455 40.83 -34.24 -37.94
CA SER A 455 40.01 -33.10 -37.49
C SER A 455 38.94 -33.56 -36.50
N VAL A 456 38.11 -34.53 -36.89
CA VAL A 456 37.00 -35.04 -36.05
C VAL A 456 37.52 -35.72 -34.78
N GLU A 457 38.67 -36.42 -34.83
CA GLU A 457 39.30 -37.02 -33.65
C GLU A 457 39.85 -35.94 -32.70
N SER A 458 40.42 -34.85 -33.22
CA SER A 458 40.81 -33.68 -32.40
C SER A 458 39.60 -32.95 -31.82
N ASP A 459 38.50 -32.81 -32.57
CA ASP A 459 37.25 -32.22 -32.07
C ASP A 459 36.63 -33.08 -30.96
N VAL A 460 36.65 -34.41 -31.10
CA VAL A 460 36.20 -35.33 -30.04
C VAL A 460 37.10 -35.25 -28.80
N GLN A 461 38.42 -35.08 -28.94
CA GLN A 461 39.32 -34.85 -27.81
C GLN A 461 39.03 -33.51 -27.12
N ASN A 462 38.98 -32.41 -27.87
CA ASN A 462 38.65 -31.07 -27.36
C ASN A 462 37.29 -31.04 -26.62
N MET A 463 36.27 -31.71 -27.17
CA MET A 463 34.95 -31.80 -26.54
C MET A 463 34.97 -32.73 -25.31
N ASN A 464 35.84 -33.74 -25.26
CA ASN A 464 35.97 -34.62 -24.10
C ASN A 464 36.72 -33.92 -22.94
N GLU A 465 37.74 -33.11 -23.23
CA GLU A 465 38.38 -32.23 -22.24
C GLU A 465 37.40 -31.18 -21.70
N ARG A 466 36.63 -30.54 -22.60
CA ARG A 466 35.58 -29.59 -22.23
C ARG A 466 34.44 -30.25 -21.44
N LYS A 467 34.14 -31.52 -21.67
CA LYS A 467 33.21 -32.31 -20.85
C LYS A 467 33.75 -32.50 -19.44
N LEU A 468 35.03 -32.86 -19.30
CA LEU A 468 35.67 -33.09 -17.99
C LEU A 468 35.67 -31.80 -17.16
N SER A 469 36.06 -30.66 -17.74
CA SER A 469 36.05 -29.38 -17.03
C SER A 469 34.64 -28.92 -16.63
N LEU A 470 33.63 -29.07 -17.50
CA LEU A 470 32.23 -28.80 -17.11
C LEU A 470 31.74 -29.73 -16.00
N ASN A 471 32.10 -31.02 -16.04
CA ASN A 471 31.69 -31.99 -15.02
C ASN A 471 32.28 -31.64 -13.64
N ASP A 472 33.53 -31.16 -13.60
CA ASP A 472 34.14 -30.72 -12.35
C ASP A 472 33.55 -29.39 -11.84
N VAL A 473 33.15 -28.48 -12.74
CA VAL A 473 32.35 -27.29 -12.38
C VAL A 473 30.96 -27.67 -11.84
N VAL A 474 30.30 -28.69 -12.41
CA VAL A 474 29.01 -29.17 -11.88
C VAL A 474 29.18 -29.74 -10.47
N LYS A 475 30.28 -30.48 -10.19
CA LYS A 475 30.59 -31.00 -8.85
C LYS A 475 30.97 -29.91 -7.85
N SER A 476 31.76 -28.90 -8.25
CA SER A 476 32.11 -27.79 -7.35
C SER A 476 30.86 -27.00 -6.99
N THR A 477 30.05 -26.65 -7.99
CA THR A 477 28.79 -25.92 -7.80
C THR A 477 27.78 -26.70 -6.94
N SER A 478 27.67 -28.04 -7.10
CA SER A 478 26.79 -28.84 -6.24
C SER A 478 27.27 -28.86 -4.78
N ASN A 479 28.59 -28.94 -4.55
CA ASN A 479 29.16 -28.90 -3.21
C ASN A 479 28.98 -27.53 -2.53
N GLU A 480 28.98 -26.43 -3.30
CA GLU A 480 28.67 -25.08 -2.82
C GLU A 480 27.18 -24.93 -2.46
N ILE A 481 26.28 -25.42 -3.31
CA ILE A 481 24.84 -25.50 -3.03
C ILE A 481 24.57 -26.29 -1.74
N ASP A 482 25.20 -27.44 -1.54
CA ASP A 482 25.01 -28.26 -0.34
C ASP A 482 25.57 -27.62 0.94
N ARG A 483 26.57 -26.74 0.83
CA ARG A 483 27.05 -25.90 1.96
C ARG A 483 26.05 -24.79 2.27
N LYS A 484 25.65 -24.02 1.27
CA LYS A 484 24.69 -22.91 1.41
C LYS A 484 23.32 -23.39 1.90
N LYS A 485 22.86 -24.58 1.49
CA LYS A 485 21.65 -25.23 2.04
C LYS A 485 21.79 -25.58 3.51
N LYS A 486 22.97 -26.01 3.98
CA LYS A 486 23.20 -26.28 5.41
C LYS A 486 23.23 -24.99 6.23
N GLU A 487 23.82 -23.92 5.71
CA GLU A 487 23.81 -22.58 6.32
C GLU A 487 22.39 -22.02 6.42
N LEU A 488 21.61 -22.06 5.34
CA LEU A 488 20.20 -21.62 5.31
C LEU A 488 19.32 -22.48 6.24
N ASN A 489 19.49 -23.80 6.26
CA ASN A 489 18.77 -24.68 7.18
C ASN A 489 19.14 -24.44 8.65
N ALA A 490 20.39 -24.04 8.94
CA ALA A 490 20.79 -23.65 10.30
C ALA A 490 20.07 -22.36 10.72
N LEU A 491 20.15 -21.31 9.90
CA LEU A 491 19.52 -20.00 10.16
C LEU A 491 18.00 -20.10 10.31
N THR A 492 17.32 -20.81 9.40
CA THR A 492 15.86 -21.02 9.49
C THR A 492 15.46 -21.82 10.73
N SER A 493 16.29 -22.80 11.16
CA SER A 493 16.06 -23.51 12.42
C SER A 493 16.26 -22.62 13.66
N GLU A 494 17.19 -21.66 13.62
CA GLU A 494 17.34 -20.64 14.66
C GLU A 494 16.17 -19.66 14.65
N ARG A 495 15.72 -19.21 13.47
CA ARG A 495 14.56 -18.33 13.31
C ARG A 495 13.29 -18.97 13.87
N LEU A 496 13.07 -20.26 13.60
CA LEU A 496 11.94 -21.02 14.16
C LEU A 496 12.03 -21.12 15.69
N LYS A 497 13.21 -21.39 16.26
CA LYS A 497 13.41 -21.42 17.73
C LYS A 497 13.21 -20.04 18.36
N VAL A 498 13.74 -18.98 17.77
CA VAL A 498 13.58 -17.59 18.23
C VAL A 498 12.11 -17.16 18.14
N SER A 499 11.40 -17.55 17.07
CA SER A 499 9.96 -17.31 16.91
C SER A 499 9.15 -18.06 17.98
N GLN A 500 9.41 -19.35 18.19
CA GLN A 500 8.75 -20.16 19.24
C GLN A 500 9.01 -19.61 20.65
N MET A 501 10.25 -19.24 20.97
CA MET A 501 10.58 -18.59 22.24
C MET A 501 9.89 -17.23 22.38
N ARG A 502 9.77 -16.48 21.29
CA ARG A 502 9.04 -15.21 21.28
C ARG A 502 7.54 -15.41 21.52
N THR A 503 6.89 -16.34 20.82
CA THR A 503 5.47 -16.65 21.06
C THR A 503 5.23 -17.17 22.46
N GLU A 504 6.10 -18.02 23.00
CA GLU A 504 6.02 -18.47 24.39
C GLU A 504 6.15 -17.31 25.40
N LEU A 505 7.04 -16.36 25.15
CA LEU A 505 7.22 -15.18 26.00
C LEU A 505 6.06 -14.19 25.85
N GLU A 506 5.50 -14.04 24.65
CA GLU A 506 4.31 -13.23 24.37
C GLU A 506 3.06 -13.83 25.04
N GLU A 507 2.86 -15.15 25.00
CA GLU A 507 1.79 -15.84 25.75
C GLU A 507 1.97 -15.69 27.27
N LYS A 508 3.19 -15.90 27.79
CA LYS A 508 3.50 -15.71 29.22
C LYS A 508 3.26 -14.25 29.62
N LEU A 509 3.65 -13.29 28.79
CA LEU A 509 3.40 -11.86 28.98
C LEU A 509 1.91 -11.55 28.93
N GLN A 510 1.13 -12.13 28.02
CA GLN A 510 -0.31 -11.94 27.92
C GLN A 510 -1.05 -12.51 29.15
N VAL A 511 -0.61 -13.66 29.68
CA VAL A 511 -1.13 -14.22 30.93
C VAL A 511 -0.79 -13.33 32.13
N VAL A 512 0.43 -12.78 32.19
CA VAL A 512 0.84 -11.83 33.24
C VAL A 512 0.10 -10.50 33.10
N LEU A 513 -0.09 -9.99 31.89
CA LEU A 513 -0.88 -8.79 31.60
C LEU A 513 -2.35 -8.99 31.96
N ARG A 514 -2.96 -10.15 31.69
CA ARG A 514 -4.34 -10.44 32.11
C ARG A 514 -4.46 -10.45 33.63
N LYS A 515 -3.52 -11.11 34.33
CA LYS A 515 -3.45 -11.08 35.81
C LYS A 515 -3.19 -9.68 36.37
N LEU A 516 -2.42 -8.86 35.67
CA LEU A 516 -2.20 -7.44 36.01
C LEU A 516 -3.42 -6.57 35.69
N LEU A 517 -4.24 -6.91 34.69
CA LEU A 517 -5.46 -6.18 34.34
C LEU A 517 -6.61 -6.51 35.32
N GLU A 518 -6.71 -7.78 35.71
CA GLU A 518 -7.50 -8.24 36.88
C GLU A 518 -7.04 -7.56 38.19
N ALA A 519 -5.77 -7.16 38.30
CA ALA A 519 -5.24 -6.37 39.41
C ALA A 519 -5.38 -4.83 39.21
N ASP A 520 -5.42 -4.33 37.98
CA ASP A 520 -5.56 -2.90 37.65
C ASP A 520 -7.03 -2.42 37.73
N ASP A 521 -8.01 -3.31 37.60
CA ASP A 521 -9.38 -3.00 38.09
C ASP A 521 -9.40 -2.88 39.63
N GLY A 522 -8.50 -3.57 40.33
CA GLY A 522 -8.11 -3.23 41.69
C GLY A 522 -7.47 -1.83 41.77
N LYS A 523 -6.54 -1.48 40.87
CA LYS A 523 -5.94 -0.14 40.83
C LYS A 523 -6.89 1.02 40.55
N LYS A 524 -8.06 0.87 39.93
CA LYS A 524 -9.03 1.98 39.93
C LYS A 524 -9.51 2.34 41.34
N GLN A 525 -9.43 1.40 42.28
CA GLN A 525 -9.56 1.67 43.72
C GLN A 525 -8.20 2.07 44.31
N THR A 526 -7.10 1.36 44.02
CA THR A 526 -5.77 1.66 44.59
C THR A 526 -5.19 3.01 44.16
N GLU A 527 -5.56 3.58 43.00
CA GLU A 527 -5.13 4.90 42.54
C GLU A 527 -5.93 6.00 43.27
N ARG A 528 -7.20 5.74 43.60
CA ARG A 528 -7.95 6.56 44.58
C ARG A 528 -7.30 6.48 45.96
N GLU A 529 -6.89 5.29 46.41
CA GLU A 529 -6.17 5.09 47.68
C GLU A 529 -4.75 5.69 47.66
N LEU A 530 -4.06 5.70 46.51
CA LEU A 530 -2.72 6.25 46.33
C LEU A 530 -2.79 7.78 46.34
N ARG A 531 -3.69 8.38 45.57
CA ARG A 531 -3.96 9.83 45.63
C ARG A 531 -4.43 10.24 47.03
N ALA A 532 -5.23 9.42 47.71
CA ALA A 532 -5.57 9.64 49.12
C ALA A 532 -4.34 9.54 50.03
N LYS A 533 -3.44 8.57 49.84
CA LYS A 533 -2.19 8.39 50.62
C LYS A 533 -1.19 9.52 50.40
N GLU A 534 -1.02 9.97 49.16
CA GLU A 534 -0.25 11.16 48.79
C GLU A 534 -0.83 12.40 49.45
N LEU A 535 -2.15 12.58 49.36
CA LEU A 535 -2.84 13.70 49.99
C LEU A 535 -2.79 13.64 51.52
N ILE A 536 -2.87 12.46 52.14
CA ILE A 536 -2.65 12.29 53.59
C ILE A 536 -1.19 12.62 53.95
N SER A 537 -0.23 12.29 53.09
CA SER A 537 1.17 12.69 53.28
C SER A 537 1.37 14.21 53.14
N ALA A 538 0.61 14.86 52.26
CA ALA A 538 0.56 16.32 52.12
C ALA A 538 -0.12 16.97 53.33
N LEU A 539 -1.28 16.48 53.76
CA LEU A 539 -1.97 16.92 54.97
C LEU A 539 -1.08 16.77 56.21
N LYS A 540 -0.32 15.67 56.34
CA LYS A 540 0.64 15.47 57.44
C LYS A 540 1.89 16.38 57.37
N ARG A 541 2.23 16.89 56.19
CA ARG A 541 3.29 17.92 56.00
C ARG A 541 2.78 19.34 56.29
N ILE A 542 1.54 19.63 55.92
CA ILE A 542 0.92 20.97 56.05
C ILE A 542 0.38 21.18 57.48
N PHE A 543 -0.25 20.14 58.06
CA PHE A 543 -0.88 20.16 59.37
C PHE A 543 -0.22 19.13 60.30
N PRO A 544 0.65 19.54 61.25
CA PRO A 544 1.33 18.60 62.15
C PRO A 544 0.39 17.88 63.13
N GLY A 545 -0.83 18.39 63.34
CA GLY A 545 -1.88 17.76 64.16
C GLY A 545 -2.64 16.61 63.48
N VAL A 546 -2.09 16.03 62.41
CA VAL A 546 -2.66 14.87 61.68
C VAL A 546 -1.78 13.65 61.94
N LYS A 547 -2.28 12.69 62.73
CA LYS A 547 -1.49 11.50 63.10
C LYS A 547 -1.38 10.50 61.95
N GLY A 548 -2.47 10.25 61.23
CA GLY A 548 -2.54 9.31 60.11
C GLY A 548 -3.89 8.58 60.03
N ARG A 549 -4.02 7.61 59.13
CA ARG A 549 -5.21 6.73 59.08
C ARG A 549 -5.16 5.68 60.18
N VAL A 550 -6.32 5.23 60.63
CA VAL A 550 -6.45 4.08 61.55
C VAL A 550 -5.75 2.84 60.99
N SER A 551 -5.84 2.57 59.68
CA SER A 551 -5.11 1.46 59.01
C SER A 551 -3.58 1.49 59.19
N ASP A 552 -2.99 2.68 59.22
CA ASP A 552 -1.54 2.87 59.28
C ASP A 552 -1.05 2.92 60.75
N LEU A 553 -1.96 3.23 61.68
CA LEU A 553 -1.73 3.37 63.13
C LEU A 553 -2.01 2.10 63.94
N CYS A 554 -2.58 1.06 63.33
CA CYS A 554 -2.91 -0.21 64.00
C CYS A 554 -2.42 -1.43 63.21
N ARG A 555 -2.01 -2.49 63.92
CA ARG A 555 -1.59 -3.76 63.29
C ARG A 555 -2.19 -4.97 64.02
N PRO A 556 -2.69 -6.00 63.33
CA PRO A 556 -3.17 -7.22 63.99
C PRO A 556 -1.98 -8.02 64.55
N LYS A 557 -2.05 -8.43 65.83
CA LYS A 557 -0.97 -9.15 66.52
C LYS A 557 -0.63 -10.52 65.92
N GLN A 558 -1.57 -11.12 65.18
CA GLN A 558 -1.36 -12.36 64.44
C GLN A 558 -2.11 -12.29 63.11
N LYS A 559 -1.50 -12.79 62.03
CA LYS A 559 -2.11 -12.83 60.68
C LYS A 559 -3.50 -13.48 60.65
N LYS A 560 -3.77 -14.46 61.54
CA LYS A 560 -5.08 -15.13 61.64
C LYS A 560 -6.24 -14.17 61.93
N TYR A 561 -5.98 -13.01 62.52
CA TYR A 561 -7.00 -12.01 62.86
C TYR A 561 -7.08 -10.85 61.85
N SER A 562 -6.38 -10.88 60.71
CA SER A 562 -6.42 -9.79 59.71
C SER A 562 -7.85 -9.50 59.25
N ASP A 563 -8.57 -10.54 58.86
CA ASP A 563 -9.88 -10.45 58.21
C ASP A 563 -10.96 -10.08 59.25
N ALA A 564 -10.85 -10.63 60.46
CA ALA A 564 -11.67 -10.25 61.61
C ALA A 564 -11.42 -8.78 62.04
N VAL A 565 -10.17 -8.30 62.11
CA VAL A 565 -9.86 -6.91 62.49
C VAL A 565 -10.30 -5.93 61.40
N SER A 566 -10.10 -6.26 60.12
CA SER A 566 -10.58 -5.44 59.00
C SER A 566 -12.11 -5.29 59.01
N THR A 567 -12.84 -6.37 59.27
CA THR A 567 -14.32 -6.36 59.36
C THR A 567 -14.86 -5.78 60.68
N VAL A 568 -14.08 -5.80 61.76
CA VAL A 568 -14.38 -5.01 62.97
C VAL A 568 -14.30 -3.51 62.67
N LEU A 569 -13.19 -3.03 62.11
CA LEU A 569 -12.92 -1.61 61.84
C LEU A 569 -13.83 -1.03 60.74
N GLY A 570 -14.05 -1.79 59.66
CA GLY A 570 -15.02 -1.47 58.60
C GLY A 570 -14.93 -0.02 58.09
N ARG A 571 -15.98 0.79 58.35
CA ARG A 571 -16.05 2.20 57.93
C ARG A 571 -14.99 3.11 58.58
N HIS A 572 -14.39 2.71 59.70
CA HIS A 572 -13.35 3.47 60.37
C HIS A 572 -11.93 3.10 59.91
N PHE A 573 -11.77 2.14 58.98
CA PHE A 573 -10.47 1.71 58.48
C PHE A 573 -9.69 2.86 57.80
N ASP A 574 -10.36 3.62 56.93
CA ASP A 574 -9.80 4.77 56.21
C ASP A 574 -9.97 6.11 56.96
N ALA A 575 -10.44 6.08 58.21
CA ALA A 575 -10.62 7.30 59.00
C ALA A 575 -9.28 7.91 59.42
N ILE A 576 -9.15 9.23 59.33
CA ILE A 576 -7.94 9.99 59.64
C ILE A 576 -8.04 10.52 61.07
N VAL A 577 -7.08 10.16 61.92
CA VAL A 577 -6.99 10.66 63.30
C VAL A 577 -6.27 12.00 63.33
N VAL A 578 -6.92 12.99 63.95
CA VAL A 578 -6.40 14.35 64.16
C VAL A 578 -6.54 14.76 65.62
N ASP A 579 -5.74 15.72 66.07
CA ASP A 579 -5.74 16.13 67.47
C ASP A 579 -7.02 16.93 67.84
N ASN A 580 -7.32 17.99 67.06
CA ASN A 580 -8.35 18.98 67.39
C ASN A 580 -9.44 19.10 66.30
N GLU A 581 -10.61 19.65 66.64
CA GLU A 581 -11.67 19.90 65.66
C GLU A 581 -11.32 20.99 64.63
N LYS A 582 -10.54 22.00 65.02
CA LYS A 582 -10.11 23.09 64.12
C LYS A 582 -9.25 22.57 62.96
N THR A 583 -8.27 21.71 63.26
CA THR A 583 -7.42 21.09 62.24
C THR A 583 -8.22 20.13 61.35
N ALA A 584 -9.26 19.46 61.88
CA ALA A 584 -10.20 18.69 61.07
C ALA A 584 -10.92 19.57 60.03
N LYS A 585 -11.48 20.72 60.45
CA LYS A 585 -12.18 21.67 59.55
C LYS A 585 -11.26 22.24 58.47
N GLU A 586 -10.04 22.61 58.84
CA GLU A 586 -9.01 23.09 57.90
C GLU A 586 -8.60 22.00 56.89
N CYS A 587 -8.41 20.75 57.34
CA CYS A 587 -8.14 19.62 56.45
C CYS A 587 -9.32 19.33 55.49
N ILE A 588 -10.56 19.44 55.96
CA ILE A 588 -11.78 19.27 55.14
C ILE A 588 -11.92 20.39 54.10
N GLN A 589 -11.58 21.63 54.46
CA GLN A 589 -11.57 22.74 53.52
C GLN A 589 -10.49 22.54 52.43
N HIS A 590 -9.27 22.17 52.83
CA HIS A 590 -8.19 21.87 51.89
C HIS A 590 -8.52 20.67 50.96
N LEU A 591 -9.18 19.63 51.47
CA LEU A 591 -9.74 18.52 50.69
C LEU A 591 -10.77 18.99 49.65
N ARG A 592 -11.66 19.92 50.03
CA ARG A 592 -12.69 20.48 49.15
C ARG A 592 -12.06 21.31 48.04
N ASP A 593 -11.07 22.14 48.36
CA ASP A 593 -10.36 22.98 47.40
C ASP A 593 -9.58 22.13 46.38
N GLN A 594 -8.99 21.01 46.82
CA GLN A 594 -8.34 20.02 45.93
C GLN A 594 -9.30 19.03 45.27
N ARG A 595 -10.63 19.14 45.51
CA ARG A 595 -11.68 18.22 45.02
C ARG A 595 -11.44 16.75 45.33
N ALA A 596 -10.71 16.44 46.40
CA ALA A 596 -10.16 15.12 46.64
C ALA A 596 -11.08 14.21 47.48
N GLY A 597 -12.31 14.00 46.99
CA GLY A 597 -13.25 13.03 47.55
C GLY A 597 -13.75 13.35 48.97
N GLN A 598 -14.23 12.31 49.65
CA GLN A 598 -14.77 12.39 51.02
C GLN A 598 -13.92 11.51 51.95
N ALA A 599 -13.49 12.07 53.07
CA ALA A 599 -12.75 11.37 54.12
C ALA A 599 -13.43 11.57 55.48
N THR A 600 -13.32 10.58 56.37
CA THR A 600 -13.82 10.67 57.75
C THR A 600 -12.69 11.08 58.68
N PHE A 601 -12.88 12.13 59.48
CA PHE A 601 -11.91 12.60 60.46
C PHE A 601 -12.35 12.25 61.88
N ILE A 602 -11.39 11.83 62.72
CA ILE A 602 -11.61 11.48 64.13
C ILE A 602 -10.76 12.43 64.99
N PRO A 603 -11.33 13.51 65.55
CA PRO A 603 -10.65 14.39 66.51
C PRO A 603 -10.48 13.69 67.87
N LEU A 604 -9.26 13.73 68.43
CA LEU A 604 -8.95 13.09 69.72
C LEU A 604 -9.51 13.84 70.93
N GLU A 605 -9.64 15.17 70.85
CA GLU A 605 -10.13 16.01 71.94
C GLU A 605 -11.59 15.70 72.29
N THR A 606 -12.50 15.79 71.31
CA THR A 606 -13.96 15.73 71.47
C THR A 606 -14.55 14.31 71.47
N ILE A 607 -13.76 13.26 71.27
CA ILE A 607 -14.28 11.89 71.16
C ILE A 607 -14.76 11.32 72.51
N GLN A 608 -16.05 11.03 72.61
CA GLN A 608 -16.65 10.34 73.76
C GLN A 608 -16.52 8.83 73.57
N VAL A 609 -15.64 8.21 74.36
CA VAL A 609 -15.42 6.76 74.34
C VAL A 609 -16.32 6.11 75.39
N LYS A 610 -17.26 5.25 74.97
CA LYS A 610 -18.01 4.39 75.92
C LYS A 610 -17.05 3.36 76.51
N ALA A 611 -16.97 3.29 77.84
CA ALA A 611 -16.03 2.40 78.53
C ALA A 611 -16.30 0.93 78.20
N PHE A 612 -15.23 0.15 78.03
CA PHE A 612 -15.32 -1.27 77.71
C PHE A 612 -15.84 -2.10 78.89
N ASN A 613 -16.82 -2.97 78.65
CA ASN A 613 -17.36 -3.86 79.67
C ASN A 613 -16.37 -4.98 80.03
N SER A 614 -15.56 -4.81 81.08
CA SER A 614 -14.59 -5.82 81.56
C SER A 614 -15.20 -7.20 81.85
N ASN A 615 -16.51 -7.28 82.10
CA ASN A 615 -17.25 -8.54 82.28
C ASN A 615 -17.29 -9.43 81.03
N LEU A 616 -16.87 -8.91 79.86
CA LEU A 616 -16.68 -9.69 78.64
C LEU A 616 -15.39 -10.50 78.63
N LYS A 617 -14.51 -10.38 79.63
CA LYS A 617 -13.24 -11.11 79.68
C LYS A 617 -13.42 -12.51 80.28
N GLY A 618 -13.21 -13.54 79.46
CA GLY A 618 -13.17 -14.95 79.92
C GLY A 618 -14.48 -15.76 79.78
N MET A 619 -15.52 -15.26 79.11
CA MET A 619 -16.81 -15.96 79.00
C MET A 619 -16.82 -17.25 78.16
N HIS A 620 -15.90 -17.42 77.21
CA HIS A 620 -15.74 -18.63 76.38
C HIS A 620 -14.30 -18.76 75.88
N ARG A 621 -13.83 -20.00 75.62
CA ARG A 621 -12.41 -20.29 75.32
C ARG A 621 -11.95 -19.83 73.92
N GLY A 622 -12.87 -19.75 72.97
CA GLY A 622 -12.64 -19.25 71.60
C GLY A 622 -13.14 -17.82 71.37
N MET A 623 -13.00 -16.95 72.38
CA MET A 623 -13.53 -15.58 72.37
C MET A 623 -12.48 -14.58 72.87
N ARG A 624 -12.25 -13.50 72.12
CA ARG A 624 -11.30 -12.43 72.48
C ARG A 624 -11.87 -11.04 72.16
N PRO A 625 -11.70 -10.02 73.03
CA PRO A 625 -12.03 -8.64 72.68
C PRO A 625 -11.22 -8.16 71.46
N ALA A 626 -11.85 -7.46 70.52
CA ALA A 626 -11.15 -7.01 69.31
C ALA A 626 -9.95 -6.10 69.63
N ILE A 627 -10.05 -5.25 70.66
CA ILE A 627 -8.98 -4.37 71.12
C ILE A 627 -7.72 -5.13 71.58
N GLU A 628 -7.83 -6.36 72.08
CA GLU A 628 -6.66 -7.17 72.47
C GLU A 628 -5.96 -7.81 71.27
N THR A 629 -6.68 -8.03 70.16
CA THR A 629 -6.13 -8.61 68.91
C THR A 629 -5.34 -7.61 68.07
N VAL A 630 -5.44 -6.31 68.39
CA VAL A 630 -4.76 -5.21 67.72
C VAL A 630 -3.59 -4.70 68.57
N ASP A 631 -2.54 -4.27 67.90
CA ASP A 631 -1.37 -3.58 68.44
C ASP A 631 -1.39 -2.12 67.97
N TYR A 632 -1.16 -1.18 68.88
CA TYR A 632 -1.31 0.26 68.63
C TYR A 632 -0.49 1.11 69.61
N ASP A 633 -0.23 2.37 69.21
CA ASP A 633 0.44 3.36 70.05
C ASP A 633 -0.53 4.04 71.03
N ASP A 634 -0.07 4.29 72.26
CA ASP A 634 -0.89 4.79 73.38
C ASP A 634 -1.48 6.18 73.08
N SER A 635 -0.79 6.97 72.25
CA SER A 635 -1.25 8.29 71.80
C SER A 635 -2.50 8.26 70.89
N VAL A 636 -2.94 7.08 70.46
CA VAL A 636 -4.11 6.83 69.59
C VAL A 636 -5.18 5.96 70.29
N ALA A 637 -4.94 5.55 71.54
CA ALA A 637 -5.79 4.60 72.28
C ALA A 637 -7.29 4.99 72.32
N ARG A 638 -7.61 6.29 72.47
CA ARG A 638 -9.00 6.79 72.45
C ARG A 638 -9.70 6.55 71.11
N ALA A 639 -9.03 6.82 69.99
CA ALA A 639 -9.59 6.64 68.65
C ALA A 639 -9.78 5.15 68.29
N ILE A 640 -8.84 4.29 68.71
CA ILE A 640 -8.94 2.84 68.44
C ILE A 640 -9.97 2.17 69.36
N SER A 641 -10.09 2.60 70.61
CA SER A 641 -11.16 2.15 71.51
C SER A 641 -12.55 2.53 70.96
N TYR A 642 -12.70 3.74 70.40
CA TYR A 642 -13.92 4.14 69.70
C TYR A 642 -14.19 3.31 68.42
N ALA A 643 -13.18 3.12 67.57
CA ALA A 643 -13.32 2.37 66.31
C ALA A 643 -13.62 0.87 66.52
N CYS A 644 -13.05 0.26 67.56
CA CYS A 644 -13.31 -1.13 67.93
C CYS A 644 -14.60 -1.31 68.73
N GLY A 645 -14.92 -0.39 69.66
CA GLY A 645 -16.07 -0.46 70.54
C GLY A 645 -16.17 -1.77 71.34
N ASN A 646 -17.40 -2.15 71.72
CA ASN A 646 -17.70 -3.47 72.29
C ASN A 646 -17.78 -4.55 71.18
N SER A 647 -16.69 -4.73 70.42
CA SER A 647 -16.57 -5.80 69.43
C SER A 647 -15.75 -6.98 69.96
N ILE A 648 -16.20 -8.19 69.62
CA ILE A 648 -15.65 -9.45 70.06
C ILE A 648 -15.28 -10.28 68.84
N VAL A 649 -14.06 -10.82 68.82
CA VAL A 649 -13.61 -11.80 67.83
C VAL A 649 -13.86 -13.20 68.38
N CYS A 650 -14.57 -14.02 67.61
CA CYS A 650 -14.88 -15.42 67.91
C CYS A 650 -14.21 -16.33 66.88
N ASP A 651 -13.80 -17.53 67.29
CA ASP A 651 -13.18 -18.47 66.36
C ASP A 651 -14.22 -19.04 65.36
N ASP A 652 -15.39 -19.48 65.84
CA ASP A 652 -16.44 -20.13 65.03
C ASP A 652 -17.79 -19.39 65.02
N LEU A 653 -18.55 -19.51 63.92
CA LEU A 653 -19.90 -18.95 63.79
C LEU A 653 -20.89 -19.52 64.83
N THR A 654 -20.73 -20.78 65.21
CA THR A 654 -21.53 -21.42 66.28
C THR A 654 -21.32 -20.71 67.62
N THR A 655 -20.07 -20.39 67.96
CA THR A 655 -19.73 -19.65 69.18
C THR A 655 -20.23 -18.21 69.13
N ALA A 656 -20.19 -17.54 67.98
CA ALA A 656 -20.75 -16.20 67.79
C ALA A 656 -22.28 -16.18 67.99
N LYS A 657 -23.00 -17.15 67.41
CA LYS A 657 -24.47 -17.28 67.59
C LYS A 657 -24.86 -17.54 69.04
N TYR A 658 -24.15 -18.45 69.73
CA TYR A 658 -24.37 -18.75 71.15
C TYR A 658 -24.23 -17.50 72.03
N LEU A 659 -23.20 -16.68 71.79
CA LEU A 659 -22.95 -15.47 72.57
C LEU A 659 -23.97 -14.36 72.31
N CYS A 660 -24.36 -14.14 71.05
CA CYS A 660 -25.29 -13.07 70.69
C CYS A 660 -26.77 -13.41 70.95
N TYR A 661 -27.22 -14.65 70.69
CA TYR A 661 -28.64 -15.02 70.77
C TYR A 661 -29.04 -15.79 72.04
N GLU A 662 -28.22 -16.71 72.54
CA GLU A 662 -28.58 -17.51 73.74
C GLU A 662 -28.17 -16.81 75.03
N ARG A 663 -27.07 -16.05 75.01
CA ARG A 663 -26.52 -15.35 76.18
C ARG A 663 -26.80 -13.85 76.21
N ASN A 664 -27.51 -13.32 75.21
CA ASN A 664 -27.91 -11.90 75.05
C ASN A 664 -26.80 -10.88 75.38
N VAL A 665 -25.59 -11.13 74.87
CA VAL A 665 -24.46 -10.19 75.05
C VAL A 665 -24.58 -9.05 74.03
N ASP A 666 -24.77 -7.81 74.50
CA ASP A 666 -24.84 -6.59 73.67
C ASP A 666 -23.44 -6.17 73.13
N ALA A 667 -22.89 -7.00 72.24
CA ALA A 667 -21.61 -6.83 71.59
C ALA A 667 -21.67 -7.24 70.11
N LYS A 668 -20.85 -6.60 69.27
CA LYS A 668 -20.68 -6.96 67.85
C LYS A 668 -19.76 -8.18 67.78
N ALA A 669 -20.27 -9.37 67.48
CA ALA A 669 -19.45 -10.57 67.32
C ALA A 669 -18.96 -10.69 65.87
N VAL A 670 -17.68 -11.01 65.68
CA VAL A 670 -17.05 -11.18 64.37
C VAL A 670 -16.28 -12.50 64.36
N THR A 671 -16.51 -13.35 63.36
CA THR A 671 -15.79 -14.62 63.22
C THR A 671 -14.43 -14.41 62.56
N LEU A 672 -13.52 -15.39 62.67
CA LEU A 672 -12.28 -15.43 61.87
C LEU A 672 -12.55 -15.30 60.35
N ASP A 673 -13.62 -15.93 59.85
CA ASP A 673 -14.08 -15.83 58.45
C ASP A 673 -14.68 -14.46 58.05
N GLY A 674 -14.65 -13.45 58.93
CA GLY A 674 -15.17 -12.11 58.65
C GLY A 674 -16.69 -11.97 58.61
N THR A 675 -17.45 -12.99 59.04
CA THR A 675 -18.91 -12.84 59.25
C THR A 675 -19.17 -12.04 60.53
N VAL A 676 -20.13 -11.12 60.47
CA VAL A 676 -20.42 -10.13 61.51
C VAL A 676 -21.85 -10.32 62.01
N ILE A 677 -22.02 -10.50 63.31
CA ILE A 677 -23.31 -10.37 64.00
C ILE A 677 -23.33 -8.99 64.67
N HIS A 678 -24.26 -8.15 64.23
CA HIS A 678 -24.48 -6.82 64.79
C HIS A 678 -25.26 -6.91 66.12
N LYS A 679 -25.13 -5.89 66.95
CA LYS A 679 -25.82 -5.77 68.26
C LYS A 679 -27.34 -5.99 68.18
N GLY A 680 -27.98 -5.54 67.09
CA GLY A 680 -29.41 -5.75 66.83
C GLY A 680 -29.77 -7.14 66.25
N GLY A 681 -28.91 -8.15 66.39
CA GLY A 681 -29.17 -9.51 65.90
C GLY A 681 -29.11 -9.70 64.39
N LEU A 682 -28.80 -8.66 63.61
CA LEU A 682 -28.59 -8.73 62.16
C LEU A 682 -27.27 -9.47 61.85
N MET A 683 -27.33 -10.49 61.00
CA MET A 683 -26.15 -11.19 60.49
C MET A 683 -25.73 -10.66 59.11
N THR A 684 -24.52 -10.15 59.02
CA THR A 684 -23.87 -9.74 57.76
C THR A 684 -22.77 -10.75 57.43
N GLY A 685 -22.96 -11.54 56.38
CA GLY A 685 -22.00 -12.56 55.99
C GLY A 685 -22.06 -12.89 54.50
N GLY A 686 -20.89 -13.06 53.89
CA GLY A 686 -20.76 -13.45 52.50
C GLY A 686 -19.32 -13.30 52.03
N ARG A 687 -18.74 -14.36 51.43
CA ARG A 687 -17.50 -14.25 50.67
C ARG A 687 -17.81 -13.60 49.32
N GLY A 688 -17.90 -12.27 49.31
CA GLY A 688 -17.81 -11.48 48.08
C GLY A 688 -16.46 -11.73 47.38
N PRO A 689 -16.29 -11.29 46.12
CA PRO A 689 -15.14 -11.64 45.29
C PRO A 689 -13.82 -11.03 45.80
N GLN A 690 -13.23 -11.67 46.79
CA GLN A 690 -11.85 -11.55 47.31
C GLN A 690 -11.27 -10.13 47.49
N GLN A 691 -12.12 -9.11 47.66
CA GLN A 691 -11.75 -7.68 47.62
C GLN A 691 -11.04 -7.15 48.88
N ASN A 692 -11.19 -7.80 50.04
CA ASN A 692 -10.67 -7.25 51.31
C ASN A 692 -9.44 -8.00 51.88
N SER A 693 -9.20 -9.25 51.49
CA SER A 693 -8.06 -10.04 51.99
C SER A 693 -6.72 -9.57 51.40
N LYS A 694 -6.71 -9.08 50.15
CA LYS A 694 -5.50 -8.66 49.43
C LYS A 694 -4.91 -7.30 49.85
N ARG A 695 -5.55 -6.54 50.75
CA ARG A 695 -5.12 -5.17 51.13
C ARG A 695 -3.80 -5.09 51.91
N TRP A 696 -3.17 -6.22 52.22
CA TRP A 696 -1.87 -6.31 52.90
C TRP A 696 -0.78 -7.03 52.05
N GLU A 697 -1.07 -7.37 50.79
CA GLU A 697 -0.19 -8.19 49.93
C GLU A 697 0.28 -7.45 48.65
N ASP A 698 0.70 -6.18 48.81
CA ASP A 698 1.34 -5.39 47.74
C ASP A 698 2.54 -6.10 47.06
N SER A 699 3.20 -7.02 47.78
CA SER A 699 4.36 -7.76 47.29
C SER A 699 4.04 -8.71 46.13
N GLU A 700 2.83 -9.26 46.03
CA GLU A 700 2.46 -10.12 44.89
C GLU A 700 2.29 -9.30 43.60
N VAL A 701 1.71 -8.11 43.71
CA VAL A 701 1.54 -7.18 42.57
C VAL A 701 2.89 -6.65 42.11
N GLU A 702 3.77 -6.24 43.03
CA GLU A 702 5.16 -5.90 42.70
C GLU A 702 5.90 -7.05 42.00
N ASN A 703 5.70 -8.30 42.45
CA ASN A 703 6.33 -9.47 41.82
C ASN A 703 5.79 -9.70 40.41
N LEU A 704 4.50 -9.46 40.15
CA LEU A 704 3.93 -9.50 38.80
C LEU A 704 4.44 -8.35 37.92
N TYR A 705 4.67 -7.16 38.46
CA TYR A 705 5.34 -6.07 37.72
C TYR A 705 6.80 -6.40 37.40
N LYS A 706 7.57 -6.92 38.36
CA LYS A 706 8.93 -7.42 38.15
C LYS A 706 8.97 -8.58 37.14
N LEU A 707 7.92 -9.41 37.09
CA LEU A 707 7.79 -10.48 36.10
C LEU A 707 7.42 -9.95 34.72
N LYS A 708 6.54 -8.94 34.62
CA LYS A 708 6.25 -8.21 33.37
C LYS A 708 7.51 -7.54 32.84
N GLU A 709 8.25 -6.80 33.67
CA GLU A 709 9.49 -6.13 33.28
C GLU A 709 10.55 -7.13 32.81
N LYS A 710 10.71 -8.26 33.51
CA LYS A 710 11.58 -9.35 33.05
C LYS A 710 11.14 -9.90 31.69
N LEU A 711 9.87 -10.31 31.55
CA LEU A 711 9.34 -10.84 30.29
C LEU A 711 9.44 -9.84 29.14
N MET A 712 9.21 -8.55 29.38
CA MET A 712 9.44 -7.51 28.36
C MET A 712 10.93 -7.33 28.06
N SER A 713 11.81 -7.37 29.07
CA SER A 713 13.26 -7.30 28.86
C SER A 713 13.77 -8.49 28.04
N ASP A 714 13.27 -9.69 28.32
CA ASP A 714 13.58 -10.92 27.57
C ASP A 714 13.07 -10.82 26.12
N LEU A 715 11.88 -10.24 25.90
CA LEU A 715 11.33 -9.91 24.58
C LEU A 715 12.18 -8.89 23.82
N THR A 716 12.76 -7.90 24.49
CA THR A 716 13.68 -6.92 23.87
C THR A 716 15.09 -7.45 23.66
N ASN A 717 15.52 -8.41 24.49
CA ASN A 717 16.82 -9.08 24.39
C ASN A 717 16.84 -10.18 23.33
N LEU A 718 15.67 -10.73 22.96
CA LEU A 718 15.54 -11.58 21.77
C LEU A 718 15.97 -10.78 20.51
N PRO A 719 16.85 -11.33 19.67
CA PRO A 719 17.32 -10.62 18.49
C PRO A 719 16.15 -10.35 17.53
N LYS A 720 15.95 -9.07 17.18
CA LYS A 720 14.89 -8.65 16.24
C LYS A 720 15.01 -9.42 14.93
N SER A 721 14.02 -10.28 14.65
CA SER A 721 14.01 -11.22 13.51
C SER A 721 14.29 -10.56 12.15
N HIS A 722 13.98 -9.27 12.01
CA HIS A 722 14.16 -8.50 10.78
C HIS A 722 15.62 -8.39 10.31
N ARG A 723 16.62 -8.37 11.21
CA ARG A 723 18.03 -8.29 10.78
C ARG A 723 18.57 -9.58 10.15
N ARG A 724 18.00 -10.73 10.49
CA ARG A 724 18.42 -12.04 9.95
C ARG A 724 17.66 -12.45 8.68
N GLY A 725 16.48 -11.86 8.44
CA GLY A 725 15.74 -12.06 7.19
C GLY A 725 16.55 -11.67 5.95
N SER A 726 17.30 -10.56 6.01
CA SER A 726 18.17 -10.13 4.91
C SER A 726 19.35 -11.10 4.65
N GLU A 727 19.91 -11.72 5.68
CA GLU A 727 20.94 -12.77 5.54
C GLU A 727 20.35 -14.05 4.95
N GLU A 728 19.12 -14.42 5.32
CA GLU A 728 18.40 -15.55 4.71
C GLU A 728 18.01 -15.27 3.25
N GLU A 729 17.51 -14.07 2.92
CA GLU A 729 17.15 -13.65 1.56
C GLU A 729 18.36 -13.57 0.63
N THR A 730 19.49 -13.05 1.12
CA THR A 730 20.75 -13.03 0.35
C THR A 730 21.30 -14.44 0.14
N LEU A 731 21.31 -15.31 1.16
CA LEU A 731 21.70 -16.71 1.00
C LEU A 731 20.74 -17.50 0.09
N GLN A 732 19.44 -17.18 0.12
CA GLN A 732 18.43 -17.77 -0.76
C GLN A 732 18.60 -17.30 -2.21
N GLY A 733 18.90 -16.01 -2.42
CA GLY A 733 19.26 -15.44 -3.73
C GLY A 733 20.55 -16.02 -4.30
N GLU A 734 21.59 -16.18 -3.46
CA GLU A 734 22.81 -16.90 -3.82
C GLU A 734 22.53 -18.37 -4.18
N LEU A 735 21.64 -19.04 -3.42
CA LEU A 735 21.24 -20.41 -3.71
C LEU A 735 20.51 -20.54 -5.04
N VAL A 736 19.53 -19.67 -5.32
CA VAL A 736 18.82 -19.64 -6.60
C VAL A 736 19.80 -19.35 -7.75
N GLY A 737 20.74 -18.41 -7.56
CA GLY A 737 21.79 -18.13 -8.54
C GLY A 737 22.73 -19.32 -8.80
N LEU A 738 23.14 -20.04 -7.75
CA LEU A 738 23.97 -21.25 -7.87
C LEU A 738 23.20 -22.42 -8.49
N GLU A 739 21.92 -22.60 -8.13
CA GLU A 739 21.05 -23.63 -8.72
C GLU A 739 20.79 -23.36 -10.20
N GLN A 740 20.52 -22.11 -10.60
CA GLN A 740 20.43 -21.71 -12.01
C GLN A 740 21.75 -21.93 -12.76
N ARG A 741 22.90 -21.67 -12.11
CA ARG A 741 24.21 -21.96 -12.70
C ARG A 741 24.44 -23.47 -12.87
N LEU A 742 24.00 -24.27 -11.90
CA LEU A 742 24.11 -25.73 -11.95
C LEU A 742 23.15 -26.37 -12.96
N THR A 743 21.93 -25.86 -13.14
CA THR A 743 21.03 -26.31 -14.22
C THR A 743 21.62 -25.95 -15.58
N TYR A 744 22.09 -24.71 -15.75
CA TYR A 744 22.77 -24.27 -16.96
C TYR A 744 23.98 -25.17 -17.31
N SER A 745 24.92 -25.38 -16.38
CA SER A 745 26.09 -26.24 -16.63
C SER A 745 25.73 -27.72 -16.80
N ARG A 746 24.64 -28.22 -16.20
CA ARG A 746 24.13 -29.58 -16.47
C ARG A 746 23.52 -29.70 -17.86
N ASP A 747 22.81 -28.70 -18.34
CA ASP A 747 22.18 -28.73 -19.66
C ASP A 747 23.19 -28.46 -20.77
N GLU A 748 24.20 -27.61 -20.53
CA GLU A 748 25.41 -27.55 -21.37
C GLU A 748 26.12 -28.90 -21.41
N LEU A 749 26.30 -29.60 -20.27
CA LEU A 749 26.94 -30.91 -20.23
C LEU A 749 26.13 -31.96 -21.01
N LYS A 750 24.80 -32.00 -20.87
CA LYS A 750 23.93 -32.88 -21.69
C LYS A 750 23.99 -32.54 -23.18
N ALA A 751 24.04 -31.26 -23.55
CA ALA A 751 24.18 -30.83 -24.93
C ALA A 751 25.55 -31.26 -25.49
N LEU A 752 26.62 -31.07 -24.71
CA LEU A 752 27.96 -31.53 -25.06
C LEU A 752 28.03 -33.06 -25.20
N GLU A 753 27.38 -33.82 -24.31
CA GLU A 753 27.30 -35.28 -24.39
C GLU A 753 26.57 -35.76 -25.66
N ARG A 754 25.46 -35.11 -26.03
CA ARG A 754 24.76 -35.40 -27.30
C ARG A 754 25.64 -35.09 -28.51
N ASN A 755 26.29 -33.92 -28.52
CA ASN A 755 27.20 -33.51 -29.60
C ASN A 755 28.40 -34.45 -29.72
N LEU A 756 28.98 -34.89 -28.60
CA LEU A 756 30.08 -35.84 -28.53
C LEU A 756 29.62 -37.25 -28.99
N GLY A 757 28.37 -37.63 -28.70
CA GLY A 757 27.72 -38.81 -29.27
C GLY A 757 27.61 -38.74 -30.80
N SER A 758 27.06 -37.65 -31.35
CA SER A 758 26.98 -37.43 -32.80
C SER A 758 28.37 -37.45 -33.45
N LYS A 759 29.33 -36.70 -32.90
CA LYS A 759 30.71 -36.66 -33.42
C LYS A 759 31.45 -37.98 -33.30
N ARG A 760 31.17 -38.81 -32.29
CA ARG A 760 31.67 -40.21 -32.26
C ARG A 760 31.06 -41.06 -33.36
N SER A 761 29.75 -40.92 -33.64
CA SER A 761 29.13 -41.67 -34.75
C SER A 761 29.65 -41.22 -36.12
N GLU A 762 29.95 -39.93 -36.30
CA GLU A 762 30.67 -39.41 -37.48
C GLU A 762 32.09 -39.98 -37.56
N LEU A 763 32.83 -40.01 -36.44
CA LEU A 763 34.17 -40.56 -36.35
C LEU A 763 34.20 -42.06 -36.71
N ASP A 764 33.26 -42.85 -36.19
CA ASP A 764 33.11 -44.27 -36.52
C ASP A 764 32.73 -44.48 -38.00
N PHE A 765 31.90 -43.60 -38.58
CA PHE A 765 31.55 -43.63 -40.00
C PHE A 765 32.76 -43.30 -40.89
N VAL A 766 33.53 -42.25 -40.55
CA VAL A 766 34.75 -41.87 -41.28
C VAL A 766 35.85 -42.94 -41.12
N LYS A 767 35.98 -43.58 -39.94
CA LYS A 767 36.88 -44.74 -39.76
C LYS A 767 36.50 -45.92 -40.67
N ARG A 768 35.22 -46.24 -40.82
CA ARG A 768 34.76 -47.27 -41.76
C ARG A 768 35.04 -46.90 -43.22
N GLN A 769 34.81 -45.65 -43.62
CA GLN A 769 35.16 -45.18 -44.97
C GLN A 769 36.67 -45.25 -45.23
N MET A 770 37.49 -44.92 -44.23
CA MET A 770 38.94 -45.12 -44.27
C MET A 770 39.32 -46.60 -44.47
N GLU A 771 38.72 -47.51 -43.71
CA GLU A 771 38.95 -48.96 -43.84
C GLU A 771 38.49 -49.52 -45.20
N GLU A 772 37.45 -48.98 -45.82
CA GLU A 772 37.01 -49.36 -47.17
C GLU A 772 37.86 -48.76 -48.31
N LEU A 773 38.41 -47.55 -48.12
CA LEU A 773 39.21 -46.85 -49.13
C LEU A 773 40.68 -47.29 -49.13
N ARG A 774 41.23 -47.64 -47.95
CA ARG A 774 42.61 -48.10 -47.79
C ARG A 774 42.99 -49.28 -48.70
N PRO A 775 42.24 -50.40 -48.79
CA PRO A 775 42.59 -51.52 -49.67
C PRO A 775 42.50 -51.14 -51.16
N LYS A 776 41.52 -50.32 -51.55
CA LYS A 776 41.35 -49.84 -52.93
C LYS A 776 42.49 -48.92 -53.36
N TYR A 777 43.04 -48.13 -52.43
CA TYR A 777 44.22 -47.30 -52.66
C TYR A 777 45.49 -48.16 -52.76
N THR A 778 45.69 -49.16 -51.90
CA THR A 778 46.87 -50.04 -51.99
C THR A 778 46.87 -50.87 -53.26
N GLU A 779 45.74 -51.49 -53.63
CA GLU A 779 45.59 -52.26 -54.88
C GLU A 779 45.91 -51.41 -56.11
N ARG A 780 45.39 -50.17 -56.17
CA ARG A 780 45.68 -49.25 -57.29
C ARG A 780 47.11 -48.71 -57.28
N LYS A 781 47.75 -48.59 -56.11
CA LYS A 781 49.16 -48.22 -56.01
C LYS A 781 50.08 -49.36 -56.48
N GLU A 782 49.79 -50.61 -56.10
CA GLU A 782 50.53 -51.79 -56.55
C GLU A 782 50.48 -51.92 -58.08
N ASN A 783 49.30 -51.74 -58.70
CA ASN A 783 49.15 -51.69 -60.17
C ASN A 783 49.95 -50.54 -60.82
N LEU A 784 50.16 -49.41 -60.12
CA LEU A 784 50.96 -48.29 -60.61
C LEU A 784 52.46 -48.58 -60.48
N ASP A 785 52.88 -49.17 -59.35
CA ASP A 785 54.26 -49.58 -59.12
C ASP A 785 54.67 -50.67 -60.16
N GLU A 786 53.80 -51.65 -60.46
CA GLU A 786 53.99 -52.62 -61.57
C GLU A 786 54.12 -51.94 -62.95
N LEU A 787 53.27 -50.93 -63.24
CA LEU A 787 53.37 -50.15 -64.48
C LEU A 787 54.68 -49.35 -64.54
N ASP A 788 55.14 -48.76 -63.43
CA ASP A 788 56.41 -48.04 -63.39
C ASP A 788 57.61 -48.98 -63.59
N GLU A 789 57.62 -50.20 -63.05
CA GLU A 789 58.63 -51.22 -63.38
C GLU A 789 58.66 -51.54 -64.89
N THR A 790 57.50 -51.74 -65.53
CA THR A 790 57.45 -51.98 -66.99
C THR A 790 57.88 -50.77 -67.81
N ILE A 791 57.67 -49.55 -67.30
CA ILE A 791 58.14 -48.31 -67.92
C ILE A 791 59.66 -48.15 -67.72
N GLU A 792 60.23 -48.48 -66.57
CA GLU A 792 61.69 -48.46 -66.38
C GLU A 792 62.39 -49.44 -67.32
N ILE A 793 61.86 -50.65 -67.49
CA ILE A 793 62.39 -51.63 -68.46
C ILE A 793 62.33 -51.07 -69.89
N SER A 794 61.20 -50.47 -70.28
CA SER A 794 61.00 -49.87 -71.62
C SER A 794 61.81 -48.57 -71.81
N GLN A 795 62.08 -47.84 -70.73
CA GLN A 795 62.85 -46.60 -70.75
C GLN A 795 64.35 -46.86 -70.71
N ALA A 796 64.80 -47.98 -70.14
CA ALA A 796 66.17 -48.46 -70.27
C ALA A 796 66.48 -48.94 -71.71
N SER A 797 65.52 -49.55 -72.41
CA SER A 797 65.69 -49.87 -73.84
C SER A 797 65.70 -48.63 -74.73
N VAL A 798 64.98 -47.56 -74.37
CA VAL A 798 65.08 -46.26 -75.07
C VAL A 798 66.37 -45.51 -74.70
N SER A 799 66.78 -45.49 -73.42
CA SER A 799 67.98 -44.76 -72.99
C SER A 799 69.26 -45.38 -73.53
N THR A 800 69.35 -46.71 -73.64
CA THR A 800 70.49 -47.36 -74.31
C THR A 800 70.61 -46.97 -75.79
N VAL A 801 69.49 -46.66 -76.47
CA VAL A 801 69.49 -46.13 -77.85
C VAL A 801 69.81 -44.64 -77.90
N GLU A 802 69.37 -43.85 -76.91
CA GLU A 802 69.72 -42.43 -76.76
C GLU A 802 71.22 -42.25 -76.47
N ASP A 803 71.76 -43.00 -75.51
CA ASP A 803 73.16 -42.95 -75.09
C ASP A 803 74.12 -43.29 -76.24
N ASP A 804 73.79 -44.30 -77.05
CA ASP A 804 74.61 -44.69 -78.22
C ASP A 804 74.66 -43.59 -79.31
N ILE A 805 73.60 -42.76 -79.41
CA ILE A 805 73.52 -41.66 -80.37
C ILE A 805 74.18 -40.38 -79.80
N TYR A 806 73.86 -40.01 -78.55
CA TYR A 806 74.39 -38.81 -77.90
C TYR A 806 75.82 -38.93 -77.37
N ARG A 807 76.42 -40.14 -77.30
CA ARG A 807 77.80 -40.39 -76.84
C ARG A 807 78.88 -39.51 -77.47
N LYS A 808 78.66 -39.05 -78.70
CA LYS A 808 79.58 -38.16 -79.44
C LYS A 808 79.40 -36.68 -79.08
N PHE A 809 78.20 -36.29 -78.65
CA PHE A 809 77.84 -34.93 -78.28
C PHE A 809 78.26 -34.60 -76.84
N CYS A 810 77.93 -35.45 -75.87
CA CYS A 810 78.29 -35.27 -74.46
C CYS A 810 79.82 -35.14 -74.27
N LYS A 811 80.60 -35.98 -74.98
CA LYS A 811 82.08 -35.91 -75.01
C LYS A 811 82.68 -34.60 -75.52
N ARG A 812 81.93 -33.77 -76.25
CA ARG A 812 82.41 -32.47 -76.76
C ARG A 812 82.19 -31.34 -75.75
N LEU A 813 81.12 -31.42 -74.96
CA LEU A 813 80.71 -30.38 -74.02
C LEU A 813 81.18 -30.64 -72.58
N GLY A 814 81.68 -31.84 -72.28
CA GLY A 814 82.28 -32.16 -70.97
C GLY A 814 81.26 -32.47 -69.87
N TYR A 815 80.04 -32.85 -70.25
CA TYR A 815 79.04 -33.42 -69.35
C TYR A 815 79.00 -34.94 -69.54
N ASP A 816 78.85 -35.69 -68.46
CA ASP A 816 78.73 -37.15 -68.55
C ASP A 816 77.33 -37.57 -69.01
N ASP A 817 76.29 -36.76 -68.75
CA ASP A 817 74.90 -37.04 -69.11
C ASP A 817 74.10 -35.75 -69.44
N ILE A 818 73.11 -35.84 -70.31
CA ILE A 818 72.33 -34.68 -70.82
C ILE A 818 71.37 -34.13 -69.76
N ARG A 819 71.07 -34.92 -68.72
CA ARG A 819 70.07 -34.62 -67.68
C ARG A 819 70.54 -33.58 -66.65
N GLU A 820 71.85 -33.46 -66.40
CA GLU A 820 72.38 -32.40 -65.51
C GLU A 820 72.21 -30.99 -66.11
N TYR A 821 72.20 -30.90 -67.44
CA TYR A 821 72.09 -29.63 -68.18
C TYR A 821 70.68 -29.01 -68.07
N GLU A 822 69.62 -29.81 -68.17
CA GLU A 822 68.23 -29.31 -68.09
C GLU A 822 67.80 -29.00 -66.64
N ALA A 823 68.26 -29.78 -65.65
CA ALA A 823 67.85 -29.63 -64.25
C ALA A 823 68.31 -28.31 -63.57
N GLN A 824 69.42 -27.71 -64.03
CA GLN A 824 69.99 -26.51 -63.41
C GLN A 824 69.29 -25.18 -63.78
N GLN A 825 68.55 -25.13 -64.90
CA GLN A 825 67.93 -23.87 -65.38
C GLN A 825 66.53 -23.62 -64.80
N GLY A 826 65.68 -24.67 -64.72
CA GLY A 826 64.28 -24.48 -64.32
C GLY A 826 64.06 -24.23 -62.82
N SER A 827 64.77 -24.96 -61.96
CA SER A 827 64.50 -25.03 -60.52
C SER A 827 64.71 -23.71 -59.77
N MET A 828 65.72 -22.91 -60.12
CA MET A 828 66.06 -21.70 -59.35
C MET A 828 65.06 -20.53 -59.53
N GLN A 829 64.29 -20.48 -60.62
CA GLN A 829 63.36 -19.37 -60.85
C GLN A 829 62.04 -19.53 -60.09
N GLU A 830 61.57 -20.77 -59.89
CA GLU A 830 60.30 -21.05 -59.21
C GLU A 830 60.39 -20.82 -57.69
N GLU A 831 61.48 -21.25 -57.04
CA GLU A 831 61.69 -21.04 -55.59
C GLU A 831 61.71 -19.56 -55.19
N ALA A 832 62.31 -18.71 -56.03
CA ALA A 832 62.39 -17.27 -55.80
C ALA A 832 61.04 -16.56 -55.91
N ALA A 833 60.15 -17.04 -56.78
CA ALA A 833 58.78 -16.53 -56.91
C ALA A 833 57.93 -16.89 -55.70
N GLN A 834 58.02 -18.13 -55.21
CA GLN A 834 57.26 -18.60 -54.05
C GLN A 834 57.61 -17.82 -52.77
N ARG A 835 58.90 -17.66 -52.44
CA ARG A 835 59.35 -16.93 -51.23
C ARG A 835 58.88 -15.46 -51.21
N LYS A 836 58.82 -14.78 -52.36
CA LYS A 836 58.27 -13.42 -52.44
C LYS A 836 56.77 -13.37 -52.15
N LEU A 837 56.03 -14.40 -52.55
CA LEU A 837 54.59 -14.50 -52.32
C LEU A 837 54.29 -14.76 -50.83
N GLU A 838 55.15 -15.51 -50.13
CA GLU A 838 55.04 -15.75 -48.68
C GLU A 838 55.24 -14.47 -47.86
N PHE A 839 56.27 -13.66 -48.14
CA PHE A 839 56.48 -12.40 -47.40
C PHE A 839 55.37 -11.36 -47.66
N THR A 840 54.87 -11.27 -48.89
CA THR A 840 53.78 -10.34 -49.25
C THR A 840 52.43 -10.75 -48.64
N THR A 841 52.13 -12.05 -48.56
CA THR A 841 50.94 -12.54 -47.84
C THR A 841 51.07 -12.37 -46.33
N GLN A 842 52.24 -12.60 -45.73
CA GLN A 842 52.45 -12.34 -44.30
C GLN A 842 52.32 -10.84 -43.95
N LYS A 843 52.90 -9.95 -44.75
CA LYS A 843 52.78 -8.49 -44.55
C LYS A 843 51.32 -8.02 -44.59
N SER A 844 50.59 -8.39 -45.65
CA SER A 844 49.17 -7.99 -45.78
C SER A 844 48.27 -8.54 -44.66
N ARG A 845 48.59 -9.73 -44.11
CA ARG A 845 47.90 -10.29 -42.94
C ARG A 845 48.09 -9.44 -41.69
N ILE A 846 49.33 -9.00 -41.41
CA ILE A 846 49.64 -8.15 -40.23
C ILE A 846 49.05 -6.75 -40.41
N GLU A 847 49.12 -6.17 -41.61
CA GLU A 847 48.51 -4.86 -41.91
C GLU A 847 46.99 -4.86 -41.68
N ASN A 848 46.30 -5.93 -42.11
CA ASN A 848 44.85 -6.10 -41.88
C ASN A 848 44.50 -6.33 -40.40
N GLN A 849 45.35 -7.00 -39.62
CA GLN A 849 45.16 -7.13 -38.17
C GLN A 849 45.39 -5.79 -37.45
N LEU A 850 46.37 -5.01 -37.90
CA LEU A 850 46.72 -3.73 -37.31
C LEU A 850 45.70 -2.63 -37.65
N SER A 851 45.07 -2.66 -38.84
CA SER A 851 43.95 -1.77 -39.16
C SER A 851 42.70 -2.11 -38.33
N PHE A 852 42.40 -3.40 -38.14
CA PHE A 852 41.30 -3.86 -37.30
C PHE A 852 41.47 -3.43 -35.83
N GLU A 853 42.64 -3.64 -35.22
CA GLU A 853 42.90 -3.20 -33.84
C GLU A 853 42.89 -1.66 -33.71
N LYS A 854 43.37 -0.90 -34.70
CA LYS A 854 43.21 0.57 -34.71
C LYS A 854 41.74 1.00 -34.73
N GLN A 855 40.91 0.36 -35.55
CA GLN A 855 39.48 0.65 -35.61
C GLN A 855 38.76 0.30 -34.29
N ARG A 856 39.16 -0.79 -33.62
CA ARG A 856 38.67 -1.16 -32.28
C ARG A 856 39.07 -0.13 -31.20
N ILE A 857 40.32 0.33 -31.21
CA ILE A 857 40.80 1.36 -30.27
C ILE A 857 39.98 2.64 -30.45
N GLN A 858 39.74 3.06 -31.70
CA GLN A 858 38.96 4.26 -31.99
C GLN A 858 37.49 4.13 -31.54
N ALA A 859 36.83 3.01 -31.83
CA ALA A 859 35.46 2.76 -31.34
C ALA A 859 35.37 2.69 -29.81
N THR A 860 36.41 2.18 -29.14
CA THR A 860 36.51 2.17 -27.67
C THR A 860 36.71 3.59 -27.12
N GLU A 861 37.48 4.42 -27.81
CA GLU A 861 37.75 5.82 -27.46
C GLU A 861 36.51 6.72 -27.65
N ASP A 862 35.78 6.56 -28.74
CA ASP A 862 34.48 7.22 -28.96
C ASP A 862 33.47 6.86 -27.86
N ARG A 863 33.49 5.60 -27.40
CA ARG A 863 32.66 5.12 -26.29
C ARG A 863 33.07 5.69 -24.94
N ILE A 864 34.38 5.86 -24.69
CA ILE A 864 34.89 6.57 -23.49
C ILE A 864 34.45 8.03 -23.54
N ASN A 865 34.58 8.70 -24.69
CA ASN A 865 34.19 10.11 -24.84
C ASN A 865 32.69 10.31 -24.64
N GLY A 866 31.85 9.42 -25.17
CA GLY A 866 30.40 9.43 -24.93
C GLY A 866 30.02 9.25 -23.44
N LEU A 867 30.75 8.41 -22.71
CA LEU A 867 30.57 8.23 -21.26
C LEU A 867 31.10 9.41 -20.45
N LYS A 868 32.23 10.01 -20.84
CA LYS A 868 32.76 11.23 -20.20
C LYS A 868 31.81 12.42 -20.39
N ALA A 869 31.24 12.59 -21.59
CA ALA A 869 30.22 13.60 -21.85
C ALA A 869 28.87 13.32 -21.15
N GLN A 870 28.62 12.12 -20.62
CA GLN A 870 27.50 11.84 -19.71
C GLN A 870 27.89 12.17 -18.26
N TYR A 871 29.08 11.74 -17.83
CA TYR A 871 29.66 12.04 -16.52
C TYR A 871 29.74 13.55 -16.24
N GLU A 872 30.24 14.36 -17.19
CA GLU A 872 30.34 15.82 -17.05
C GLU A 872 28.96 16.49 -16.91
N ARG A 873 27.93 16.00 -17.61
CA ARG A 873 26.55 16.53 -17.50
C ARG A 873 25.89 16.15 -16.17
N ASP A 874 26.08 14.91 -15.73
CA ASP A 874 25.57 14.48 -14.42
C ASP A 874 26.32 15.19 -13.28
N GLN A 875 27.59 15.57 -13.48
CA GLN A 875 28.36 16.37 -12.53
C GLN A 875 27.91 17.84 -12.48
N SER A 876 27.65 18.50 -13.63
CA SER A 876 27.08 19.85 -13.63
C SER A 876 25.68 19.90 -13.02
N LEU A 877 24.86 18.84 -13.22
CA LEU A 877 23.56 18.69 -12.54
C LEU A 877 23.70 18.55 -11.02
N ILE A 878 24.79 17.95 -10.51
CA ILE A 878 25.06 17.91 -9.07
C ILE A 878 25.41 19.32 -8.55
N GLU A 879 26.23 20.09 -9.27
CA GLU A 879 26.57 21.47 -8.88
C GLU A 879 25.33 22.39 -8.88
N GLU A 880 24.43 22.24 -9.85
CA GLU A 880 23.13 22.93 -9.87
C GLU A 880 22.20 22.53 -8.72
N LEU A 881 22.12 21.23 -8.38
CA LEU A 881 21.31 20.75 -7.26
C LEU A 881 21.91 21.15 -5.90
N GLN A 882 23.25 21.23 -5.79
CA GLN A 882 23.94 21.71 -4.59
C GLN A 882 23.72 23.21 -4.36
N SER A 883 23.70 24.04 -5.41
CA SER A 883 23.38 25.47 -5.23
C SER A 883 21.93 25.68 -4.79
N GLN A 884 20.98 24.87 -5.29
CA GLN A 884 19.60 24.86 -4.81
C GLN A 884 19.50 24.39 -3.34
N GLN A 885 20.31 23.40 -2.94
CA GLN A 885 20.39 22.92 -1.56
C GLN A 885 20.90 24.02 -0.60
N GLU A 886 21.93 24.78 -1.00
CA GLU A 886 22.44 25.93 -0.22
C GLU A 886 21.43 27.08 -0.17
N GLU A 887 20.74 27.39 -1.26
CA GLU A 887 19.70 28.44 -1.29
C GLU A 887 18.53 28.12 -0.34
N ILE A 888 18.04 26.87 -0.33
CA ILE A 888 16.97 26.42 0.57
C ILE A 888 17.46 26.41 2.03
N ARG A 889 18.72 26.03 2.31
CA ARG A 889 19.29 26.08 3.67
C ARG A 889 19.40 27.51 4.19
N ASN A 890 19.87 28.46 3.37
CA ASN A 890 19.94 29.86 3.78
C ASN A 890 18.54 30.43 4.11
N GLN A 891 17.50 30.04 3.35
CA GLN A 891 16.11 30.42 3.66
C GLN A 891 15.57 29.79 4.95
N LEU A 892 15.96 28.53 5.24
CA LEU A 892 15.66 27.89 6.54
C LEU A 892 16.33 28.63 7.70
N ASP A 893 17.63 28.94 7.59
CA ASP A 893 18.37 29.67 8.63
C ASP A 893 17.77 31.08 8.88
N GLU A 894 17.34 31.78 7.83
CA GLU A 894 16.63 33.07 7.94
C GLU A 894 15.28 32.92 8.67
N PHE A 895 14.48 31.90 8.34
CA PHE A 895 13.18 31.68 8.98
C PHE A 895 13.30 31.14 10.42
N GLU A 896 14.32 30.34 10.74
CA GLU A 896 14.60 29.92 12.12
C GLU A 896 14.97 31.14 12.99
N ALA A 897 15.79 32.06 12.47
CA ALA A 897 16.11 33.32 13.17
C ALA A 897 14.87 34.23 13.37
N GLU A 898 13.98 34.35 12.36
CA GLU A 898 12.69 35.05 12.52
C GLU A 898 11.81 34.39 13.59
N LEU A 899 11.84 33.07 13.68
CA LEU A 899 11.04 32.29 14.62
C LEU A 899 11.54 32.46 16.06
N GLU A 900 12.86 32.48 16.30
CA GLU A 900 13.44 32.81 17.61
C GLU A 900 13.03 34.22 18.08
N LEU A 901 13.10 35.22 17.20
CA LEU A 901 12.64 36.58 17.50
C LEU A 901 11.15 36.64 17.84
N LEU A 902 10.30 35.85 17.18
CA LEU A 902 8.88 35.73 17.50
C LEU A 902 8.64 35.00 18.84
N ARG A 903 9.44 33.99 19.18
CA ARG A 903 9.39 33.31 20.49
C ARG A 903 9.76 34.25 21.63
N GLU A 904 10.82 35.05 21.49
CA GLU A 904 11.16 36.11 22.46
C GLU A 904 10.03 37.14 22.63
N ALA A 905 9.40 37.56 21.52
CA ALA A 905 8.28 38.50 21.57
C ALA A 905 7.07 37.92 22.31
N LEU A 906 6.81 36.62 22.15
CA LEU A 906 5.77 35.88 22.86
C LEU A 906 6.06 35.76 24.36
N GLU A 907 7.31 35.52 24.77
CA GLU A 907 7.67 35.46 26.20
C GLU A 907 7.42 36.81 26.89
N LYS A 908 7.88 37.92 26.27
CA LYS A 908 7.63 39.29 26.74
C LYS A 908 6.13 39.59 26.86
N GLN A 909 5.30 39.11 25.93
CA GLN A 909 3.84 39.26 26.01
C GLN A 909 3.19 38.35 27.07
N LYS A 910 3.71 37.14 27.31
CA LYS A 910 3.22 36.25 28.38
C LYS A 910 3.55 36.80 29.77
N GLU A 911 4.68 37.46 29.94
CA GLU A 911 5.02 38.17 31.18
C GLU A 911 4.03 39.32 31.47
N ILE A 912 3.75 40.16 30.47
CA ILE A 912 2.75 41.24 30.58
C ILE A 912 1.34 40.68 30.84
N TYR A 913 0.99 39.55 30.25
CA TYR A 913 -0.27 38.85 30.51
C TYR A 913 -0.37 38.36 31.96
N GLY A 914 0.73 37.85 32.51
CA GLY A 914 0.84 37.46 33.93
C GLY A 914 0.63 38.64 34.87
N GLN A 915 1.36 39.74 34.68
CA GLN A 915 1.21 40.97 35.48
C GLN A 915 -0.22 41.53 35.40
N SER A 916 -0.85 41.48 34.21
CA SER A 916 -2.25 41.87 34.02
C SER A 916 -3.23 40.94 34.77
N ALA A 917 -2.96 39.64 34.82
CA ALA A 917 -3.78 38.67 35.56
C ALA A 917 -3.68 38.88 37.08
N GLU A 918 -2.49 39.21 37.61
CA GLU A 918 -2.30 39.53 39.03
C GLU A 918 -3.07 40.79 39.43
N ASN A 919 -2.94 41.89 38.66
CA ASN A 919 -3.71 43.11 38.88
C ASN A 919 -5.24 42.87 38.89
N LEU A 920 -5.74 42.04 37.97
CA LEU A 920 -7.16 41.65 37.93
C LEU A 920 -7.56 40.80 39.15
N ALA A 921 -6.67 39.93 39.65
CA ALA A 921 -6.91 39.12 40.84
C ALA A 921 -6.93 39.95 42.12
N GLU A 922 -6.08 40.98 42.24
CA GLU A 922 -6.08 41.90 43.38
C GLU A 922 -7.36 42.73 43.45
N GLN A 923 -7.75 43.41 42.36
CA GLN A 923 -8.98 44.20 42.33
C GLN A 923 -10.23 43.35 42.61
N ARG A 924 -10.28 42.10 42.10
CA ARG A 924 -11.34 41.15 42.45
C ARG A 924 -11.33 40.74 43.92
N ARG A 925 -10.17 40.58 44.56
CA ARG A 925 -10.07 40.26 46.00
C ARG A 925 -10.57 41.42 46.86
N GLU A 926 -10.30 42.66 46.47
CA GLU A 926 -10.79 43.85 47.20
C GLU A 926 -12.32 43.99 47.07
N LEU A 927 -12.85 43.85 45.86
CA LEU A 927 -14.29 43.80 45.61
C LEU A 927 -14.96 42.68 46.42
N GLN A 928 -14.39 41.46 46.42
CA GLN A 928 -14.93 40.32 47.17
C GLN A 928 -14.87 40.54 48.70
N ARG A 929 -13.90 41.28 49.23
CA ARG A 929 -13.86 41.63 50.65
C ARG A 929 -14.99 42.60 51.01
N ARG A 930 -15.21 43.65 50.20
CA ARG A 930 -16.27 44.64 50.45
C ARG A 930 -17.67 44.08 50.22
N SER A 931 -17.89 43.27 49.19
CA SER A 931 -19.16 42.58 48.98
C SER A 931 -19.48 41.59 50.10
N LYS A 932 -18.48 40.89 50.68
CA LYS A 932 -18.68 40.05 51.88
C LYS A 932 -19.16 40.84 53.10
N HIS A 933 -18.81 42.11 53.26
CA HIS A 933 -19.35 42.95 54.35
C HIS A 933 -20.81 43.35 54.08
N VAL A 934 -21.15 43.71 52.83
CA VAL A 934 -22.55 43.92 52.41
C VAL A 934 -23.38 42.65 52.60
N GLU A 935 -22.88 41.50 52.16
CA GLU A 935 -23.54 40.20 52.35
C GLU A 935 -23.68 39.83 53.82
N ALA A 936 -22.69 40.11 54.68
CA ALA A 936 -22.78 39.79 56.10
C ALA A 936 -23.87 40.63 56.79
N ALA A 937 -23.92 41.93 56.53
CA ALA A 937 -24.97 42.79 57.08
C ALA A 937 -26.36 42.44 56.50
N LEU A 938 -26.48 42.16 55.19
CA LEU A 938 -27.72 41.65 54.59
C LEU A 938 -28.11 40.29 55.13
N LYS A 939 -27.16 39.40 55.40
CA LYS A 939 -27.45 38.10 56.03
C LYS A 939 -27.91 38.25 57.46
N ASN A 940 -27.44 39.25 58.20
CA ASN A 940 -27.92 39.51 59.56
C ASN A 940 -29.31 40.16 59.57
N VAL A 941 -29.55 41.17 58.73
CA VAL A 941 -30.90 41.75 58.52
C VAL A 941 -31.87 40.66 58.07
N ASN A 942 -31.55 39.95 56.99
CA ASN A 942 -32.41 38.91 56.46
C ASN A 942 -32.50 37.70 57.39
N ALA A 943 -31.52 37.40 58.25
CA ALA A 943 -31.65 36.35 59.26
C ALA A 943 -32.64 36.75 60.35
N LEU A 944 -32.60 38.00 60.84
CA LEU A 944 -33.52 38.48 61.87
C LEU A 944 -34.93 38.73 61.29
N GLU A 945 -35.03 39.33 60.10
CA GLU A 945 -36.29 39.46 59.35
C GLU A 945 -36.86 38.09 58.99
N SER A 946 -36.01 37.14 58.57
CA SER A 946 -36.43 35.75 58.39
C SER A 946 -36.68 35.06 59.71
N GLU A 947 -36.11 35.43 60.85
CA GLU A 947 -36.46 34.82 62.14
C GLU A 947 -37.83 35.31 62.60
N ILE A 948 -38.16 36.59 62.41
CA ILE A 948 -39.52 37.09 62.64
C ILE A 948 -40.49 36.49 61.65
N GLN A 949 -40.21 36.58 60.35
CA GLN A 949 -41.08 36.02 59.32
C GLN A 949 -41.13 34.50 59.44
N ARG A 950 -40.10 33.79 59.89
CA ARG A 950 -40.14 32.33 60.13
C ARG A 950 -40.75 31.98 61.46
N ASN A 951 -40.70 32.79 62.51
CA ASN A 951 -41.39 32.48 63.76
C ASN A 951 -42.88 32.84 63.64
N SER A 952 -43.21 33.96 62.98
CA SER A 952 -44.57 34.37 62.59
C SER A 952 -45.16 33.43 61.53
N SER A 953 -44.43 33.11 60.44
CA SER A 953 -44.87 32.11 59.48
C SER A 953 -44.65 30.68 59.94
N SER A 954 -43.84 30.35 60.95
CA SER A 954 -43.94 29.04 61.59
C SER A 954 -45.19 29.02 62.46
N ARG A 955 -45.54 30.07 63.19
CA ARG A 955 -46.82 30.14 63.90
C ARG A 955 -48.00 29.97 62.92
N TYR A 956 -48.05 30.80 61.88
CA TYR A 956 -49.11 30.81 60.87
C TYR A 956 -49.08 29.59 59.94
N ALA A 957 -47.91 29.14 59.47
CA ALA A 957 -47.80 28.00 58.57
C ALA A 957 -47.74 26.66 59.30
N LEU A 958 -47.51 26.58 60.61
CA LEU A 958 -47.71 25.36 61.39
C LEU A 958 -49.21 25.21 61.74
N LEU A 959 -49.91 26.33 62.01
CA LEU A 959 -51.38 26.39 62.02
C LEU A 959 -52.00 26.05 60.64
N ARG A 960 -51.49 26.66 59.54
CA ARG A 960 -51.93 26.35 58.16
C ARG A 960 -51.53 24.94 57.76
N ARG A 961 -50.34 24.46 58.13
CA ARG A 961 -49.90 23.07 57.90
C ARG A 961 -50.87 22.11 58.53
N CYS A 962 -51.35 22.38 59.74
CA CYS A 962 -52.38 21.53 60.32
C CYS A 962 -53.71 21.61 59.57
N LYS A 963 -54.11 22.78 59.06
CA LYS A 963 -55.27 22.92 58.17
C LYS A 963 -55.07 22.29 56.77
N LEU A 964 -53.84 22.02 56.32
CA LEU A 964 -53.53 21.65 54.92
C LEU A 964 -52.97 20.22 54.80
N GLU A 965 -52.40 19.67 55.88
CA GLU A 965 -52.10 18.24 56.05
C GLU A 965 -53.29 17.48 56.71
N ASP A 966 -54.46 18.12 56.86
CA ASP A 966 -55.65 17.60 57.59
C ASP A 966 -55.29 16.99 58.96
N ILE A 967 -54.49 17.72 59.73
CA ILE A 967 -54.07 17.37 61.09
C ILE A 967 -55.01 18.06 62.09
N ASP A 968 -55.87 17.26 62.74
CA ASP A 968 -56.81 17.72 63.76
C ASP A 968 -56.07 18.24 65.02
N ILE A 969 -56.12 19.55 65.26
CA ILE A 969 -55.64 20.20 66.50
C ILE A 969 -56.84 20.54 67.41
N PRO A 970 -56.79 20.32 68.73
CA PRO A 970 -57.76 20.87 69.68
C PRO A 970 -57.72 22.42 69.74
N LEU A 971 -58.89 23.05 69.86
CA LEU A 971 -59.10 24.50 69.84
C LEU A 971 -60.02 24.92 71.01
N ALA A 972 -59.85 26.15 71.52
CA ALA A 972 -60.56 26.64 72.70
C ALA A 972 -62.01 27.07 72.39
N GLU A 973 -62.93 26.95 73.35
CA GLU A 973 -64.38 27.23 73.16
C GLU A 973 -64.71 28.68 72.73
N SER A 974 -63.81 29.65 72.96
CA SER A 974 -63.95 31.05 72.52
C SER A 974 -63.26 31.37 71.19
N SER A 975 -62.54 30.41 70.58
CA SER A 975 -61.78 30.64 69.35
C SER A 975 -62.64 30.56 68.09
N ASN A 976 -62.13 31.13 66.99
CA ASN A 976 -62.71 30.90 65.67
C ASN A 976 -62.23 29.55 65.11
N SER A 977 -63.11 28.82 64.41
CA SER A 977 -62.70 27.65 63.62
C SER A 977 -61.59 27.99 62.63
N LEU A 978 -60.68 27.03 62.39
CA LEU A 978 -59.62 27.09 61.38
C LEU A 978 -60.14 27.49 59.99
N ASP A 979 -61.43 27.29 59.70
CA ASP A 979 -62.09 27.72 58.46
C ASP A 979 -62.07 29.23 58.20
N LYS A 980 -61.95 30.09 59.24
CA LYS A 980 -61.83 31.55 59.02
C LYS A 980 -60.47 31.99 58.47
N LEU A 981 -59.47 31.11 58.41
CA LEU A 981 -58.24 31.35 57.64
C LEU A 981 -58.58 31.33 56.14
N PRO A 982 -58.41 32.44 55.39
CA PRO A 982 -58.63 32.46 53.95
C PRO A 982 -57.74 31.42 53.27
N ILE A 983 -58.36 30.53 52.49
CA ILE A 983 -57.62 29.49 51.75
C ILE A 983 -57.08 30.05 50.42
N ASP A 984 -57.76 31.04 49.84
CA ASP A 984 -57.70 31.32 48.40
C ASP A 984 -57.22 32.75 48.00
N ASP A 985 -57.01 33.66 48.96
CA ASP A 985 -56.44 35.01 48.68
C ASP A 985 -54.93 35.08 49.01
N LEU A 986 -54.18 34.11 48.49
CA LEU A 986 -52.78 34.29 48.04
C LEU A 986 -52.27 33.12 47.20
N VAL A 987 -52.97 32.89 46.09
CA VAL A 987 -52.28 32.72 44.80
C VAL A 987 -52.47 34.06 44.07
N GLN A 988 -51.45 34.53 43.33
CA GLN A 988 -51.40 35.80 42.59
C GLN A 988 -50.94 37.06 43.37
N ALA A 989 -49.68 37.06 43.78
CA ALA A 989 -48.72 38.05 43.29
C ALA A 989 -47.41 37.28 42.99
N ALA A 990 -47.28 36.72 41.78
CA ALA A 990 -46.63 37.42 40.66
C ALA A 990 -45.15 37.69 41.01
N ASP A 991 -44.35 36.62 41.06
CA ASP A 991 -43.59 36.07 39.92
C ASP A 991 -42.19 36.74 39.82
N PRO A 992 -41.11 36.02 40.16
CA PRO A 992 -39.74 36.55 40.07
C PRO A 992 -39.26 36.90 38.65
N ASP A 993 -40.00 36.59 37.58
CA ASP A 993 -39.60 36.83 36.18
C ASP A 993 -40.73 37.36 35.26
N ALA A 994 -41.48 38.39 35.68
CA ALA A 994 -42.31 39.20 34.77
C ALA A 994 -42.47 40.66 35.28
N MET A 995 -41.86 41.70 34.70
CA MET A 995 -41.03 41.77 33.49
C MET A 995 -39.96 42.87 33.62
N GLU A 996 -38.97 42.83 32.71
CA GLU A 996 -38.65 43.97 31.80
C GLU A 996 -39.73 45.11 31.80
N VAL A 997 -39.43 46.41 31.88
CA VAL A 997 -38.21 47.21 31.69
C VAL A 997 -38.38 48.53 32.49
N ASP A 998 -37.27 49.24 32.69
CA ASP A 998 -37.18 50.71 32.81
C ASP A 998 -37.34 51.34 34.19
N ASP A 999 -36.66 52.49 34.36
CA ASP A 999 -36.43 53.17 35.62
C ASP A 999 -37.68 53.92 36.15
N GLY A 1000 -37.98 53.77 37.45
CA GLY A 1000 -39.07 54.50 38.11
C GLY A 1000 -38.92 54.60 39.62
N ASP A 1001 -38.48 55.75 40.12
CA ASP A 1001 -38.37 56.07 41.55
C ASP A 1001 -39.71 55.88 42.29
N GLY A 1002 -39.73 54.97 43.27
CA GLY A 1002 -40.85 54.77 44.19
C GLY A 1002 -40.38 54.17 45.52
N LEU A 1003 -40.53 54.91 46.62
CA LEU A 1003 -40.41 54.34 47.96
C LEU A 1003 -41.74 53.67 48.31
N ASP A 1004 -41.73 52.37 48.60
CA ASP A 1004 -42.87 51.67 49.19
C ASP A 1004 -42.48 50.92 50.47
N GLU A 1005 -43.45 50.85 51.39
CA GLU A 1005 -43.29 50.42 52.78
C GLU A 1005 -43.31 48.88 52.93
N ALA A 1006 -42.73 48.37 54.02
CA ALA A 1006 -42.73 46.94 54.32
C ALA A 1006 -44.15 46.42 54.64
N PRO A 1007 -44.52 45.19 54.21
CA PRO A 1007 -45.87 44.66 54.41
C PRO A 1007 -46.16 44.34 55.89
N PRO A 1008 -47.38 44.60 56.39
CA PRO A 1008 -47.73 44.41 57.80
C PRO A 1008 -47.95 42.92 58.15
N VAL A 1009 -47.53 42.54 59.36
CA VAL A 1009 -47.83 41.22 59.93
C VAL A 1009 -49.33 41.13 60.27
N HIS A 1010 -50.03 40.10 59.76
CA HIS A 1010 -51.46 39.89 60.00
C HIS A 1010 -51.71 38.85 61.10
N ASP A 1011 -52.36 39.27 62.18
CA ASP A 1011 -52.76 38.42 63.30
C ASP A 1011 -54.26 38.08 63.21
N TYR A 1012 -54.58 36.80 62.98
CA TYR A 1012 -55.92 36.34 62.57
C TYR A 1012 -56.86 35.92 63.72
N GLY A 1013 -56.52 36.24 64.98
CA GLY A 1013 -57.42 36.02 66.13
C GLY A 1013 -57.80 34.55 66.40
N ILE A 1014 -56.80 33.66 66.34
CA ILE A 1014 -56.92 32.23 66.66
C ILE A 1014 -56.17 31.96 67.97
N GLU A 1015 -56.89 31.43 68.95
CA GLU A 1015 -56.36 31.01 70.24
C GLU A 1015 -56.51 29.49 70.36
N ILE A 1016 -55.43 28.79 70.71
CA ILE A 1016 -55.34 27.32 70.71
C ILE A 1016 -55.58 26.83 72.14
N ASP A 1017 -56.27 25.70 72.29
CA ASP A 1017 -56.37 25.03 73.58
C ASP A 1017 -55.13 24.15 73.85
N PHE A 1018 -54.49 24.39 74.98
CA PHE A 1018 -53.30 23.65 75.42
C PHE A 1018 -53.61 22.60 76.50
N ASP A 1019 -54.88 22.33 76.83
CA ASP A 1019 -55.26 21.39 77.91
C ASP A 1019 -54.97 19.91 77.59
N SER A 1020 -54.76 19.56 76.31
CA SER A 1020 -54.27 18.22 75.92
C SER A 1020 -52.77 18.01 76.16
N LEU A 1021 -52.00 19.08 76.47
CA LEU A 1021 -50.62 18.98 76.94
C LEU A 1021 -50.60 18.80 78.46
N GLY A 1022 -50.02 17.69 78.93
CA GLY A 1022 -49.79 17.46 80.35
C GLY A 1022 -48.92 18.55 80.98
N GLU A 1023 -49.21 18.92 82.24
CA GLU A 1023 -48.61 20.09 82.92
C GLU A 1023 -47.07 20.10 82.92
N THR A 1024 -46.44 18.93 82.94
CA THR A 1024 -44.96 18.77 82.86
C THR A 1024 -44.32 19.28 81.56
N LEU A 1025 -45.10 19.54 80.50
CA LEU A 1025 -44.61 20.05 79.21
C LEU A 1025 -44.75 21.58 79.09
N LYS A 1026 -45.34 22.26 80.09
CA LYS A 1026 -45.63 23.71 80.05
C LYS A 1026 -44.62 24.57 80.85
N GLU A 1027 -43.99 24.00 81.89
CA GLU A 1027 -43.15 24.78 82.82
C GLU A 1027 -41.66 24.85 82.44
N GLU A 1028 -41.11 23.87 81.72
CA GLU A 1028 -39.70 23.87 81.29
C GLU A 1028 -39.56 23.90 79.76
N ALA A 1029 -38.94 24.98 79.27
CA ALA A 1029 -38.38 25.03 77.92
C ALA A 1029 -36.99 24.36 77.92
N ASP A 1030 -36.95 23.04 78.15
CA ASP A 1030 -35.71 22.27 78.15
C ASP A 1030 -35.56 21.52 76.82
N ASP A 1031 -34.51 21.86 76.06
CA ASP A 1031 -34.26 21.37 74.69
C ASP A 1031 -34.28 19.84 74.57
N LYS A 1032 -34.05 19.10 75.67
CA LYS A 1032 -34.06 17.64 75.74
C LYS A 1032 -35.43 17.04 75.42
N LEU A 1033 -36.53 17.69 75.83
CA LEU A 1033 -37.89 17.23 75.55
C LEU A 1033 -38.32 17.53 74.12
N GLU A 1034 -37.87 18.66 73.55
CA GLU A 1034 -37.96 18.87 72.11
C GLU A 1034 -37.14 17.79 71.38
N ASP A 1035 -35.91 17.54 71.80
CA ASP A 1035 -35.02 16.57 71.17
C ASP A 1035 -35.55 15.13 71.25
N GLU A 1036 -36.27 14.68 72.28
CA GLU A 1036 -36.88 13.32 72.29
C GLU A 1036 -38.04 13.15 71.29
N LEU A 1037 -38.88 14.19 71.14
CA LEU A 1037 -39.99 14.19 70.17
C LEU A 1037 -39.45 14.40 68.75
N LEU A 1038 -38.53 15.35 68.59
CA LEU A 1038 -37.74 15.49 67.37
C LEU A 1038 -36.90 14.28 67.08
N GLU A 1039 -36.40 13.48 68.02
CA GLU A 1039 -35.59 12.31 67.71
C GLU A 1039 -36.46 11.21 67.12
N LYS A 1040 -37.71 11.03 67.57
CA LYS A 1040 -38.67 10.13 66.91
C LYS A 1040 -39.01 10.63 65.49
N VAL A 1041 -39.30 11.93 65.34
CA VAL A 1041 -39.56 12.55 64.03
C VAL A 1041 -38.30 12.55 63.14
N ARG A 1042 -37.10 12.74 63.68
CA ARG A 1042 -35.79 12.72 62.99
C ARG A 1042 -35.32 11.31 62.68
N VAL A 1043 -35.70 10.29 63.44
CA VAL A 1043 -35.41 8.90 63.07
C VAL A 1043 -36.21 8.56 61.82
N LEU A 1044 -37.52 8.80 61.83
CA LEU A 1044 -38.41 8.61 60.68
C LEU A 1044 -38.03 9.52 59.49
N ASN A 1045 -37.80 10.82 59.73
CA ASN A 1045 -37.30 11.74 58.70
C ASN A 1045 -35.90 11.37 58.21
N SER A 1046 -34.98 10.88 59.03
CA SER A 1046 -33.66 10.44 58.54
C SER A 1046 -33.78 9.18 57.67
N ASP A 1047 -34.76 8.33 57.97
CA ASP A 1047 -35.06 7.14 57.20
C ASP A 1047 -35.82 7.45 55.89
N LEU A 1048 -36.47 8.61 55.83
CA LEU A 1048 -37.00 9.25 54.63
C LEU A 1048 -35.89 9.97 53.86
N ASP A 1049 -35.10 10.86 54.47
CA ASP A 1049 -34.02 11.64 53.84
C ASP A 1049 -32.88 10.75 53.27
N LYS A 1050 -32.65 9.57 53.86
CA LYS A 1050 -31.76 8.53 53.28
C LYS A 1050 -32.29 7.98 51.96
N MET A 1051 -33.59 8.10 51.70
CA MET A 1051 -34.28 7.68 50.48
C MET A 1051 -34.82 8.95 49.81
N ALA A 1052 -34.03 9.62 48.97
CA ALA A 1052 -34.46 10.85 48.29
C ALA A 1052 -34.95 10.54 46.85
N PRO A 1053 -36.19 10.06 46.66
CA PRO A 1053 -36.68 9.71 45.34
C PRO A 1053 -36.95 10.94 44.49
N ASN A 1054 -36.57 10.84 43.23
CA ASN A 1054 -37.06 11.74 42.20
C ASN A 1054 -38.49 11.34 41.83
N ALA A 1055 -39.51 12.04 42.35
CA ALA A 1055 -40.92 11.75 42.03
C ALA A 1055 -41.22 11.83 40.51
N ARG A 1056 -40.49 12.67 39.77
CA ARG A 1056 -40.55 12.77 38.30
C ARG A 1056 -39.77 11.67 37.56
N ALA A 1057 -39.10 10.75 38.26
CA ALA A 1057 -38.45 9.61 37.62
C ALA A 1057 -39.46 8.72 36.89
N MET A 1058 -40.72 8.64 37.34
CA MET A 1058 -41.74 7.81 36.71
C MET A 1058 -42.11 8.31 35.30
N GLU A 1059 -42.46 9.60 35.17
CA GLU A 1059 -42.77 10.24 33.87
C GLU A 1059 -41.55 10.26 32.95
N ARG A 1060 -40.36 10.56 33.50
CA ARG A 1060 -39.12 10.58 32.71
C ARG A 1060 -38.74 9.20 32.22
N LEU A 1061 -38.88 8.16 33.03
CA LEU A 1061 -38.65 6.77 32.65
C LEU A 1061 -39.52 6.37 31.45
N GLU A 1062 -40.82 6.69 31.47
CA GLU A 1062 -41.70 6.43 30.32
C GLU A 1062 -41.25 7.18 29.06
N SER A 1063 -40.82 8.44 29.19
CA SER A 1063 -40.29 9.23 28.06
C SER A 1063 -38.98 8.65 27.49
N VAL A 1064 -38.11 8.11 28.34
CA VAL A 1064 -36.81 7.54 27.95
C VAL A 1064 -36.98 6.10 27.43
N GLU A 1065 -37.92 5.31 27.95
CA GLU A 1065 -38.30 4.01 27.39
C GLU A 1065 -38.92 4.15 26.00
N ASN A 1066 -39.75 5.18 25.76
CA ASN A 1066 -40.27 5.47 24.42
C ASN A 1066 -39.16 5.90 23.44
N LYS A 1067 -38.17 6.70 23.88
CA LYS A 1067 -36.97 7.02 23.09
C LYS A 1067 -36.06 5.81 22.87
N LEU A 1068 -35.98 4.88 23.82
CA LEU A 1068 -35.24 3.62 23.66
C LEU A 1068 -35.91 2.76 22.59
N ARG A 1069 -37.25 2.65 22.60
CA ARG A 1069 -38.02 1.93 21.58
C ARG A 1069 -37.90 2.55 20.18
N SER A 1070 -37.82 3.88 20.06
CA SER A 1070 -37.59 4.52 18.75
C SER A 1070 -36.16 4.26 18.27
N THR A 1071 -35.15 4.54 19.09
CA THR A 1071 -33.74 4.34 18.72
C THR A 1071 -33.35 2.87 18.53
N GLU A 1072 -34.07 1.93 19.14
CA GLU A 1072 -33.93 0.50 18.86
C GLU A 1072 -34.46 0.12 17.48
N LYS A 1073 -35.60 0.69 17.04
CA LYS A 1073 -36.09 0.56 15.65
C LYS A 1073 -35.13 1.22 14.66
N ASP A 1074 -34.71 2.46 14.92
CA ASP A 1074 -33.77 3.18 14.05
C ASP A 1074 -32.44 2.41 13.90
N PHE A 1075 -31.96 1.78 14.98
CA PHE A 1075 -30.79 0.91 14.95
C PHE A 1075 -31.05 -0.41 14.19
N GLU A 1076 -32.22 -1.02 14.35
CA GLU A 1076 -32.58 -2.25 13.62
C GLU A 1076 -32.70 -1.99 12.12
N ASP A 1077 -33.25 -0.85 11.72
CA ASP A 1077 -33.41 -0.46 10.32
C ASP A 1077 -32.08 -0.01 9.70
N ALA A 1078 -31.24 0.76 10.42
CA ALA A 1078 -29.86 1.04 10.01
C ALA A 1078 -29.00 -0.24 9.90
N ARG A 1079 -29.24 -1.24 10.74
CA ARG A 1079 -28.59 -2.55 10.65
C ARG A 1079 -29.10 -3.37 9.45
N LYS A 1080 -30.38 -3.23 9.08
CA LYS A 1080 -30.94 -3.86 7.87
C LYS A 1080 -30.40 -3.19 6.60
N SER A 1081 -30.30 -1.86 6.55
CA SER A 1081 -29.72 -1.16 5.40
C SER A 1081 -28.23 -1.47 5.25
N ALA A 1082 -27.43 -1.38 6.32
CA ALA A 1082 -26.01 -1.74 6.28
C ALA A 1082 -25.78 -3.21 5.87
N ARG A 1083 -26.65 -4.12 6.30
CA ARG A 1083 -26.61 -5.52 5.85
C ARG A 1083 -26.96 -5.67 4.37
N LYS A 1084 -28.00 -5.01 3.88
CA LYS A 1084 -28.40 -5.05 2.46
C LYS A 1084 -27.33 -4.47 1.55
N ALA A 1085 -26.86 -3.25 1.83
CA ALA A 1085 -25.80 -2.59 1.07
C ALA A 1085 -24.52 -3.43 1.05
N LYS A 1086 -24.19 -4.11 2.16
CA LYS A 1086 -23.07 -5.06 2.20
C LYS A 1086 -23.33 -6.34 1.38
N GLU A 1087 -24.52 -6.94 1.43
CA GLU A 1087 -24.87 -8.11 0.63
C GLU A 1087 -24.89 -7.78 -0.89
N GLU A 1088 -25.36 -6.59 -1.26
CA GLU A 1088 -25.35 -6.04 -2.62
C GLU A 1088 -23.90 -5.78 -3.08
N PHE A 1089 -23.08 -5.08 -2.27
CA PHE A 1089 -21.66 -4.87 -2.54
C PHE A 1089 -20.88 -6.19 -2.70
N GLU A 1090 -21.06 -7.15 -1.79
CA GLU A 1090 -20.44 -8.48 -1.90
C GLU A 1090 -20.90 -9.25 -3.15
N SER A 1091 -22.12 -9.02 -3.64
CA SER A 1091 -22.60 -9.65 -4.87
C SER A 1091 -21.93 -9.06 -6.11
N VAL A 1092 -21.82 -7.73 -6.21
CA VAL A 1092 -21.18 -7.03 -7.33
C VAL A 1092 -19.66 -7.24 -7.32
N MET A 1093 -19.05 -7.28 -6.14
CA MET A 1093 -17.63 -7.65 -5.98
C MET A 1093 -17.38 -9.05 -6.56
N LYS A 1094 -18.21 -10.05 -6.20
CA LYS A 1094 -18.08 -11.43 -6.70
C LYS A 1094 -18.33 -11.55 -8.19
N THR A 1095 -19.36 -10.90 -8.75
CA THR A 1095 -19.58 -10.96 -10.21
C THR A 1095 -18.43 -10.31 -10.98
N ARG A 1096 -17.91 -9.17 -10.50
CA ARG A 1096 -16.75 -8.49 -11.09
C ARG A 1096 -15.48 -9.34 -11.01
N SER A 1097 -15.18 -9.94 -9.85
CA SER A 1097 -14.02 -10.82 -9.67
C SER A 1097 -14.13 -12.10 -10.50
N ASP A 1098 -15.31 -12.73 -10.54
CA ASP A 1098 -15.53 -13.98 -11.28
C ASP A 1098 -15.41 -13.79 -12.80
N LEU A 1099 -15.94 -12.68 -13.34
CA LEU A 1099 -15.81 -12.35 -14.76
C LEU A 1099 -14.35 -12.04 -15.13
N PHE A 1100 -13.67 -11.24 -14.31
CA PHE A 1100 -12.25 -10.92 -14.51
C PHE A 1100 -11.37 -12.18 -14.46
N ASN A 1101 -11.52 -13.01 -13.42
CA ASN A 1101 -10.71 -14.21 -13.24
C ASN A 1101 -10.96 -15.25 -14.35
N LYS A 1102 -12.21 -15.44 -14.80
CA LYS A 1102 -12.51 -16.32 -15.95
C LYS A 1102 -11.77 -15.88 -17.22
N ALA A 1103 -11.82 -14.59 -17.55
CA ALA A 1103 -11.10 -14.06 -18.70
C ALA A 1103 -9.59 -14.15 -18.53
N PHE A 1104 -9.06 -13.77 -17.35
CA PHE A 1104 -7.64 -13.80 -17.08
C PHE A 1104 -7.04 -15.21 -17.14
N THR A 1105 -7.66 -16.18 -16.46
CA THR A 1105 -7.18 -17.58 -16.47
C THR A 1105 -7.17 -18.13 -17.89
N HIS A 1106 -8.22 -17.87 -18.68
CA HIS A 1106 -8.27 -18.31 -20.08
C HIS A 1106 -7.15 -17.68 -20.93
N ILE A 1107 -6.96 -16.36 -20.84
CA ILE A 1107 -5.90 -15.66 -21.60
C ILE A 1107 -4.51 -16.15 -21.17
N SER A 1108 -4.28 -16.35 -19.86
CA SER A 1108 -3.01 -16.82 -19.31
C SER A 1108 -2.67 -18.27 -19.70
N GLU A 1109 -3.67 -19.15 -19.80
CA GLU A 1109 -3.47 -20.52 -20.31
C GLU A 1109 -3.16 -20.55 -21.83
N GLN A 1110 -3.77 -19.67 -22.63
CA GLN A 1110 -3.61 -19.65 -24.09
C GLN A 1110 -2.36 -18.90 -24.59
N ILE A 1111 -1.90 -17.87 -23.88
CA ILE A 1111 -0.77 -17.04 -24.33
C ILE A 1111 0.55 -17.82 -24.45
N GLY A 1112 0.78 -18.80 -23.56
CA GLY A 1112 1.98 -19.65 -23.58
C GLY A 1112 2.08 -20.52 -24.84
N PRO A 1113 1.07 -21.36 -25.16
CA PRO A 1113 0.98 -22.11 -26.41
C PRO A 1113 1.11 -21.24 -27.67
N ILE A 1114 0.33 -20.16 -27.76
CA ILE A 1114 0.31 -19.26 -28.94
C ILE A 1114 1.69 -18.62 -29.17
N TYR A 1115 2.31 -18.05 -28.13
CA TYR A 1115 3.64 -17.45 -28.26
C TYR A 1115 4.70 -18.48 -28.64
N ARG A 1116 4.59 -19.71 -28.12
CA ARG A 1116 5.50 -20.81 -28.46
C ARG A 1116 5.37 -21.25 -29.92
N GLU A 1117 4.16 -21.26 -30.46
CA GLU A 1117 3.89 -21.60 -31.87
C GLU A 1117 4.43 -20.50 -32.81
N LEU A 1118 4.07 -19.25 -32.56
CA LEU A 1118 4.56 -18.08 -33.29
C LEU A 1118 6.10 -17.95 -33.32
N THR A 1119 6.78 -18.46 -32.29
CA THR A 1119 8.26 -18.42 -32.18
C THR A 1119 8.96 -19.71 -32.60
N ARG A 1120 8.23 -20.78 -32.96
CA ARG A 1120 8.78 -22.07 -33.39
C ARG A 1120 9.45 -21.95 -34.76
N SER A 1121 10.59 -22.61 -34.96
CA SER A 1121 11.23 -22.71 -36.28
C SER A 1121 12.01 -24.00 -36.47
N ALA A 1122 12.41 -24.31 -37.70
CA ALA A 1122 13.29 -25.44 -38.00
C ALA A 1122 14.65 -25.35 -37.28
N ASN A 1123 15.13 -24.13 -37.00
CA ASN A 1123 16.35 -23.91 -36.23
C ASN A 1123 16.11 -23.93 -34.70
N TYR A 1124 14.86 -23.66 -34.26
CA TYR A 1124 14.50 -23.50 -32.85
C TYR A 1124 13.23 -24.33 -32.50
N PRO A 1125 13.37 -25.64 -32.24
CA PRO A 1125 12.23 -26.52 -32.00
C PRO A 1125 11.48 -26.29 -30.69
N LEU A 1126 12.11 -25.62 -29.72
CA LEU A 1126 11.53 -25.41 -28.37
C LEU A 1126 10.61 -24.19 -28.27
N GLY A 1127 10.78 -23.18 -29.12
CA GLY A 1127 10.08 -21.89 -29.04
C GLY A 1127 10.57 -20.99 -27.90
N GLY A 1128 9.96 -19.82 -27.77
CA GLY A 1128 10.01 -18.96 -26.59
C GLY A 1128 8.89 -19.28 -25.59
N GLN A 1129 8.78 -18.49 -24.53
CA GLN A 1129 7.70 -18.58 -23.54
C GLN A 1129 7.17 -17.17 -23.21
N ALA A 1130 5.90 -17.06 -22.87
CA ALA A 1130 5.31 -15.82 -22.39
C ALA A 1130 4.26 -16.14 -21.31
N TYR A 1131 4.11 -15.26 -20.33
CA TYR A 1131 3.19 -15.44 -19.19
C TYR A 1131 2.71 -14.08 -18.65
N LEU A 1132 1.60 -14.12 -17.93
CA LEU A 1132 0.96 -12.96 -17.29
C LEU A 1132 0.97 -13.18 -15.77
N ASP A 1133 1.57 -12.25 -15.03
CA ASP A 1133 1.62 -12.26 -13.57
C ASP A 1133 0.63 -11.25 -12.97
N ILE A 1134 0.02 -11.62 -11.85
CA ILE A 1134 -0.79 -10.74 -10.98
C ILE A 1134 -0.03 -10.54 -9.66
N GLU A 1135 -0.06 -9.34 -9.09
CA GLU A 1135 0.62 -9.03 -7.81
C GLU A 1135 -0.17 -9.46 -6.57
N ASP A 1136 -1.51 -9.38 -6.57
CA ASP A 1136 -2.41 -9.83 -5.49
C ASP A 1136 -3.57 -10.68 -6.03
N SER A 1137 -3.93 -11.76 -5.32
CA SER A 1137 -4.94 -12.74 -5.74
C SER A 1137 -6.39 -12.34 -5.45
N ASP A 1138 -6.63 -11.47 -4.47
CA ASP A 1138 -7.99 -11.23 -3.96
C ASP A 1138 -8.73 -10.08 -4.69
N GLU A 1139 -8.04 -9.01 -5.10
CA GLU A 1139 -8.62 -7.89 -5.88
C GLU A 1139 -7.80 -7.54 -7.14
N PRO A 1140 -7.70 -8.46 -8.13
CA PRO A 1140 -6.79 -8.35 -9.28
C PRO A 1140 -7.10 -7.20 -10.27
N TYR A 1141 -8.24 -6.52 -10.09
CA TYR A 1141 -8.66 -5.34 -10.85
C TYR A 1141 -8.20 -3.99 -10.26
N LEU A 1142 -7.59 -3.98 -9.06
CA LEU A 1142 -6.99 -2.77 -8.46
C LEU A 1142 -5.51 -2.62 -8.84
N ASP A 1143 -4.81 -3.75 -8.95
CA ASP A 1143 -3.39 -3.83 -9.25
C ASP A 1143 -3.09 -4.00 -10.75
N GLY A 1144 -1.80 -4.10 -11.07
CA GLY A 1144 -1.29 -4.20 -12.43
C GLY A 1144 -0.99 -5.64 -12.85
N ILE A 1145 -1.49 -6.06 -14.02
CA ILE A 1145 -1.02 -7.30 -14.65
C ILE A 1145 0.29 -7.01 -15.36
N LYS A 1146 1.32 -7.80 -15.08
CA LYS A 1146 2.61 -7.70 -15.76
C LYS A 1146 2.69 -8.74 -16.87
N TYR A 1147 3.04 -8.30 -18.07
CA TYR A 1147 3.24 -9.17 -19.21
C TYR A 1147 4.73 -9.43 -19.45
N HIS A 1148 5.14 -10.69 -19.32
CA HIS A 1148 6.52 -11.12 -19.49
C HIS A 1148 6.65 -12.04 -20.72
N ALA A 1149 7.58 -11.71 -21.61
CA ALA A 1149 7.91 -12.50 -22.79
C ALA A 1149 9.41 -12.84 -22.82
N MET A 1150 9.72 -14.11 -23.07
CA MET A 1150 11.06 -14.65 -23.17
C MET A 1150 11.32 -15.14 -24.60
N PRO A 1151 11.98 -14.34 -25.45
CA PRO A 1151 12.34 -14.73 -26.80
C PRO A 1151 13.31 -15.92 -26.80
N PRO A 1152 13.33 -16.75 -27.86
CA PRO A 1152 14.29 -17.84 -27.99
C PRO A 1152 15.73 -17.32 -27.88
N LEU A 1153 16.57 -18.07 -27.16
CA LEU A 1153 18.00 -17.80 -26.87
C LEU A 1153 18.30 -16.55 -26.00
N LYS A 1154 17.30 -15.79 -25.54
CA LYS A 1154 17.51 -14.62 -24.66
C LYS A 1154 17.17 -14.93 -23.20
N ARG A 1155 17.84 -14.22 -22.28
CA ARG A 1155 17.50 -14.24 -20.84
C ARG A 1155 16.24 -13.39 -20.60
N PHE A 1156 15.56 -13.66 -19.48
CA PHE A 1156 14.47 -12.82 -18.97
C PHE A 1156 14.85 -11.34 -18.98
N ARG A 1157 13.95 -10.50 -19.49
CA ARG A 1157 14.02 -9.04 -19.55
C ARG A 1157 12.62 -8.47 -19.56
N ASP A 1158 12.45 -7.31 -18.95
CA ASP A 1158 11.19 -6.56 -19.00
C ASP A 1158 10.87 -6.08 -20.42
N MET A 1159 9.58 -5.92 -20.70
CA MET A 1159 9.06 -5.70 -22.06
C MET A 1159 9.70 -4.49 -22.75
N GLU A 1160 10.00 -3.43 -21.99
CA GLU A 1160 10.70 -2.23 -22.48
C GLU A 1160 12.03 -2.53 -23.19
N HIS A 1161 12.77 -3.54 -22.72
CA HIS A 1161 14.12 -3.89 -23.16
C HIS A 1161 14.17 -4.93 -24.30
N LEU A 1162 13.02 -5.34 -24.85
CA LEU A 1162 12.94 -6.16 -26.06
C LEU A 1162 13.08 -5.32 -27.35
N SER A 1163 13.51 -5.98 -28.43
CA SER A 1163 13.54 -5.38 -29.78
C SER A 1163 12.13 -5.08 -30.28
N GLY A 1164 11.95 -4.06 -31.14
CA GLY A 1164 10.64 -3.72 -31.74
C GLY A 1164 9.95 -4.94 -32.37
N GLY A 1165 10.67 -5.70 -33.20
CA GLY A 1165 10.14 -6.95 -33.78
C GLY A 1165 9.77 -8.03 -32.75
N GLU A 1166 10.42 -8.07 -31.58
CA GLU A 1166 10.06 -9.03 -30.52
C GLU A 1166 8.85 -8.55 -29.71
N LYS A 1167 8.73 -7.23 -29.48
CA LYS A 1167 7.52 -6.59 -28.95
C LYS A 1167 6.33 -6.83 -29.89
N THR A 1168 6.52 -6.71 -31.20
CA THR A 1168 5.51 -7.03 -32.22
C THR A 1168 5.02 -8.47 -32.10
N MET A 1169 5.93 -9.46 -31.98
CA MET A 1169 5.54 -10.87 -31.78
C MET A 1169 4.81 -11.10 -30.46
N ALA A 1170 5.22 -10.44 -29.37
CA ALA A 1170 4.58 -10.54 -28.06
C ALA A 1170 3.17 -9.91 -28.05
N ALA A 1171 3.01 -8.73 -28.64
CA ALA A 1171 1.70 -8.08 -28.79
C ALA A 1171 0.74 -8.89 -29.66
N LEU A 1172 1.21 -9.47 -30.78
CA LEU A 1172 0.38 -10.34 -31.61
C LEU A 1172 -0.05 -11.62 -30.85
N ALA A 1173 0.84 -12.23 -30.07
CA ALA A 1173 0.49 -13.38 -29.24
C ALA A 1173 -0.56 -13.03 -28.17
N LEU A 1174 -0.42 -11.87 -27.52
CA LEU A 1174 -1.40 -11.36 -26.55
C LEU A 1174 -2.76 -11.08 -27.22
N LEU A 1175 -2.78 -10.45 -28.40
CA LEU A 1175 -4.00 -10.20 -29.17
C LEU A 1175 -4.71 -11.50 -29.57
N PHE A 1176 -3.98 -12.52 -30.01
CA PHE A 1176 -4.56 -13.84 -30.31
C PHE A 1176 -5.04 -14.58 -29.05
N ALA A 1177 -4.35 -14.45 -27.92
CA ALA A 1177 -4.81 -15.02 -26.65
C ALA A 1177 -6.10 -14.35 -26.13
N ILE A 1178 -6.22 -13.03 -26.30
CA ILE A 1178 -7.46 -12.26 -26.06
C ILE A 1178 -8.59 -12.76 -26.98
N HIS A 1179 -8.31 -12.88 -28.28
CA HIS A 1179 -9.29 -13.34 -29.26
C HIS A 1179 -9.77 -14.77 -29.00
N SER A 1180 -8.91 -15.62 -28.42
CA SER A 1180 -9.28 -16.99 -28.03
C SER A 1180 -10.38 -17.02 -26.95
N TYR A 1181 -10.48 -16.00 -26.08
CA TYR A 1181 -11.55 -15.90 -25.09
C TYR A 1181 -12.87 -15.45 -25.71
N GLN A 1182 -12.82 -14.51 -26.66
CA GLN A 1182 -14.00 -13.95 -27.31
C GLN A 1182 -13.74 -13.77 -28.81
N PRO A 1183 -14.09 -14.77 -29.63
CA PRO A 1183 -13.76 -14.77 -31.05
C PRO A 1183 -14.53 -13.67 -31.79
N SER A 1184 -13.79 -12.77 -32.43
CA SER A 1184 -14.35 -11.75 -33.31
C SER A 1184 -14.47 -12.31 -34.75
N PRO A 1185 -15.55 -12.05 -35.50
CA PRO A 1185 -15.77 -12.67 -36.81
C PRO A 1185 -14.68 -12.32 -37.85
N PHE A 1186 -14.06 -11.15 -37.73
CA PHE A 1186 -12.93 -10.73 -38.57
C PHE A 1186 -11.86 -9.98 -37.79
N PHE A 1187 -10.65 -9.92 -38.35
CA PHE A 1187 -9.45 -9.33 -37.76
C PHE A 1187 -8.70 -8.51 -38.82
N VAL A 1188 -8.45 -7.22 -38.55
CA VAL A 1188 -7.83 -6.30 -39.53
C VAL A 1188 -6.45 -5.84 -39.05
N LEU A 1189 -5.44 -6.07 -39.89
CA LEU A 1189 -4.02 -5.77 -39.60
C LEU A 1189 -3.46 -4.74 -40.59
N ASP A 1190 -3.08 -3.53 -40.14
CA ASP A 1190 -2.47 -2.46 -40.97
C ASP A 1190 -0.95 -2.38 -40.76
N GLU A 1191 -0.16 -2.81 -41.76
CA GLU A 1191 1.31 -2.70 -41.85
C GLU A 1191 2.08 -3.27 -40.62
N VAL A 1192 1.53 -4.32 -39.98
CA VAL A 1192 2.17 -5.02 -38.83
C VAL A 1192 3.53 -5.65 -39.15
N ASP A 1193 3.83 -5.82 -40.44
CA ASP A 1193 5.08 -6.37 -40.94
C ASP A 1193 6.21 -5.34 -40.97
N ALA A 1194 5.97 -4.05 -40.73
CA ALA A 1194 6.97 -2.99 -40.85
C ALA A 1194 8.27 -3.27 -40.07
N ALA A 1195 8.16 -3.62 -38.78
CA ALA A 1195 9.29 -3.86 -37.87
C ALA A 1195 9.86 -5.30 -37.91
N LEU A 1196 9.30 -6.19 -38.73
CA LEU A 1196 9.64 -7.61 -38.75
C LEU A 1196 10.58 -8.01 -39.90
N ASP A 1197 11.48 -8.96 -39.64
CA ASP A 1197 12.31 -9.60 -40.66
C ASP A 1197 11.51 -10.65 -41.45
N ASN A 1198 11.98 -10.98 -42.67
CA ASN A 1198 11.29 -11.91 -43.56
C ASN A 1198 11.08 -13.31 -42.94
N THR A 1199 11.90 -13.75 -41.97
CA THR A 1199 11.72 -15.08 -41.35
C THR A 1199 10.64 -15.09 -40.28
N ASN A 1200 10.39 -13.97 -39.59
CA ASN A 1200 9.27 -13.82 -38.68
C ASN A 1200 7.97 -13.48 -39.45
N VAL A 1201 8.05 -12.70 -40.53
CA VAL A 1201 6.89 -12.46 -41.43
C VAL A 1201 6.35 -13.78 -41.99
N ALA A 1202 7.22 -14.69 -42.45
CA ALA A 1202 6.79 -16.01 -42.92
C ALA A 1202 6.17 -16.89 -41.81
N ARG A 1203 6.60 -16.74 -40.55
CA ARG A 1203 5.97 -17.45 -39.40
C ARG A 1203 4.57 -16.94 -39.12
N ILE A 1204 4.37 -15.62 -39.14
CA ILE A 1204 3.03 -15.02 -39.03
C ILE A 1204 2.15 -15.43 -40.21
N ALA A 1205 2.69 -15.43 -41.44
CA ALA A 1205 1.94 -15.84 -42.63
C ALA A 1205 1.43 -17.28 -42.54
N ASN A 1206 2.24 -18.19 -42.02
CA ASN A 1206 1.82 -19.58 -41.77
C ASN A 1206 0.80 -19.65 -40.62
N TYR A 1207 1.05 -18.97 -39.49
CA TYR A 1207 0.11 -18.97 -38.36
C TYR A 1207 -1.27 -18.43 -38.74
N ILE A 1208 -1.33 -17.32 -39.50
CA ILE A 1208 -2.56 -16.75 -40.03
C ILE A 1208 -3.25 -17.72 -41.00
N HIS A 1209 -2.50 -18.39 -41.87
CA HIS A 1209 -3.05 -19.37 -42.81
C HIS A 1209 -3.63 -20.60 -42.09
N ASP A 1210 -2.90 -21.16 -41.12
CA ASP A 1210 -3.31 -22.34 -40.35
C ASP A 1210 -4.54 -22.05 -39.44
N HIS A 1211 -4.74 -20.79 -39.03
CA HIS A 1211 -5.87 -20.32 -38.22
C HIS A 1211 -7.00 -19.66 -39.04
N ALA A 1212 -6.83 -19.45 -40.34
CA ALA A 1212 -7.86 -18.91 -41.23
C ALA A 1212 -8.89 -20.02 -41.55
N ALA A 1213 -9.87 -20.17 -40.66
CA ALA A 1213 -10.90 -21.20 -40.71
C ALA A 1213 -12.31 -20.58 -40.77
N PRO A 1214 -13.37 -21.39 -41.05
CA PRO A 1214 -14.76 -20.94 -40.98
C PRO A 1214 -15.12 -20.39 -39.58
N GLY A 1215 -15.06 -19.07 -39.44
CA GLY A 1215 -15.30 -18.34 -38.20
C GLY A 1215 -14.21 -17.34 -37.80
N MET A 1216 -13.08 -17.24 -38.52
CA MET A 1216 -12.09 -16.18 -38.33
C MET A 1216 -11.58 -15.65 -39.68
N GLN A 1217 -12.02 -14.45 -40.07
CA GLN A 1217 -11.58 -13.80 -41.32
C GLN A 1217 -10.45 -12.79 -41.09
N PHE A 1218 -9.29 -13.02 -41.70
CA PHE A 1218 -8.15 -12.09 -41.68
C PHE A 1218 -8.16 -11.15 -42.89
N ILE A 1219 -8.11 -9.84 -42.62
CA ILE A 1219 -7.93 -8.79 -43.63
C ILE A 1219 -6.61 -8.06 -43.34
N VAL A 1220 -5.59 -8.31 -44.17
CA VAL A 1220 -4.21 -7.86 -43.90
C VAL A 1220 -3.75 -6.85 -44.93
N ILE A 1221 -3.34 -5.65 -44.51
CA ILE A 1221 -2.70 -4.65 -45.35
C ILE A 1221 -1.19 -4.78 -45.17
N SER A 1222 -0.46 -5.11 -46.24
CA SER A 1222 0.99 -5.33 -46.19
C SER A 1222 1.68 -4.99 -47.51
N LEU A 1223 2.99 -4.73 -47.41
CA LEU A 1223 3.89 -4.48 -48.53
C LEU A 1223 4.86 -5.64 -48.79
N LYS A 1224 5.05 -6.56 -47.84
CA LYS A 1224 6.03 -7.66 -47.95
C LYS A 1224 5.38 -8.89 -48.59
N THR A 1225 6.02 -9.37 -49.65
CA THR A 1225 5.60 -10.56 -50.42
C THR A 1225 5.37 -11.79 -49.53
N GLY A 1226 6.23 -12.00 -48.53
CA GLY A 1226 6.14 -13.16 -47.64
C GLY A 1226 4.88 -13.23 -46.76
N LEU A 1227 4.08 -12.17 -46.66
CA LEU A 1227 2.82 -12.18 -45.90
C LEU A 1227 1.62 -12.48 -46.80
N PHE A 1228 1.50 -11.77 -47.92
CA PHE A 1228 0.34 -11.92 -48.83
C PHE A 1228 0.46 -13.11 -49.79
N GLN A 1229 1.62 -13.76 -49.90
CA GLN A 1229 1.81 -14.95 -50.76
C GLN A 1229 0.91 -16.14 -50.36
N ASN A 1230 0.55 -16.25 -49.07
CA ASN A 1230 -0.32 -17.32 -48.55
C ASN A 1230 -1.82 -16.92 -48.51
N SER A 1231 -2.19 -15.77 -49.09
CA SER A 1231 -3.58 -15.28 -49.07
C SER A 1231 -4.46 -15.97 -50.11
N GLU A 1232 -5.75 -16.09 -49.81
CA GLU A 1232 -6.75 -16.65 -50.71
C GLU A 1232 -7.26 -15.62 -51.72
N ALA A 1233 -7.27 -14.34 -51.35
CA ALA A 1233 -7.68 -13.23 -52.20
C ALA A 1233 -6.79 -12.00 -52.02
N LEU A 1234 -6.55 -11.28 -53.11
CA LEU A 1234 -5.82 -10.01 -53.15
C LEU A 1234 -6.75 -8.87 -53.53
N VAL A 1235 -6.68 -7.77 -52.78
CA VAL A 1235 -7.34 -6.50 -53.11
C VAL A 1235 -6.26 -5.48 -53.47
N GLY A 1236 -6.04 -5.25 -54.76
CA GLY A 1236 -5.10 -4.28 -55.28
C GLY A 1236 -5.69 -2.87 -55.31
N ILE A 1237 -5.09 -1.94 -54.56
CA ILE A 1237 -5.49 -0.52 -54.53
C ILE A 1237 -4.45 0.32 -55.25
N TYR A 1238 -4.88 0.96 -56.34
CA TYR A 1238 -4.10 1.91 -57.11
C TYR A 1238 -4.74 3.29 -57.08
N ARG A 1239 -3.98 4.31 -57.50
CA ARG A 1239 -4.46 5.70 -57.56
C ARG A 1239 -4.44 6.17 -59.00
N ASP A 1240 -5.61 6.58 -59.47
CA ASP A 1240 -5.77 7.23 -60.76
C ASP A 1240 -5.30 8.68 -60.64
N GLN A 1241 -4.31 9.08 -61.45
CA GLN A 1241 -3.76 10.45 -61.40
C GLN A 1241 -4.69 11.48 -62.06
N VAL A 1242 -5.56 11.06 -62.99
CA VAL A 1242 -6.43 11.97 -63.74
C VAL A 1242 -7.60 12.42 -62.87
N GLU A 1243 -8.23 11.48 -62.16
CA GLU A 1243 -9.33 11.77 -61.23
C GLU A 1243 -8.85 12.07 -59.80
N ASN A 1244 -7.55 11.88 -59.54
CA ASN A 1244 -6.91 11.93 -58.22
C ASN A 1244 -7.59 11.02 -57.17
N SER A 1245 -8.20 9.92 -57.65
CA SER A 1245 -9.02 9.01 -56.86
C SER A 1245 -8.35 7.64 -56.68
N SER A 1246 -8.52 7.02 -55.52
CA SER A 1246 -8.20 5.61 -55.30
C SER A 1246 -9.23 4.70 -55.98
N LYS A 1247 -8.77 3.61 -56.59
CA LYS A 1247 -9.60 2.56 -57.21
C LYS A 1247 -9.11 1.18 -56.73
N SER A 1248 -10.04 0.26 -56.52
CA SER A 1248 -9.80 -1.13 -56.09
C SER A 1248 -9.97 -2.12 -57.24
N LEU A 1249 -9.18 -3.19 -57.22
CA LEU A 1249 -9.30 -4.37 -58.07
C LEU A 1249 -9.15 -5.61 -57.19
N THR A 1250 -9.88 -6.68 -57.48
CA THR A 1250 -9.89 -7.91 -56.67
C THR A 1250 -9.47 -9.11 -57.50
N LEU A 1251 -8.57 -9.93 -56.96
CA LEU A 1251 -8.04 -11.14 -57.60
C LEU A 1251 -8.15 -12.31 -56.64
N ASP A 1252 -8.86 -13.36 -57.02
CA ASP A 1252 -8.97 -14.62 -56.26
C ASP A 1252 -7.75 -15.51 -56.59
N LEU A 1253 -6.94 -15.83 -55.58
CA LEU A 1253 -5.73 -16.63 -55.71
C LEU A 1253 -5.99 -18.14 -55.68
N ARG A 1254 -7.16 -18.59 -55.20
CA ARG A 1254 -7.55 -20.02 -55.12
C ARG A 1254 -7.66 -20.72 -56.47
N LYS A 1255 -7.50 -19.98 -57.57
CA LYS A 1255 -7.45 -20.47 -58.96
C LYS A 1255 -6.02 -20.79 -59.45
N TYR A 1256 -5.00 -20.46 -58.65
CA TYR A 1256 -3.59 -20.57 -59.00
C TYR A 1256 -2.79 -21.48 -58.05
N THR A 1257 -3.37 -21.81 -56.90
CA THR A 1257 -2.99 -22.90 -55.98
C THR A 1257 -3.56 -24.23 -56.45
#